data_AF-A0A8H5WA46-F1
#
_entry.id   AF-A0A8H5WA46-F1
#
_cell.length_a   1.000
_cell.length_b   1.000
_cell.length_c   1.000
_cell.angle_alpha   90.00
_cell.angle_beta   90.00
_cell.angle_gamma   90.00
#
_symmetry.space_group_name_H-M   'P 1'
#
loop_
_entity.id
_entity.type
_entity.pdbx_description
1 polymer ?
#
loop_
_entity_poly.entity_id
_entity_poly.type
_entity_poly.pdbx_seq_one_letter_code
_entity_poly.pdbx_strand_id
1 'polypeptide(L)'
;MKSHLPASMESVQTSLGLRNGSAPAKTTPKDRRVHYVAGERQSAREINHAALVSSSLTYLLVATLENMFLGQGVLWQQIWNSIKQPNNQQYGQTPDSHPEISIQQMASDVRRHLTELPLSEIGQQVDSVVEGLQPGSTFDGTHTHPPKNTPSLQHHVSLGTLPPDDLVDSMVNIYFNQIHPWIPMLHQTTFRGLLSNPAGRVRVSTILHAIVSLCIRFSDDPRLQNAPELRTQYSTICRQTVILASMESFSVENLQAMTICAFDIIGSGRGPSAWSIVGSMSRTVEQLRLSTEEEETQSHQSRSKALIERVAFLPPAPTWAEVEERRRIFWNVFLMDRFCSICTGWNLSLTSADVTRRLPCEGAIWETGEPSQTPTPYFGISTRSHDREKDYLPATRETEDGQASLGGFAFCIEATESLSLVTSFFLQYRVDFKEVQEVQRWLMRFKQLDLRLVQWKFFLPEKWRKACQFNNDGNLDPNLVLAHIAHNTAVVLLHQGLAYPPAEWQSLPVRLPSASSAETCHVAADEVTTIAEQFLGHSNVLISPQFSFCLFVCGKMLLTHAAYYQSALTSSFDSVLSSLEEISRRWNGEQPPARANLASKFCSRLKKARIEGSGSVDIREAFAEKQDTIPSSRNADVSFRNTGLQRMSTSTEVTVPGALEGEIGINGTQTESPESISLAFPPLPLSFQMGNATHDSMFAAQAKAGNDMGEVVEFNEHSSYRSRLAVLKLNSAPTSAMDDLPRKLDAFGPAIQELMKLSGTPGLSLSVATKNQPVYHANYGFRDLQNRLKVTEETIFPVCSLAKGLSAAAMGILVDDGIASWEMLVKDATPSFHPNDTDLYNNTTLADLYSHRSGMSSCGNLVGGCEGNLLISKDDCMRVVNHQTLVPTNLGSFAYNSTAYDACDEGFKSLSGTPLDDFLQQHVFTELGLRRTFMRPPPSDADDVTKSYNALDDGTPWSIPRPKLGMDGIGCGSGRLRSCAADLIKVYTCFIQSFNHECHTGQTSTPGSPLKQVSAIMSPHVPMLSTERGEVSYGLGWARVQLPNTMGHIGLNGRLMPHGMPVIVKGVADELILYHQGTLPGALVVVILIPRTETVVLVMSNSLSLTDVPDWVSQMVLEEIMDIPIEDHTDFATYAKTSIAINLGWYDRIAQGLMQVQPQTIKPHRSLESYIGKYLDESRVFSVVVTAKEGVLFWAFQGMDSERYKLTHYDGDTFTWLQPRNDLSRRGRWVLGNDNDPLFWKIEFGVDERGSVKRVLWRHDPSLNLIVYSR
;
A
#
# COMPACT_ATOMS: atom_id res chain seq x y z
N MET A 1 44.70 38.12 -38.35
CA MET A 1 44.95 39.50 -37.85
C MET A 1 45.04 39.41 -36.33
N LYS A 2 46.11 39.88 -35.66
CA LYS A 2 46.31 41.26 -35.16
C LYS A 2 45.15 41.76 -34.27
N SER A 3 45.35 42.28 -33.04
CA SER A 3 46.61 42.48 -32.27
C SER A 3 46.40 43.09 -30.86
N HIS A 4 47.25 42.72 -29.88
CA HIS A 4 47.65 43.44 -28.62
C HIS A 4 46.56 43.78 -27.54
N LEU A 5 46.72 43.60 -26.21
CA LEU A 5 47.77 43.92 -25.19
C LEU A 5 47.84 45.42 -24.79
N PRO A 6 48.32 45.83 -23.56
CA PRO A 6 48.06 45.28 -22.20
C PRO A 6 48.15 46.29 -20.98
N ALA A 7 47.90 45.79 -19.75
CA ALA A 7 48.65 46.02 -18.46
C ALA A 7 48.75 47.39 -17.70
N SER A 8 49.34 47.30 -16.47
CA SER A 8 49.69 48.29 -15.41
C SER A 8 48.54 48.83 -14.52
N MET A 9 48.55 48.91 -13.16
CA MET A 9 49.49 48.63 -12.02
C MET A 9 50.13 49.87 -11.32
N GLU A 10 50.21 49.82 -9.97
CA GLU A 10 50.81 50.80 -9.00
C GLU A 10 50.07 52.15 -8.77
N SER A 11 50.27 52.94 -7.68
CA SER A 11 50.50 52.67 -6.23
C SER A 11 50.34 54.00 -5.39
N VAL A 12 50.87 54.06 -4.14
CA VAL A 12 51.08 55.27 -3.25
C VAL A 12 49.92 55.86 -2.38
N GLN A 13 49.79 55.32 -1.16
CA GLN A 13 50.06 55.94 0.18
C GLN A 13 49.83 57.44 0.57
N THR A 14 49.67 57.65 1.91
CA THR A 14 49.83 58.87 2.77
C THR A 14 48.73 59.96 2.83
N SER A 15 48.49 60.71 3.94
CA SER A 15 48.68 60.47 5.42
C SER A 15 48.13 61.63 6.30
N LEU A 16 47.91 61.38 7.61
CA LEU A 16 47.80 62.34 8.77
C LEU A 16 46.54 63.25 8.90
N GLY A 17 46.01 63.56 10.10
CA GLY A 17 46.22 62.97 11.44
C GLY A 17 45.89 63.86 12.66
N LEU A 18 45.73 63.24 13.86
CA LEU A 18 45.77 63.82 15.25
C LEU A 18 44.54 64.68 15.68
N ARG A 19 44.12 64.85 16.96
CA ARG A 19 44.58 64.50 18.35
C ARG A 19 43.39 64.72 19.36
N ASN A 20 43.37 64.52 20.70
CA ASN A 20 44.28 64.04 21.77
C ASN A 20 43.49 63.66 23.08
N GLY A 21 44.01 62.75 23.94
CA GLY A 21 43.68 62.64 25.40
C GLY A 21 42.43 61.83 25.82
N SER A 22 42.33 61.22 27.02
CA SER A 22 43.31 60.98 28.10
C SER A 22 42.80 59.92 29.13
N ALA A 23 43.69 59.17 29.81
CA ALA A 23 43.40 58.20 30.91
C ALA A 23 44.07 58.68 32.24
N PRO A 24 43.81 58.12 33.48
CA PRO A 24 44.12 56.71 33.85
C PRO A 24 43.42 56.01 35.09
N ALA A 25 43.29 54.67 35.02
CA ALA A 25 43.61 53.61 36.03
C ALA A 25 42.95 53.47 37.45
N LYS A 26 43.01 52.20 37.97
CA LYS A 26 42.80 51.67 39.36
C LYS A 26 41.33 51.48 39.83
N THR A 27 40.92 50.53 40.70
CA THR A 27 41.62 49.47 41.50
C THR A 27 40.67 48.29 41.87
N THR A 28 41.22 47.12 42.26
CA THR A 28 40.57 46.02 43.04
C THR A 28 40.85 46.19 44.57
N PRO A 29 40.56 45.29 45.57
CA PRO A 29 40.04 43.89 45.56
C PRO A 29 39.18 43.40 46.80
N LYS A 30 38.87 42.08 46.90
CA LYS A 30 38.73 41.21 48.13
C LYS A 30 37.57 41.49 49.16
N ASP A 31 37.20 40.64 50.15
CA ASP A 31 37.32 39.19 50.51
C ASP A 31 36.54 38.89 51.84
N ARG A 32 36.36 37.61 52.23
CA ARG A 32 35.88 37.02 53.53
C ARG A 32 34.36 37.07 53.82
N ARG A 33 33.68 35.97 54.23
CA ARG A 33 33.91 34.88 55.25
C ARG A 33 33.60 35.31 56.70
N VAL A 34 32.89 34.47 57.47
CA VAL A 34 33.32 33.89 58.78
C VAL A 34 32.25 32.98 59.45
N HIS A 35 32.64 31.73 59.78
CA HIS A 35 32.27 30.78 60.88
C HIS A 35 30.86 30.63 61.51
N TYR A 36 30.49 29.53 62.22
CA TYR A 36 30.79 28.06 62.22
C TYR A 36 30.05 27.39 63.43
N VAL A 37 30.23 26.07 63.64
CA VAL A 37 29.88 25.27 64.86
C VAL A 37 28.37 24.92 65.04
N ALA A 38 27.97 23.79 65.65
CA ALA A 38 28.20 22.35 65.38
C ALA A 38 27.54 21.49 66.49
N GLY A 39 27.17 20.24 66.17
CA GLY A 39 26.71 19.21 67.12
C GLY A 39 25.21 18.84 66.99
N GLU A 40 24.76 17.61 67.29
CA GLU A 40 25.55 16.39 67.56
C GLU A 40 24.79 15.10 67.18
N ARG A 41 25.44 13.94 67.34
CA ARG A 41 25.03 12.62 66.81
C ARG A 41 24.03 11.90 67.72
N GLN A 42 23.06 11.18 67.14
CA GLN A 42 23.02 9.69 67.11
C GLN A 42 21.62 9.10 66.81
N SER A 43 21.47 8.44 65.65
CA SER A 43 20.73 7.16 65.52
C SER A 43 20.93 6.58 64.13
N ALA A 44 21.68 5.46 64.01
CA ALA A 44 21.92 4.80 62.73
C ALA A 44 21.36 3.38 62.72
N ARG A 45 20.35 3.13 61.86
CA ARG A 45 19.88 1.82 61.36
C ARG A 45 18.64 2.03 60.47
N GLU A 46 18.83 2.13 59.15
CA GLU A 46 17.82 1.77 58.10
C GLU A 46 18.31 2.07 56.66
N ILE A 47 19.13 3.11 56.46
CA ILE A 47 19.49 3.66 55.13
C ILE A 47 20.47 2.75 54.31
N ASN A 48 20.68 1.49 54.71
CA ASN A 48 21.61 0.58 54.02
C ASN A 48 21.05 -0.11 52.75
N HIS A 49 19.77 0.02 52.41
CA HIS A 49 19.19 -0.66 51.24
C HIS A 49 19.18 0.17 49.94
N ALA A 50 18.91 1.47 50.00
CA ALA A 50 18.72 2.30 48.80
C ALA A 50 20.02 2.59 48.03
N ALA A 51 21.12 2.87 48.73
CA ALA A 51 22.40 3.21 48.11
C ALA A 51 22.98 2.05 47.28
N LEU A 52 22.82 0.81 47.76
CA LEU A 52 23.25 -0.41 47.06
C LEU A 52 22.51 -0.60 45.72
N VAL A 53 21.22 -0.26 45.66
CA VAL A 53 20.40 -0.37 44.43
C VAL A 53 20.84 0.64 43.37
N SER A 54 21.19 1.89 43.76
CA SER A 54 21.66 2.91 42.80
C SER A 54 23.00 2.53 42.15
N SER A 55 23.95 2.01 42.93
CA SER A 55 25.19 1.43 42.38
C SER A 55 24.91 0.19 41.51
N SER A 56 23.95 -0.65 41.93
CA SER A 56 23.58 -1.87 41.20
C SER A 56 22.99 -1.56 39.83
N LEU A 57 22.09 -0.57 39.70
CA LEU A 57 21.49 -0.22 38.41
C LEU A 57 22.55 0.30 37.40
N THR A 58 23.50 1.11 37.88
CA THR A 58 24.55 1.65 37.00
C THR A 58 25.52 0.56 36.55
N TYR A 59 25.89 -0.36 37.45
CA TYR A 59 26.73 -1.52 37.13
C TYR A 59 26.01 -2.51 36.21
N LEU A 60 24.71 -2.74 36.44
CA LEU A 60 23.87 -3.58 35.59
C LEU A 60 23.74 -2.98 34.18
N LEU A 61 23.46 -1.68 34.05
CA LEU A 61 23.36 -1.02 32.74
C LEU A 61 24.64 -1.15 31.90
N VAL A 62 25.82 -0.99 32.53
CA VAL A 62 27.11 -1.16 31.86
C VAL A 62 27.35 -2.63 31.51
N ALA A 63 27.17 -3.56 32.47
CA ALA A 63 27.37 -4.99 32.23
C ALA A 63 26.39 -5.56 31.19
N THR A 64 25.17 -5.05 31.13
CA THR A 64 24.16 -5.40 30.13
C THR A 64 24.55 -4.92 28.74
N LEU A 65 25.05 -3.69 28.60
CA LEU A 65 25.61 -3.21 27.33
C LEU A 65 26.86 -4.02 26.92
N GLU A 66 27.79 -4.26 27.85
CA GLU A 66 28.96 -5.10 27.61
C GLU A 66 28.57 -6.53 27.19
N ASN A 67 27.56 -7.15 27.81
CA ASN A 67 27.07 -8.47 27.43
C ASN A 67 26.40 -8.48 26.05
N MET A 68 25.59 -7.47 25.70
CA MET A 68 25.06 -7.34 24.32
C MET A 68 26.18 -7.29 23.29
N PHE A 69 27.21 -6.46 23.52
CA PHE A 69 28.35 -6.31 22.61
C PHE A 69 29.26 -7.56 22.58
N LEU A 70 29.51 -8.20 23.71
CA LEU A 70 30.30 -9.44 23.80
C LEU A 70 29.57 -10.62 23.16
N GLY A 71 28.26 -10.75 23.39
CA GLY A 71 27.41 -11.74 22.74
C GLY A 71 27.40 -11.59 21.23
N GLN A 72 27.22 -10.35 20.72
CA GLN A 72 27.37 -10.05 19.29
C GLN A 72 28.78 -10.37 18.78
N GLY A 73 29.86 -10.01 19.50
CA GLY A 73 31.24 -10.26 19.08
C GLY A 73 31.58 -11.75 18.94
N VAL A 74 31.22 -12.56 19.94
CA VAL A 74 31.36 -14.02 19.91
C VAL A 74 30.51 -14.62 18.77
N LEU A 75 29.30 -14.10 18.58
CA LEU A 75 28.42 -14.56 17.51
C LEU A 75 29.00 -14.28 16.12
N TRP A 76 29.57 -13.10 15.89
CA TRP A 76 30.19 -12.78 14.60
C TRP A 76 31.39 -13.67 14.30
N GLN A 77 32.19 -14.08 15.28
CA GLN A 77 33.21 -15.12 15.06
C GLN A 77 32.59 -16.47 14.67
N GLN A 78 31.54 -16.93 15.36
CA GLN A 78 30.91 -18.22 15.07
C GLN A 78 30.28 -18.24 13.66
N ILE A 79 29.50 -17.22 13.31
CA ILE A 79 28.88 -17.07 11.98
C ILE A 79 29.96 -16.99 10.89
N TRP A 80 31.01 -16.19 11.08
CA TRP A 80 32.09 -16.03 10.08
C TRP A 80 32.92 -17.30 9.88
N ASN A 81 33.11 -18.10 10.93
CA ASN A 81 33.75 -19.41 10.83
C ASN A 81 32.86 -20.44 10.10
N SER A 82 31.55 -20.46 10.37
CA SER A 82 30.60 -21.31 9.64
C SER A 82 30.45 -20.92 8.15
N ILE A 83 30.57 -19.64 7.80
CA ILE A 83 30.56 -19.18 6.40
C ILE A 83 31.86 -19.56 5.64
N LYS A 84 32.96 -19.82 6.35
CA LYS A 84 34.31 -19.95 5.76
C LYS A 84 34.79 -21.36 5.42
N GLN A 85 34.01 -22.41 5.67
CA GLN A 85 34.40 -23.80 5.35
C GLN A 85 33.39 -24.49 4.41
N PRO A 86 33.52 -24.36 3.08
CA PRO A 86 32.58 -24.98 2.13
C PRO A 86 32.82 -26.46 1.86
N ASN A 87 34.02 -26.99 2.13
CA ASN A 87 34.41 -28.37 1.84
C ASN A 87 35.59 -28.85 2.69
N ASN A 88 35.36 -29.80 3.60
CA ASN A 88 36.25 -30.96 3.74
C ASN A 88 35.58 -32.09 4.55
N GLN A 89 35.65 -33.33 4.07
CA GLN A 89 35.28 -34.51 4.84
C GLN A 89 36.55 -35.19 5.37
N GLN A 90 36.79 -35.12 6.69
CA GLN A 90 37.62 -36.11 7.37
C GLN A 90 37.34 -36.16 8.87
N TYR A 91 37.42 -37.37 9.45
CA TYR A 91 37.14 -37.62 10.86
C TYR A 91 38.41 -37.47 11.71
N GLY A 92 38.27 -36.74 12.83
CA GLY A 92 38.99 -36.97 14.09
C GLY A 92 40.52 -37.03 14.09
N GLN A 93 41.17 -35.90 14.39
CA GLN A 93 42.38 -35.88 15.22
C GLN A 93 42.57 -34.51 15.89
N THR A 94 43.05 -34.50 17.13
CA THR A 94 43.46 -33.31 17.87
C THR A 94 44.94 -33.01 17.64
N PRO A 95 45.30 -31.74 17.41
CA PRO A 95 46.59 -31.23 17.86
C PRO A 95 46.45 -29.94 18.69
N ASP A 96 47.18 -29.90 19.80
CA ASP A 96 47.30 -28.74 20.69
C ASP A 96 48.21 -27.61 20.15
N SER A 97 48.16 -26.49 20.86
CA SER A 97 49.23 -25.48 21.00
C SER A 97 49.57 -24.58 19.81
N HIS A 98 49.14 -23.31 19.93
CA HIS A 98 50.07 -22.18 20.13
C HIS A 98 49.32 -21.04 20.87
N PRO A 99 50.01 -20.06 21.49
CA PRO A 99 49.64 -19.61 22.83
C PRO A 99 48.46 -18.64 22.91
N GLU A 100 47.62 -18.84 23.92
CA GLU A 100 46.66 -17.84 24.39
C GLU A 100 47.39 -16.60 24.93
N ILE A 101 47.08 -15.43 24.38
CA ILE A 101 47.27 -14.17 25.11
C ILE A 101 46.06 -14.04 26.04
N SER A 102 46.27 -14.23 27.35
CA SER A 102 45.17 -14.21 28.31
C SER A 102 44.45 -12.86 28.29
N ILE A 103 43.12 -12.91 28.12
CA ILE A 103 42.21 -11.75 28.11
C ILE A 103 42.37 -10.91 29.39
N GLN A 104 42.80 -11.53 30.50
CA GLN A 104 43.08 -10.87 31.77
C GLN A 104 44.22 -9.84 31.69
N GLN A 105 45.20 -10.00 30.79
CA GLN A 105 46.29 -9.02 30.60
C GLN A 105 45.83 -7.80 29.79
N MET A 106 45.03 -7.98 28.74
CA MET A 106 44.43 -6.83 28.04
C MET A 106 43.50 -6.03 28.97
N ALA A 107 42.70 -6.73 29.79
CA ALA A 107 41.87 -6.10 30.81
C ALA A 107 42.69 -5.36 31.88
N SER A 108 43.88 -5.86 32.26
CA SER A 108 44.73 -5.18 33.24
C SER A 108 45.42 -3.93 32.67
N ASP A 109 45.84 -3.94 31.41
CA ASP A 109 46.47 -2.77 30.78
C ASP A 109 45.48 -1.63 30.49
N VAL A 110 44.24 -1.94 30.11
CA VAL A 110 43.17 -0.92 30.00
C VAL A 110 42.83 -0.35 31.38
N ARG A 111 42.71 -1.20 32.41
CA ARG A 111 42.49 -0.77 33.81
C ARG A 111 43.66 0.06 34.37
N ARG A 112 44.88 -0.17 33.88
CA ARG A 112 46.10 0.60 34.20
C ARG A 112 46.16 1.97 33.51
N HIS A 113 45.59 2.14 32.31
CA HIS A 113 45.43 3.46 31.69
C HIS A 113 44.30 4.29 32.31
N LEU A 114 43.25 3.65 32.81
CA LEU A 114 42.08 4.33 33.40
C LEU A 114 42.26 4.73 34.89
N THR A 115 43.43 4.50 35.49
CA THR A 115 43.70 4.80 36.91
C THR A 115 44.52 6.08 37.14
N GLU A 116 44.93 6.80 36.10
CA GLU A 116 45.77 8.01 36.19
C GLU A 116 45.03 9.34 35.84
N LEU A 117 43.84 9.55 36.42
CA LEU A 117 43.28 10.90 36.60
C LEU A 117 42.72 11.08 38.03
N PRO A 118 42.98 12.22 38.74
CA PRO A 118 42.75 12.28 40.18
C PRO A 118 41.31 12.65 40.56
N LEU A 119 40.71 11.88 41.46
CA LEU A 119 39.48 12.24 42.19
C LEU A 119 39.82 12.76 43.59
N SER A 120 39.64 14.06 43.79
CA SER A 120 39.67 14.77 45.08
C SER A 120 38.94 16.12 44.92
N GLU A 121 38.03 16.55 45.80
CA GLU A 121 37.64 16.03 47.13
C GLU A 121 36.15 16.34 47.44
N ILE A 122 35.65 15.91 48.60
CA ILE A 122 34.20 15.77 48.94
C ILE A 122 33.72 16.87 49.92
N GLY A 123 32.45 17.30 49.86
CA GLY A 123 31.82 17.92 51.05
C GLY A 123 30.43 18.61 50.97
N GLN A 124 29.40 17.93 51.50
CA GLN A 124 28.22 18.45 52.26
C GLN A 124 27.14 19.31 51.52
N GLN A 125 25.80 19.07 51.63
CA GLN A 125 24.85 18.86 52.77
C GLN A 125 24.49 20.16 53.55
N VAL A 126 23.26 20.43 54.04
CA VAL A 126 21.94 19.71 54.03
C VAL A 126 20.75 20.70 54.26
N ASP A 127 19.51 20.20 54.24
CA ASP A 127 18.20 20.87 54.15
C ASP A 127 17.62 21.63 55.37
N SER A 128 16.70 22.57 55.06
CA SER A 128 15.36 22.79 55.68
C SER A 128 15.14 23.44 57.07
N VAL A 129 13.90 23.99 57.21
CA VAL A 129 12.91 23.98 58.35
C VAL A 129 12.18 25.35 58.37
N VAL A 130 10.94 25.52 57.86
CA VAL A 130 9.57 25.11 58.30
C VAL A 130 8.94 26.08 59.33
N GLU A 131 7.59 26.13 59.34
CA GLU A 131 6.63 26.90 60.18
C GLU A 131 6.29 28.35 59.76
N GLY A 132 5.01 28.76 59.72
CA GLY A 132 3.76 27.97 59.78
C GLY A 132 2.53 28.77 60.26
N LEU A 133 1.33 28.44 59.75
CA LEU A 133 0.01 28.57 60.41
C LEU A 133 -1.12 28.05 59.48
N GLN A 134 -2.21 27.51 60.06
CA GLN A 134 -3.43 27.12 59.34
C GLN A 134 -4.64 28.03 59.74
N PRO A 135 -5.94 27.65 59.75
CA PRO A 135 -6.89 28.39 58.90
C PRO A 135 -8.13 28.99 59.60
N GLY A 136 -8.79 29.92 58.90
CA GLY A 136 -10.25 29.90 58.81
C GLY A 136 -11.08 31.08 59.34
N SER A 137 -12.18 31.32 58.61
CA SER A 137 -13.50 31.78 59.10
C SER A 137 -13.78 33.27 59.39
N THR A 138 -15.08 33.61 59.29
CA THR A 138 -15.80 34.80 59.81
C THR A 138 -15.55 36.18 59.14
N PHE A 139 -16.55 37.08 59.00
CA PHE A 139 -18.02 36.94 58.81
C PHE A 139 -18.60 38.33 58.38
N ASP A 140 -19.79 38.34 57.75
CA ASP A 140 -20.65 39.52 57.44
C ASP A 140 -20.09 40.70 56.58
N GLY A 141 -20.94 41.46 55.87
CA GLY A 141 -22.39 41.30 55.69
C GLY A 141 -23.12 42.48 55.00
N THR A 142 -24.46 42.41 55.00
CA THR A 142 -25.48 43.43 54.64
C THR A 142 -26.02 43.53 53.19
N HIS A 143 -27.18 42.86 52.97
CA HIS A 143 -28.40 43.34 52.27
C HIS A 143 -28.40 43.56 50.73
N THR A 144 -29.44 43.19 49.93
CA THR A 144 -30.80 42.67 50.20
C THR A 144 -31.35 41.79 49.05
N HIS A 145 -32.27 40.87 49.36
CA HIS A 145 -33.07 40.02 48.46
C HIS A 145 -34.40 40.67 48.02
N PRO A 146 -35.26 40.06 47.15
CA PRO A 146 -35.04 39.21 45.96
C PRO A 146 -35.84 39.73 44.72
N PRO A 147 -35.92 39.00 43.58
CA PRO A 147 -37.08 38.11 43.41
C PRO A 147 -36.80 36.78 42.69
N LYS A 148 -37.82 35.90 42.71
CA LYS A 148 -37.87 34.57 42.11
C LYS A 148 -37.82 34.61 40.57
N ASN A 149 -37.14 33.65 39.95
CA ASN A 149 -37.82 32.56 39.22
C ASN A 149 -36.83 31.50 38.72
N THR A 150 -37.20 30.24 38.86
CA THR A 150 -36.55 29.12 38.15
C THR A 150 -37.07 29.05 36.73
N PRO A 151 -36.20 28.83 35.74
CA PRO A 151 -36.51 27.92 34.65
C PRO A 151 -35.52 26.75 34.62
N SER A 152 -36.05 25.53 34.51
CA SER A 152 -35.26 24.32 34.29
C SER A 152 -34.63 24.36 32.89
N LEU A 153 -33.32 24.56 32.80
CA LEU A 153 -32.59 24.55 31.53
C LEU A 153 -32.34 23.11 31.06
N GLN A 154 -33.33 22.54 30.38
CA GLN A 154 -33.12 21.45 29.44
C GLN A 154 -32.36 22.01 28.23
N HIS A 155 -31.02 22.04 28.31
CA HIS A 155 -30.20 22.39 27.16
C HIS A 155 -30.23 21.26 26.12
N HIS A 156 -31.09 21.40 25.12
CA HIS A 156 -30.93 20.69 23.85
C HIS A 156 -29.61 21.13 23.22
N VAL A 157 -28.62 20.24 23.22
CA VAL A 157 -27.37 20.42 22.46
C VAL A 157 -27.71 20.40 20.97
N SER A 158 -27.48 21.51 20.28
CA SER A 158 -27.74 21.61 18.84
C SER A 158 -26.60 20.97 18.04
N LEU A 159 -26.94 20.39 16.89
CA LEU A 159 -25.97 19.69 16.04
C LEU A 159 -24.85 20.65 15.60
N GLY A 160 -23.59 20.29 15.88
CA GLY A 160 -22.43 21.12 15.51
C GLY A 160 -22.15 22.35 16.40
N THR A 161 -22.67 22.40 17.62
CA THR A 161 -22.27 23.45 18.60
C THR A 161 -21.24 22.93 19.61
N LEU A 162 -20.15 23.70 19.79
CA LEU A 162 -19.16 23.49 20.84
C LEU A 162 -19.77 23.66 22.24
N PRO A 163 -19.14 23.10 23.29
CA PRO A 163 -19.41 23.51 24.67
C PRO A 163 -19.10 25.01 24.89
N PRO A 164 -19.56 25.61 26.01
CA PRO A 164 -19.20 26.98 26.37
C PRO A 164 -17.68 27.24 26.39
N ASP A 165 -17.26 28.43 25.94
CA ASP A 165 -15.84 28.82 25.79
C ASP A 165 -14.96 28.50 27.01
N ASP A 166 -15.47 28.67 28.22
CA ASP A 166 -14.72 28.40 29.45
C ASP A 166 -14.45 26.90 29.69
N LEU A 167 -15.39 26.04 29.27
CA LEU A 167 -15.22 24.60 29.26
C LEU A 167 -14.27 24.16 28.13
N VAL A 168 -14.31 24.85 26.98
CA VAL A 168 -13.39 24.61 25.85
C VAL A 168 -11.96 25.01 26.21
N ASP A 169 -11.74 26.15 26.86
CA ASP A 169 -10.43 26.58 27.35
C ASP A 169 -9.86 25.58 28.39
N SER A 170 -10.72 25.01 29.23
CA SER A 170 -10.36 23.90 30.13
C SER A 170 -9.92 22.65 29.35
N MET A 171 -10.62 22.28 28.26
CA MET A 171 -10.22 21.15 27.41
C MET A 171 -8.88 21.40 26.69
N VAL A 172 -8.58 22.64 26.32
CA VAL A 172 -7.29 23.03 25.73
C VAL A 172 -6.16 22.90 26.75
N ASN A 173 -6.39 23.22 28.02
CA ASN A 173 -5.41 22.96 29.09
C ASN A 173 -5.14 21.46 29.28
N ILE A 174 -6.20 20.63 29.28
CA ILE A 174 -6.05 19.16 29.31
C ILE A 174 -5.26 18.68 28.08
N TYR A 175 -5.58 19.16 26.87
CA TYR A 175 -4.88 18.78 25.65
C TYR A 175 -3.36 19.04 25.75
N PHE A 176 -2.94 20.23 26.15
CA PHE A 176 -1.52 20.55 26.24
C PHE A 176 -0.78 19.77 27.36
N ASN A 177 -1.47 19.44 28.46
CA ASN A 177 -0.85 18.72 29.57
C ASN A 177 -0.80 17.19 29.35
N GLN A 178 -1.77 16.63 28.62
CA GLN A 178 -1.99 15.17 28.52
C GLN A 178 -1.72 14.59 27.14
N ILE A 179 -1.98 15.35 26.07
CA ILE A 179 -2.07 14.83 24.69
C ILE A 179 -0.94 15.36 23.81
N HIS A 180 -0.74 16.69 23.81
CA HIS A 180 0.31 17.38 23.03
C HIS A 180 1.72 16.80 23.22
N PRO A 181 2.15 16.34 24.42
CA PRO A 181 3.48 15.74 24.57
C PRO A 181 3.72 14.49 23.71
N TRP A 182 2.66 13.83 23.23
CA TRP A 182 2.74 12.68 22.31
C TRP A 182 2.45 13.02 20.85
N ILE A 183 1.67 14.09 20.60
CA ILE A 183 1.38 14.60 19.27
C ILE A 183 1.70 16.11 19.17
N PRO A 184 2.99 16.51 19.28
CA PRO A 184 3.38 17.91 19.48
C PRO A 184 3.35 18.67 18.15
N MET A 185 2.19 19.19 17.76
CA MET A 185 1.93 19.79 16.42
C MET A 185 1.20 21.14 16.42
N LEU A 186 0.88 21.69 17.60
CA LEU A 186 0.34 23.04 17.79
C LEU A 186 1.33 23.83 18.67
N HIS A 187 1.81 25.00 18.24
CA HIS A 187 2.72 25.82 19.05
C HIS A 187 1.92 26.48 20.18
N GLN A 188 2.25 26.19 21.45
CA GLN A 188 1.34 26.48 22.56
C GLN A 188 1.08 27.98 22.70
N THR A 189 2.13 28.79 22.60
CA THR A 189 2.03 30.26 22.71
C THR A 189 1.18 30.87 21.59
N THR A 190 1.36 30.43 20.34
CA THR A 190 0.54 30.91 19.20
C THR A 190 -0.92 30.51 19.36
N PHE A 191 -1.19 29.24 19.69
CA PHE A 191 -2.56 28.72 19.79
C PHE A 191 -3.35 29.43 20.89
N ARG A 192 -2.77 29.63 22.09
CA ARG A 192 -3.39 30.39 23.18
C ARG A 192 -3.63 31.87 22.82
N GLY A 193 -2.73 32.46 22.03
CA GLY A 193 -2.92 33.80 21.45
C GLY A 193 -4.14 33.88 20.52
N LEU A 194 -4.36 32.88 19.67
CA LEU A 194 -5.53 32.80 18.79
C LEU A 194 -6.84 32.67 19.57
N LEU A 195 -6.87 31.87 20.64
CA LEU A 195 -8.08 31.71 21.48
C LEU A 195 -8.48 33.00 22.21
N SER A 196 -7.54 33.92 22.43
CA SER A 196 -7.80 35.20 23.10
C SER A 196 -8.61 36.20 22.24
N ASN A 197 -8.95 35.85 20.99
CA ASN A 197 -9.74 36.65 20.07
C ASN A 197 -10.89 35.81 19.48
N PRO A 198 -12.16 36.27 19.51
CA PRO A 198 -13.29 35.56 18.89
C PRO A 198 -13.06 35.16 17.43
N ALA A 199 -12.40 36.00 16.62
CA ALA A 199 -12.09 35.67 15.23
C ALA A 199 -11.03 34.53 15.11
N GLY A 200 -10.12 34.43 16.07
CA GLY A 200 -9.16 33.34 16.16
C GLY A 200 -9.82 32.02 16.57
N ARG A 201 -10.72 32.04 17.56
CA ARG A 201 -11.55 30.88 17.94
C ARG A 201 -12.34 30.31 16.76
N VAL A 202 -12.93 31.17 15.92
CA VAL A 202 -13.61 30.73 14.68
C VAL A 202 -12.64 30.05 13.71
N ARG A 203 -11.43 30.59 13.48
CA ARG A 203 -10.43 29.97 12.59
C ARG A 203 -10.02 28.57 13.06
N VAL A 204 -9.78 28.37 14.36
CA VAL A 204 -9.34 27.07 14.91
C VAL A 204 -10.49 26.15 15.34
N SER A 205 -11.73 26.44 14.92
CA SER A 205 -12.94 25.73 15.37
C SER A 205 -12.86 24.20 15.17
N THR A 206 -12.35 23.71 14.03
CA THR A 206 -12.18 22.25 13.80
C THR A 206 -11.23 21.62 14.81
N ILE A 207 -10.15 22.31 15.17
CA ILE A 207 -9.17 21.84 16.17
C ILE A 207 -9.81 21.83 17.56
N LEU A 208 -10.63 22.83 17.90
CA LEU A 208 -11.37 22.87 19.17
C LEU A 208 -12.37 21.71 19.29
N HIS A 209 -13.08 21.36 18.21
CA HIS A 209 -13.92 20.16 18.20
C HIS A 209 -13.10 18.89 18.45
N ALA A 210 -11.92 18.75 17.82
CA ALA A 210 -11.08 17.58 18.04
C ALA A 210 -10.51 17.50 19.48
N ILE A 211 -10.09 18.64 20.04
CA ILE A 211 -9.64 18.77 21.43
C ILE A 211 -10.76 18.36 22.40
N VAL A 212 -11.98 18.90 22.24
CA VAL A 212 -13.15 18.52 23.05
C VAL A 212 -13.46 17.03 22.91
N SER A 213 -13.42 16.49 21.69
CA SER A 213 -13.75 15.10 21.37
C SER A 213 -12.93 14.08 22.19
N LEU A 214 -11.63 14.33 22.31
CA LEU A 214 -10.72 13.52 23.10
C LEU A 214 -10.79 13.88 24.59
N CYS A 215 -10.58 15.16 24.93
CA CYS A 215 -10.24 15.59 26.29
C CYS A 215 -11.41 15.57 27.27
N ILE A 216 -12.67 15.62 26.82
CA ILE A 216 -13.83 15.72 27.71
C ILE A 216 -14.05 14.52 28.65
N ARG A 217 -13.37 13.39 28.40
CA ARG A 217 -13.35 12.24 29.32
C ARG A 217 -12.45 12.47 30.55
N PHE A 218 -11.44 13.35 30.44
CA PHE A 218 -10.48 13.68 31.52
C PHE A 218 -10.84 14.99 32.24
N SER A 219 -12.06 15.50 32.06
CA SER A 219 -12.51 16.75 32.68
C SER A 219 -13.19 16.51 34.02
N ASP A 220 -12.74 17.20 35.07
CA ASP A 220 -13.35 17.16 36.39
C ASP A 220 -14.37 18.29 36.62
N ASP A 221 -14.74 19.01 35.56
CA ASP A 221 -15.69 20.13 35.62
C ASP A 221 -17.04 19.71 36.22
N PRO A 222 -17.59 20.44 37.21
CA PRO A 222 -18.86 20.11 37.86
C PRO A 222 -20.05 19.91 36.91
N ARG A 223 -20.06 20.56 35.73
CA ARG A 223 -21.09 20.39 34.69
C ARG A 223 -21.09 18.98 34.08
N LEU A 224 -19.98 18.25 34.20
CA LEU A 224 -19.74 16.95 33.59
C LEU A 224 -19.62 15.80 34.62
N GLN A 225 -19.51 16.10 35.92
CA GLN A 225 -19.37 15.09 36.98
C GLN A 225 -20.59 14.14 37.07
N ASN A 226 -21.81 14.64 36.82
CA ASN A 226 -23.06 13.87 36.94
C ASN A 226 -23.79 13.69 35.59
N ALA A 227 -23.06 13.74 34.46
CA ALA A 227 -23.64 13.70 33.11
C ALA A 227 -22.79 12.89 32.11
N PRO A 228 -22.66 11.56 32.28
CA PRO A 228 -21.87 10.71 31.37
C PRO A 228 -22.41 10.69 29.92
N GLU A 229 -23.73 10.84 29.74
CA GLU A 229 -24.39 10.96 28.44
C GLU A 229 -23.89 12.22 27.71
N LEU A 230 -23.78 13.34 28.42
CA LEU A 230 -23.34 14.63 27.86
C LEU A 230 -21.87 14.58 27.41
N ARG A 231 -21.00 13.91 28.17
CA ARG A 231 -19.60 13.65 27.74
C ARG A 231 -19.57 12.82 26.45
N THR A 232 -20.39 11.76 26.38
CA THR A 232 -20.48 10.87 25.21
C THR A 232 -21.06 11.59 23.99
N GLN A 233 -22.06 12.46 24.20
CA GLN A 233 -22.70 13.27 23.17
C GLN A 233 -21.71 14.28 22.57
N TYR A 234 -21.04 15.10 23.40
CA TYR A 234 -20.02 16.03 22.93
C TYR A 234 -18.87 15.30 22.23
N SER A 235 -18.37 14.19 22.79
CA SER A 235 -17.29 13.40 22.16
C SER A 235 -17.68 12.88 20.78
N THR A 236 -18.91 12.41 20.61
CA THR A 236 -19.38 11.84 19.35
C THR A 236 -19.68 12.91 18.31
N ILE A 237 -20.43 13.97 18.66
CA ILE A 237 -20.76 15.08 17.76
C ILE A 237 -19.47 15.74 17.26
N CYS A 238 -18.56 16.10 18.17
CA CYS A 238 -17.34 16.80 17.78
C CYS A 238 -16.43 15.94 16.90
N ARG A 239 -16.33 14.62 17.13
CA ARG A 239 -15.60 13.71 16.23
C ARG A 239 -16.23 13.66 14.83
N GLN A 240 -17.56 13.60 14.74
CA GLN A 240 -18.27 13.59 13.45
C GLN A 240 -18.08 14.91 12.70
N THR A 241 -18.17 16.07 13.37
CA THR A 241 -17.88 17.39 12.80
C THR A 241 -16.47 17.48 12.21
N VAL A 242 -15.45 17.00 12.93
CA VAL A 242 -14.05 16.98 12.45
C VAL A 242 -13.89 16.10 11.22
N ILE A 243 -14.51 14.91 11.21
CA ILE A 243 -14.42 13.97 10.08
C ILE A 243 -15.07 14.58 8.83
N LEU A 244 -16.28 15.12 8.95
CA LEU A 244 -17.00 15.73 7.82
C LEU A 244 -16.24 16.96 7.25
N ALA A 245 -15.83 17.91 8.11
CA ALA A 245 -15.11 19.10 7.67
C ALA A 245 -13.79 18.79 6.95
N SER A 246 -13.10 17.73 7.37
CA SER A 246 -11.85 17.26 6.76
C SER A 246 -12.06 16.48 5.45
N MET A 247 -13.24 15.88 5.24
CA MET A 247 -13.63 15.29 3.96
C MET A 247 -14.06 16.36 2.94
N GLU A 248 -14.66 17.46 3.41
CA GLU A 248 -15.07 18.60 2.58
C GLU A 248 -13.90 19.53 2.20
N SER A 249 -12.85 19.63 3.02
CA SER A 249 -11.75 20.57 2.79
C SER A 249 -10.40 20.12 3.35
N PHE A 250 -9.35 20.26 2.54
CA PHE A 250 -7.96 19.97 2.91
C PHE A 250 -7.23 21.24 3.40
N SER A 251 -6.83 21.26 4.67
CA SER A 251 -6.08 22.36 5.29
C SER A 251 -5.15 21.82 6.39
N VAL A 252 -4.19 22.64 6.84
CA VAL A 252 -3.31 22.28 7.96
C VAL A 252 -4.13 22.14 9.24
N GLU A 253 -5.08 23.06 9.47
CA GLU A 253 -5.97 23.04 10.63
C GLU A 253 -6.87 21.80 10.69
N ASN A 254 -7.41 21.35 9.55
CA ASN A 254 -8.20 20.12 9.48
C ASN A 254 -7.33 18.88 9.65
N LEU A 255 -6.10 18.87 9.11
CA LEU A 255 -5.16 17.76 9.29
C LEU A 255 -4.71 17.64 10.75
N GLN A 256 -4.45 18.76 11.44
CA GLN A 256 -4.18 18.82 12.88
C GLN A 256 -5.38 18.27 13.68
N ALA A 257 -6.61 18.71 13.37
CA ALA A 257 -7.82 18.23 14.01
C ALA A 257 -8.04 16.71 13.80
N MET A 258 -7.87 16.23 12.56
CA MET A 258 -7.99 14.81 12.24
C MET A 258 -6.93 13.97 12.95
N THR A 259 -5.70 14.48 13.11
CA THR A 259 -4.63 13.79 13.84
C THR A 259 -4.98 13.56 15.32
N ILE A 260 -5.64 14.53 15.97
CA ILE A 260 -6.15 14.35 17.36
C ILE A 260 -7.24 13.28 17.40
N CYS A 261 -8.16 13.27 16.42
CA CYS A 261 -9.20 12.22 16.31
C CYS A 261 -8.61 10.83 16.00
N ALA A 262 -7.59 10.74 15.15
CA ALA A 262 -6.90 9.49 14.85
C ALA A 262 -6.23 8.90 16.10
N PHE A 263 -5.56 9.73 16.91
CA PHE A 263 -4.98 9.33 18.19
C PHE A 263 -6.03 8.73 19.16
N ASP A 264 -7.23 9.33 19.26
CA ASP A 264 -8.35 8.75 20.03
C ASP A 264 -8.80 7.39 19.47
N ILE A 265 -8.97 7.28 18.16
CA ILE A 265 -9.48 6.07 17.50
C ILE A 265 -8.49 4.90 17.66
N ILE A 266 -7.19 5.18 17.52
CA ILE A 266 -6.11 4.23 17.75
C ILE A 266 -6.05 3.79 19.23
N GLY A 267 -6.03 4.73 20.18
CA GLY A 267 -5.97 4.42 21.62
C GLY A 267 -7.23 3.74 22.17
N SER A 268 -8.39 4.03 21.57
CA SER A 268 -9.63 3.29 21.80
C SER A 268 -9.60 1.85 21.26
N GLY A 269 -8.60 1.48 20.45
CA GLY A 269 -8.52 0.17 19.80
C GLY A 269 -9.63 -0.07 18.78
N ARG A 270 -10.01 0.94 17.98
CA ARG A 270 -10.95 0.81 16.85
C ARG A 270 -10.17 0.64 15.55
N GLY A 271 -9.94 -0.61 15.14
CA GLY A 271 -8.89 -0.98 14.17
C GLY A 271 -9.09 -0.44 12.75
N PRO A 272 -10.05 -0.98 11.98
CA PRO A 272 -10.25 -0.58 10.57
C PRO A 272 -10.52 0.92 10.41
N SER A 273 -11.27 1.52 11.35
CA SER A 273 -11.57 2.96 11.35
C SER A 273 -10.34 3.84 11.46
N ALA A 274 -9.31 3.42 12.22
CA ALA A 274 -8.05 4.15 12.30
C ALA A 274 -7.33 4.19 10.95
N TRP A 275 -7.25 3.06 10.26
CA TRP A 275 -6.53 2.94 9.01
C TRP A 275 -7.12 3.79 7.89
N SER A 276 -8.44 3.76 7.69
CA SER A 276 -9.10 4.59 6.67
C SER A 276 -8.88 6.09 6.90
N ILE A 277 -8.77 6.52 8.17
CA ILE A 277 -8.50 7.90 8.54
C ILE A 277 -7.01 8.26 8.31
N VAL A 278 -6.07 7.42 8.74
CA VAL A 278 -4.63 7.64 8.51
C VAL A 278 -4.28 7.60 7.01
N GLY A 279 -4.92 6.71 6.24
CA GLY A 279 -4.83 6.64 4.78
C GLY A 279 -5.46 7.84 4.05
N SER A 280 -6.39 8.55 4.69
CA SER A 280 -6.88 9.86 4.21
C SER A 280 -5.86 10.96 4.55
N MET A 281 -5.38 11.00 5.80
CA MET A 281 -4.38 11.97 6.28
C MET A 281 -3.08 11.95 5.46
N SER A 282 -2.60 10.77 5.05
CA SER A 282 -1.41 10.64 4.19
C SER A 282 -1.61 11.23 2.79
N ARG A 283 -2.83 11.15 2.23
CA ARG A 283 -3.17 11.82 0.97
C ARG A 283 -3.31 13.33 1.14
N THR A 284 -3.85 13.79 2.26
CA THR A 284 -3.86 15.23 2.63
C THR A 284 -2.44 15.78 2.80
N VAL A 285 -1.50 15.01 3.40
CA VAL A 285 -0.07 15.36 3.49
C VAL A 285 0.54 15.59 2.11
N GLU A 286 0.32 14.68 1.16
CA GLU A 286 0.84 14.81 -0.21
C GLU A 286 0.19 15.97 -0.98
N GLN A 287 -1.12 16.19 -0.83
CA GLN A 287 -1.83 17.34 -1.42
C GLN A 287 -1.29 18.68 -0.88
N LEU A 288 -1.04 18.77 0.42
CA LEU A 288 -0.46 19.95 1.06
C LEU A 288 1.07 20.05 0.89
N ARG A 289 1.73 19.10 0.18
CA ARG A 289 3.20 18.99 0.01
C ARG A 289 3.99 18.93 1.32
N LEU A 290 3.38 18.45 2.40
CA LEU A 290 3.98 18.46 3.74
C LEU A 290 5.11 17.43 3.92
N SER A 291 5.39 16.60 2.91
CA SER A 291 6.54 15.68 2.80
C SER A 291 7.85 16.35 2.35
N THR A 292 7.80 17.62 1.93
CA THR A 292 8.95 18.39 1.38
C THR A 292 9.24 19.66 2.20
N GLU A 293 10.50 20.13 2.23
CA GLU A 293 10.89 21.35 2.96
C GLU A 293 10.71 22.64 2.13
N GLU A 294 10.26 23.73 2.75
CA GLU A 294 9.91 24.98 2.03
C GLU A 294 11.11 25.70 1.37
N GLU A 295 12.34 25.40 1.80
CA GLU A 295 13.57 25.93 1.21
C GLU A 295 13.82 25.36 -0.21
N GLU A 296 13.51 24.07 -0.44
CA GLU A 296 13.71 23.46 -1.76
C GLU A 296 12.66 23.93 -2.76
N THR A 297 11.41 24.16 -2.35
CA THR A 297 10.36 24.71 -3.23
C THR A 297 10.59 26.17 -3.61
N GLN A 298 11.38 26.93 -2.85
CA GLN A 298 11.79 28.29 -3.21
C GLN A 298 13.10 28.34 -4.03
N SER A 299 13.77 27.20 -4.24
CA SER A 299 15.12 27.11 -4.83
C SER A 299 15.16 27.25 -6.38
N HIS A 300 14.58 28.32 -6.92
CA HIS A 300 14.55 28.67 -8.36
C HIS A 300 15.93 28.88 -9.04
N GLN A 301 17.04 28.52 -8.37
CA GLN A 301 18.41 28.60 -8.87
C GLN A 301 19.08 27.22 -9.09
N SER A 302 18.36 26.10 -8.89
CA SER A 302 18.83 24.79 -9.34
C SER A 302 19.01 24.75 -10.86
N ARG A 303 20.07 24.07 -11.34
CA ARG A 303 20.29 23.83 -12.78
C ARG A 303 19.33 22.80 -13.36
N SER A 304 18.74 21.95 -12.53
CA SER A 304 17.66 21.03 -12.89
C SER A 304 16.31 21.61 -12.46
N LYS A 305 15.33 21.54 -13.36
CA LYS A 305 13.91 21.81 -13.07
C LYS A 305 13.09 20.56 -13.37
N ALA A 306 12.03 20.34 -12.61
CA ALA A 306 11.04 19.33 -12.96
C ALA A 306 10.26 19.79 -14.22
N LEU A 307 9.97 18.86 -15.14
CA LEU A 307 9.17 19.15 -16.33
C LEU A 307 7.70 19.47 -15.98
N ILE A 308 7.24 18.95 -14.84
CA ILE A 308 5.97 19.31 -14.20
C ILE A 308 6.26 19.59 -12.73
N GLU A 309 6.03 20.82 -12.28
CA GLU A 309 5.95 21.14 -10.85
C GLU A 309 4.54 20.80 -10.35
N ARG A 310 4.42 19.95 -9.32
CA ARG A 310 3.11 19.67 -8.68
C ARG A 310 2.48 20.98 -8.19
N VAL A 311 1.14 21.09 -8.18
CA VAL A 311 0.47 22.28 -7.59
C VAL A 311 0.91 22.46 -6.13
N ALA A 312 1.07 23.71 -5.69
CA ALA A 312 1.30 24.06 -4.29
C ALA A 312 0.08 24.83 -3.76
N PHE A 313 -0.67 24.21 -2.86
CA PHE A 313 -1.93 24.77 -2.34
C PHE A 313 -1.74 25.64 -1.09
N LEU A 314 -0.63 25.47 -0.36
CA LEU A 314 -0.28 26.31 0.78
C LEU A 314 0.56 27.51 0.35
N PRO A 315 0.29 28.73 0.85
CA PRO A 315 1.22 29.84 0.75
C PRO A 315 2.47 29.56 1.61
N PRO A 316 3.62 30.21 1.35
CA PRO A 316 4.79 30.16 2.24
C PRO A 316 4.42 30.52 3.68
N ALA A 317 5.02 29.85 4.65
CA ALA A 317 4.73 30.10 6.06
C ALA A 317 5.15 31.54 6.47
N PRO A 318 4.27 32.35 7.10
CA PRO A 318 4.56 33.72 7.50
C PRO A 318 5.47 33.82 8.74
N THR A 319 5.69 32.72 9.46
CA THR A 319 6.56 32.66 10.65
C THR A 319 7.32 31.33 10.71
N TRP A 320 8.48 31.32 11.36
CA TRP A 320 9.25 30.08 11.59
C TRP A 320 8.47 29.08 12.45
N ALA A 321 7.70 29.54 13.43
CA ALA A 321 6.83 28.69 14.24
C ALA A 321 5.82 27.91 13.38
N GLU A 322 5.23 28.54 12.33
CA GLU A 322 4.34 27.85 11.40
C GLU A 322 5.09 26.86 10.47
N VAL A 323 6.35 27.15 10.07
CA VAL A 323 7.19 26.16 9.35
C VAL A 323 7.38 24.90 10.21
N GLU A 324 7.65 25.07 11.49
CA GLU A 324 7.88 23.97 12.43
C GLU A 324 6.56 23.26 12.82
N GLU A 325 5.42 23.95 12.91
CA GLU A 325 4.09 23.33 12.98
C GLU A 325 3.81 22.46 11.75
N ARG A 326 4.04 23.01 10.54
CA ARG A 326 3.91 22.28 9.26
C ARG A 326 4.87 21.09 9.17
N ARG A 327 6.04 21.14 9.82
CA ARG A 327 7.00 20.03 9.91
C ARG A 327 6.53 18.97 10.91
N ARG A 328 6.00 19.39 12.06
CA ARG A 328 5.50 18.51 13.12
C ARG A 328 4.21 17.78 12.76
N ILE A 329 3.26 18.42 12.07
CA ILE A 329 2.05 17.73 11.60
C ILE A 329 2.40 16.58 10.64
N PHE A 330 3.33 16.81 9.70
CA PHE A 330 3.83 15.76 8.82
C PHE A 330 4.40 14.58 9.61
N TRP A 331 5.29 14.84 10.56
CA TRP A 331 5.91 13.77 11.35
C TRP A 331 4.92 13.01 12.25
N ASN A 332 3.85 13.66 12.70
CA ASN A 332 2.76 12.97 13.41
C ASN A 332 1.94 12.05 12.50
N VAL A 333 1.60 12.49 11.29
CA VAL A 333 0.94 11.62 10.29
C VAL A 333 1.85 10.45 9.89
N PHE A 334 3.15 10.71 9.70
CA PHE A 334 4.16 9.69 9.41
C PHE A 334 4.23 8.63 10.52
N LEU A 335 4.31 9.05 11.80
CA LEU A 335 4.31 8.14 12.94
C LEU A 335 3.02 7.30 13.02
N MET A 336 1.86 7.86 12.68
CA MET A 336 0.59 7.12 12.66
C MET A 336 0.50 6.12 11.49
N ASP A 337 0.98 6.48 10.29
CA ASP A 337 1.12 5.58 9.14
C ASP A 337 2.01 4.38 9.48
N ARG A 338 3.21 4.67 10.02
CA ARG A 338 4.14 3.65 10.53
C ARG A 338 3.49 2.77 11.60
N PHE A 339 2.86 3.37 12.62
CA PHE A 339 2.26 2.61 13.72
C PHE A 339 1.12 1.69 13.25
N CYS A 340 0.22 2.18 12.40
CA CYS A 340 -0.85 1.36 11.85
C CYS A 340 -0.29 0.22 10.99
N SER A 341 0.65 0.47 10.08
CA SER A 341 1.29 -0.58 9.28
C SER A 341 2.07 -1.61 10.11
N ILE A 342 2.74 -1.20 11.19
CA ILE A 342 3.35 -2.15 12.15
C ILE A 342 2.25 -2.99 12.83
N CYS A 343 1.11 -2.39 13.15
CA CYS A 343 -0.02 -3.03 13.85
C CYS A 343 -1.01 -3.78 12.96
N THR A 344 -0.85 -3.77 11.63
CA THR A 344 -1.67 -4.56 10.68
C THR A 344 -0.87 -5.37 9.67
N GLY A 345 0.40 -5.03 9.48
CA GLY A 345 1.23 -5.53 8.40
C GLY A 345 0.87 -5.00 7.02
N TRP A 346 -0.04 -4.03 6.91
CA TRP A 346 -0.38 -3.39 5.64
C TRP A 346 0.74 -2.45 5.15
N ASN A 347 0.81 -2.26 3.83
CA ASN A 347 1.81 -1.40 3.19
C ASN A 347 1.74 0.04 3.70
N LEU A 348 2.89 0.70 3.81
CA LEU A 348 3.02 2.10 4.23
C LEU A 348 2.39 3.05 3.19
N SER A 349 1.67 4.08 3.64
CA SER A 349 1.10 5.10 2.73
C SER A 349 2.13 6.15 2.32
N LEU A 350 3.05 6.49 3.23
CA LEU A 350 4.13 7.47 3.02
C LEU A 350 5.46 6.71 2.93
N THR A 351 6.07 6.62 1.75
CA THR A 351 7.37 5.92 1.61
C THR A 351 8.51 6.80 2.11
N SER A 352 9.49 6.20 2.80
CA SER A 352 10.65 6.94 3.33
C SER A 352 11.57 7.51 2.24
N ALA A 353 11.42 7.06 0.98
CA ALA A 353 12.21 7.54 -0.15
C ALA A 353 11.68 8.85 -0.77
N ASP A 354 10.39 9.17 -0.54
CA ASP A 354 9.75 10.40 -1.02
C ASP A 354 9.89 11.58 -0.02
N VAL A 355 10.38 11.31 1.20
CA VAL A 355 10.49 12.30 2.28
C VAL A 355 11.73 13.17 2.10
N THR A 356 11.50 14.45 1.76
CA THR A 356 12.54 15.50 1.65
C THR A 356 12.33 16.56 2.74
N ARG A 357 11.99 16.09 3.96
CA ARG A 357 11.72 16.90 5.15
C ARG A 357 12.90 16.88 6.12
N ARG A 358 13.14 18.00 6.80
CA ARG A 358 14.02 18.05 7.98
C ARG A 358 13.36 17.37 9.18
N LEU A 359 14.18 16.82 10.08
CA LEU A 359 13.72 16.38 11.39
C LEU A 359 13.24 17.58 12.24
N PRO A 360 12.28 17.39 13.16
CA PRO A 360 11.80 18.47 14.03
C PRO A 360 12.86 18.84 15.07
N CYS A 361 12.84 20.08 15.54
CA CYS A 361 13.80 20.56 16.54
C CYS A 361 13.43 20.14 17.97
N GLU A 362 14.34 20.38 18.92
CA GLU A 362 14.07 20.22 20.36
C GLU A 362 12.89 21.11 20.80
N GLY A 363 11.95 20.56 21.57
CA GLY A 363 10.70 21.26 21.92
C GLY A 363 10.90 22.59 22.65
N ALA A 364 11.95 22.68 23.48
CA ALA A 364 12.35 23.90 24.16
C ALA A 364 12.85 25.00 23.21
N ILE A 365 13.37 24.65 22.02
CA ILE A 365 13.71 25.62 20.96
C ILE A 365 12.41 26.08 20.29
N TRP A 366 11.52 25.14 19.93
CA TRP A 366 10.26 25.45 19.25
C TRP A 366 9.39 26.45 20.03
N GLU A 367 9.19 26.26 21.33
CA GLU A 367 8.39 27.16 22.17
C GLU A 367 8.99 28.56 22.41
N THR A 368 10.23 28.83 21.94
CA THR A 368 10.73 30.22 21.86
C THR A 368 10.11 31.00 20.69
N GLY A 369 9.62 30.30 19.67
CA GLY A 369 9.20 30.89 18.39
C GLY A 369 10.34 31.35 17.48
N GLU A 370 11.61 31.25 17.91
CA GLU A 370 12.78 31.71 17.16
C GLU A 370 13.58 30.55 16.51
N PRO A 371 14.16 30.75 15.31
CA PRO A 371 14.93 29.72 14.62
C PRO A 371 16.25 29.38 15.33
N SER A 372 16.51 28.07 15.45
CA SER A 372 17.84 27.54 15.80
C SER A 372 18.93 28.11 14.88
N GLN A 373 20.08 28.50 15.45
CA GLN A 373 21.25 28.96 14.69
C GLN A 373 21.80 27.88 13.74
N THR A 374 21.66 26.61 14.12
CA THR A 374 22.00 25.44 13.29
C THR A 374 20.71 24.76 12.81
N PRO A 375 20.43 24.70 11.50
CA PRO A 375 19.28 23.98 10.95
C PRO A 375 19.30 22.49 11.32
N THR A 376 18.12 21.90 11.51
CA THR A 376 18.02 20.45 11.76
C THR A 376 18.36 19.64 10.50
N PRO A 377 18.95 18.43 10.65
CA PRO A 377 19.29 17.56 9.53
C PRO A 377 18.05 17.04 8.77
N TYR A 378 18.25 16.69 7.50
CA TYR A 378 17.28 15.95 6.70
C TYR A 378 17.14 14.50 7.18
N PHE A 379 15.92 13.98 7.15
CA PHE A 379 15.68 12.55 7.34
C PHE A 379 16.34 11.75 6.21
N GLY A 380 17.05 10.66 6.55
CA GLY A 380 17.57 9.74 5.54
C GLY A 380 18.74 10.24 4.66
N ILE A 381 19.53 11.22 5.13
CA ILE A 381 20.80 11.70 4.51
C ILE A 381 20.75 11.80 2.97
N SER A 382 20.04 12.82 2.48
CA SER A 382 19.97 13.16 1.05
C SER A 382 21.23 13.88 0.54
N THR A 383 22.42 13.30 0.73
CA THR A 383 23.64 13.75 0.04
C THR A 383 23.47 13.51 -1.46
N ARG A 384 23.49 14.59 -2.26
CA ARG A 384 23.22 14.55 -3.71
C ARG A 384 24.41 13.97 -4.50
N SER A 385 24.58 12.64 -4.44
CA SER A 385 25.53 11.85 -5.23
C SER A 385 24.79 10.81 -6.09
N HIS A 386 25.31 10.54 -7.30
CA HIS A 386 24.58 9.85 -8.37
C HIS A 386 24.66 8.29 -8.35
N ASP A 387 24.86 7.66 -7.19
CA ASP A 387 25.08 6.20 -7.04
C ASP A 387 24.06 5.53 -6.10
N ARG A 388 22.79 5.40 -6.53
CA ARG A 388 21.68 4.90 -5.69
C ARG A 388 21.70 3.40 -5.31
N GLU A 389 22.71 2.63 -5.72
CA GLU A 389 22.76 1.17 -5.47
C GLU A 389 23.38 0.76 -4.12
N LYS A 390 23.87 1.70 -3.28
CA LYS A 390 24.66 1.36 -2.07
C LYS A 390 24.08 1.80 -0.73
N ASP A 391 23.04 2.63 -0.71
CA ASP A 391 22.60 3.35 0.49
C ASP A 391 21.67 2.54 1.43
N TYR A 392 22.03 1.28 1.67
CA TYR A 392 21.44 0.42 2.73
C TYR A 392 22.34 0.30 3.98
N LEU A 393 23.55 0.86 3.94
CA LEU A 393 24.36 1.11 5.13
C LEU A 393 24.12 2.56 5.58
N PRO A 394 23.92 2.84 6.88
CA PRO A 394 23.79 4.21 7.35
C PRO A 394 25.04 5.02 7.05
N ALA A 395 24.92 6.07 6.24
CA ALA A 395 26.00 7.01 5.99
C ALA A 395 26.42 7.69 7.30
N THR A 396 27.71 7.95 7.46
CA THR A 396 28.25 8.60 8.67
C THR A 396 27.65 9.98 8.84
N ARG A 397 26.98 10.23 9.98
CA ARG A 397 26.43 11.54 10.35
C ARG A 397 27.55 12.58 10.39
N GLU A 398 27.57 13.48 9.41
CA GLU A 398 28.52 14.59 9.36
C GLU A 398 28.09 15.71 10.32
N THR A 399 29.04 16.19 11.13
CA THR A 399 28.92 17.21 12.20
C THR A 399 28.20 16.80 13.49
N GLU A 400 28.76 17.24 14.62
CA GLU A 400 28.16 17.15 15.96
C GLU A 400 27.16 18.29 16.20
N ASP A 401 27.43 19.49 15.64
CA ASP A 401 26.61 20.69 15.80
C ASP A 401 25.14 20.50 15.37
N GLY A 402 24.90 19.73 14.30
CA GLY A 402 23.57 19.40 13.80
C GLY A 402 22.75 18.47 14.72
N GLN A 403 23.38 17.85 15.72
CA GLN A 403 22.71 17.00 16.71
C GLN A 403 22.26 17.79 17.95
N ALA A 404 22.86 18.96 18.20
CA ALA A 404 22.55 19.81 19.35
C ALA A 404 21.14 20.42 19.28
N SER A 405 20.55 20.55 18.09
CA SER A 405 19.20 21.08 17.86
C SER A 405 18.09 20.01 17.83
N LEU A 406 18.41 18.73 18.06
CA LEU A 406 17.47 17.61 18.08
C LEU A 406 17.03 17.22 19.50
N GLY A 407 15.73 17.05 19.71
CA GLY A 407 15.13 16.54 20.96
C GLY A 407 14.39 15.21 20.78
N GLY A 408 13.76 14.71 21.85
CA GLY A 408 13.16 13.36 21.90
C GLY A 408 12.22 13.00 20.74
N PHE A 409 11.45 13.96 20.22
CA PHE A 409 10.54 13.73 19.09
C PHE A 409 11.26 13.33 17.79
N ALA A 410 12.45 13.89 17.52
CA ALA A 410 13.27 13.49 16.37
C ALA A 410 13.76 12.04 16.49
N PHE A 411 14.24 11.67 17.68
CA PHE A 411 14.70 10.30 17.95
C PHE A 411 13.55 9.29 17.97
N CYS A 412 12.34 9.70 18.36
CA CYS A 412 11.13 8.88 18.28
C CYS A 412 10.75 8.52 16.82
N ILE A 413 10.94 9.45 15.88
CA ILE A 413 10.75 9.21 14.44
C ILE A 413 11.77 8.17 13.95
N GLU A 414 13.06 8.33 14.27
CA GLU A 414 14.11 7.40 13.84
C GLU A 414 13.95 5.98 14.42
N ALA A 415 13.55 5.88 15.68
CA ALA A 415 13.27 4.61 16.35
C ALA A 415 12.03 3.92 15.76
N THR A 416 10.96 4.68 15.49
CA THR A 416 9.71 4.15 14.92
C THR A 416 9.87 3.75 13.44
N GLU A 417 10.66 4.49 12.66
CA GLU A 417 11.08 4.06 11.33
C GLU A 417 11.87 2.75 11.39
N SER A 418 12.81 2.64 12.32
CA SER A 418 13.64 1.42 12.47
C SER A 418 12.81 0.21 12.92
N LEU A 419 11.81 0.41 13.79
CA LEU A 419 10.78 -0.57 14.13
C LEU A 419 9.95 -0.98 12.90
N SER A 420 9.56 -0.03 12.06
CA SER A 420 8.83 -0.29 10.82
C SER A 420 9.66 -1.07 9.80
N LEU A 421 10.96 -0.78 9.69
CA LEU A 421 11.89 -1.49 8.80
C LEU A 421 12.14 -2.92 9.28
N VAL A 422 12.22 -3.18 10.60
CA VAL A 422 12.24 -4.56 11.12
C VAL A 422 10.99 -5.34 10.70
N THR A 423 9.81 -4.71 10.74
CA THR A 423 8.57 -5.34 10.26
C THR A 423 8.60 -5.58 8.74
N SER A 424 8.78 -4.55 7.91
CA SER A 424 8.58 -4.66 6.46
C SER A 424 9.78 -5.25 5.69
N PHE A 425 11.01 -4.95 6.10
CA PHE A 425 12.21 -5.41 5.39
C PHE A 425 12.68 -6.80 5.84
N PHE A 426 12.32 -7.24 7.05
CA PHE A 426 12.81 -8.50 7.64
C PHE A 426 11.71 -9.48 8.05
N LEU A 427 10.71 -9.08 8.85
CA LEU A 427 9.65 -10.01 9.30
C LEU A 427 8.65 -10.36 8.19
N GLN A 428 8.37 -9.44 7.27
CA GLN A 428 7.52 -9.67 6.10
C GLN A 428 8.27 -10.27 4.90
N TYR A 429 9.60 -10.37 4.95
CA TYR A 429 10.38 -10.95 3.87
C TYR A 429 10.13 -12.46 3.79
N ARG A 430 9.60 -12.93 2.66
CA ARG A 430 9.41 -14.36 2.39
C ARG A 430 10.77 -15.01 2.15
N VAL A 431 10.98 -16.19 2.72
CA VAL A 431 12.24 -16.96 2.70
C VAL A 431 11.90 -18.44 2.58
N ASP A 432 12.41 -19.15 1.57
CA ASP A 432 12.46 -20.62 1.67
C ASP A 432 13.63 -21.05 2.55
N PHE A 433 13.32 -21.40 3.79
CA PHE A 433 14.31 -21.90 4.76
C PHE A 433 15.01 -23.19 4.30
N LYS A 434 14.50 -23.91 3.30
CA LYS A 434 15.19 -25.06 2.70
C LYS A 434 16.36 -24.66 1.82
N GLU A 435 16.42 -23.41 1.34
CA GLU A 435 17.50 -22.89 0.51
C GLU A 435 18.49 -22.05 1.32
N VAL A 436 19.75 -22.51 1.37
CA VAL A 436 20.81 -21.85 2.15
C VAL A 436 21.09 -20.42 1.67
N GLN A 437 20.91 -20.13 0.37
CA GLN A 437 21.12 -18.78 -0.18
C GLN A 437 19.99 -17.79 0.19
N GLU A 438 18.74 -18.26 0.27
CA GLU A 438 17.60 -17.49 0.80
C GLU A 438 17.85 -17.13 2.28
N VAL A 439 18.22 -18.12 3.09
CA VAL A 439 18.56 -17.95 4.51
C VAL A 439 19.76 -17.02 4.70
N GLN A 440 20.79 -17.11 3.84
CA GLN A 440 21.93 -16.17 3.85
C GLN A 440 21.52 -14.74 3.50
N ARG A 441 20.65 -14.54 2.48
CA ARG A 441 20.11 -13.21 2.15
C ARG A 441 19.28 -12.64 3.31
N TRP A 442 18.47 -13.46 3.98
CA TRP A 442 17.70 -13.07 5.17
C TRP A 442 18.60 -12.71 6.37
N LEU A 443 19.63 -13.51 6.65
CA LEU A 443 20.63 -13.21 7.69
C LEU A 443 21.47 -11.96 7.36
N MET A 444 21.66 -11.62 6.09
CA MET A 444 22.28 -10.36 5.67
C MET A 444 21.35 -9.16 5.95
N ARG A 445 20.03 -9.29 5.72
CA ARG A 445 19.04 -8.28 6.12
C ARG A 445 18.97 -8.09 7.63
N PHE A 446 19.00 -9.19 8.40
CA PHE A 446 19.14 -9.16 9.86
C PHE A 446 20.36 -8.32 10.27
N LYS A 447 21.54 -8.60 9.69
CA LYS A 447 22.78 -7.86 9.98
C LYS A 447 22.69 -6.37 9.66
N GLN A 448 22.04 -5.99 8.56
CA GLN A 448 21.85 -4.58 8.19
C GLN A 448 21.00 -3.83 9.23
N LEU A 449 19.93 -4.45 9.73
CA LEU A 449 19.04 -3.86 10.73
C LEU A 449 19.65 -3.87 12.14
N ASP A 450 20.33 -4.95 12.54
CA ASP A 450 21.07 -5.06 13.81
C ASP A 450 22.14 -3.95 13.91
N LEU A 451 22.95 -3.79 12.85
CA LEU A 451 23.93 -2.70 12.77
C LEU A 451 23.29 -1.31 12.85
N ARG A 452 22.15 -1.09 12.17
CA ARG A 452 21.41 0.18 12.24
C ARG A 452 20.91 0.48 13.66
N LEU A 453 20.36 -0.52 14.36
CA LEU A 453 19.87 -0.37 15.73
C LEU A 453 21.03 -0.08 16.69
N VAL A 454 22.13 -0.83 16.62
CA VAL A 454 23.34 -0.59 17.42
C VAL A 454 23.91 0.80 17.18
N GLN A 455 24.03 1.23 15.91
CA GLN A 455 24.51 2.56 15.55
C GLN A 455 23.60 3.67 16.08
N TRP A 456 22.27 3.49 16.07
CA TRP A 456 21.34 4.47 16.64
C TRP A 456 21.62 4.74 18.12
N LYS A 457 21.76 3.68 18.94
CA LYS A 457 22.03 3.81 20.39
C LYS A 457 23.42 4.45 20.66
N PHE A 458 24.40 4.23 19.78
CA PHE A 458 25.74 4.84 19.85
C PHE A 458 25.74 6.35 19.48
N PHE A 459 25.04 6.71 18.39
CA PHE A 459 24.95 8.09 17.87
C PHE A 459 23.86 8.95 18.54
N LEU A 460 23.33 8.52 19.69
CA LEU A 460 22.60 9.43 20.59
C LEU A 460 23.59 10.37 21.30
N PRO A 461 23.35 11.70 21.31
CA PRO A 461 24.08 12.65 22.16
C PRO A 461 24.04 12.24 23.63
N GLU A 462 25.08 12.57 24.40
CA GLU A 462 25.26 12.04 25.77
C GLU A 462 24.06 12.30 26.69
N LYS A 463 23.38 13.45 26.57
CA LYS A 463 22.12 13.72 27.28
C LYS A 463 21.05 12.64 27.00
N TRP A 464 20.76 12.39 25.73
CA TRP A 464 19.68 11.53 25.27
C TRP A 464 19.93 10.02 25.38
N ARG A 465 21.14 9.59 25.78
CA ARG A 465 21.48 8.14 25.93
C ARG A 465 20.70 7.44 27.04
N LYS A 466 20.19 8.16 28.03
CA LYS A 466 19.36 7.60 29.12
C LYS A 466 17.89 7.85 28.83
N ALA A 467 17.10 6.78 28.69
CA ALA A 467 15.67 6.87 28.39
C ALA A 467 14.88 7.71 29.41
N CYS A 468 15.11 7.47 30.70
CA CYS A 468 14.51 8.24 31.80
C CYS A 468 15.45 9.36 32.27
N GLN A 469 15.83 10.27 31.37
CA GLN A 469 16.49 11.53 31.76
C GLN A 469 15.43 12.57 32.17
N PHE A 470 15.58 13.12 33.38
CA PHE A 470 14.81 14.28 33.82
C PHE A 470 15.33 15.57 33.17
N ASN A 471 14.42 16.42 32.71
CA ASN A 471 14.71 17.78 32.27
C ASN A 471 14.94 18.72 33.47
N ASN A 472 15.24 19.99 33.20
CA ASN A 472 15.48 21.00 34.24
C ASN A 472 14.29 21.23 35.19
N ASP A 473 13.07 20.89 34.75
CA ASP A 473 11.82 21.05 35.51
C ASP A 473 11.44 19.79 36.30
N GLY A 474 12.31 18.75 36.29
CA GLY A 474 12.07 17.48 36.97
C GLY A 474 11.13 16.52 36.23
N ASN A 475 10.86 16.74 34.95
CA ASN A 475 9.96 15.93 34.12
C ASN A 475 10.74 15.05 33.12
N LEU A 476 10.18 13.88 32.76
CA LEU A 476 10.73 12.98 31.75
C LEU A 476 10.16 13.32 30.35
N ASP A 477 11.01 13.40 29.32
CA ASP A 477 10.55 13.62 27.91
C ASP A 477 9.80 12.36 27.41
N PRO A 478 8.48 12.46 27.13
CA PRO A 478 7.69 11.29 26.73
C PRO A 478 8.12 10.71 25.37
N ASN A 479 8.58 11.56 24.44
CA ASN A 479 9.02 11.14 23.12
C ASN A 479 10.37 10.44 23.17
N LEU A 480 11.29 10.91 24.04
CA LEU A 480 12.56 10.22 24.29
C LEU A 480 12.31 8.82 24.88
N VAL A 481 11.42 8.73 25.87
CA VAL A 481 11.01 7.45 26.49
C VAL A 481 10.42 6.50 25.44
N LEU A 482 9.52 6.98 24.59
CA LEU A 482 8.95 6.17 23.50
C LEU A 482 9.98 5.82 22.42
N ALA A 483 10.97 6.67 22.14
CA ALA A 483 12.06 6.35 21.23
C ALA A 483 12.87 5.14 21.73
N HIS A 484 13.29 5.15 23.00
CA HIS A 484 14.02 4.03 23.60
C HIS A 484 13.16 2.77 23.72
N ILE A 485 11.88 2.88 24.05
CA ILE A 485 10.95 1.73 24.09
C ILE A 485 10.71 1.15 22.68
N ALA A 486 10.50 1.98 21.66
CA ALA A 486 10.32 1.54 20.28
C ALA A 486 11.61 0.91 19.71
N HIS A 487 12.77 1.48 20.02
CA HIS A 487 14.08 0.93 19.66
C HIS A 487 14.31 -0.46 20.26
N ASN A 488 14.14 -0.63 21.58
CA ASN A 488 14.30 -1.94 22.21
C ASN A 488 13.22 -2.94 21.74
N THR A 489 12.01 -2.48 21.41
CA THR A 489 10.99 -3.32 20.77
C THR A 489 11.41 -3.76 19.38
N ALA A 490 12.09 -2.92 18.60
CA ALA A 490 12.64 -3.29 17.30
C ALA A 490 13.74 -4.35 17.44
N VAL A 491 14.61 -4.24 18.46
CA VAL A 491 15.59 -5.28 18.82
C VAL A 491 14.88 -6.60 19.16
N VAL A 492 13.85 -6.58 20.02
CA VAL A 492 13.03 -7.77 20.35
C VAL A 492 12.43 -8.39 19.08
N LEU A 493 11.77 -7.59 18.23
CA LEU A 493 11.13 -8.08 17.00
C LEU A 493 12.13 -8.65 15.98
N LEU A 494 13.35 -8.10 15.92
CA LEU A 494 14.42 -8.55 15.02
C LEU A 494 15.06 -9.86 15.49
N HIS A 495 15.37 -9.98 16.79
CA HIS A 495 16.08 -11.14 17.35
C HIS A 495 15.17 -12.33 17.68
N GLN A 496 13.89 -12.12 18.01
CA GLN A 496 12.99 -13.19 18.50
C GLN A 496 12.92 -14.42 17.58
N GLY A 497 12.88 -14.23 16.26
CA GLY A 497 12.73 -15.34 15.30
C GLY A 497 13.97 -16.22 15.21
N LEU A 498 15.13 -15.67 15.57
CA LEU A 498 16.39 -16.40 15.68
C LEU A 498 16.58 -16.99 17.08
N ALA A 499 16.07 -16.32 18.11
CA ALA A 499 16.09 -16.75 19.50
C ALA A 499 15.27 -18.03 19.76
N TYR A 500 14.05 -18.09 19.20
CA TYR A 500 13.08 -19.16 19.45
C TYR A 500 12.68 -19.89 18.15
N PRO A 501 13.62 -20.56 17.45
CA PRO A 501 13.36 -21.19 16.16
C PRO A 501 12.52 -22.49 16.28
N PRO A 502 11.60 -22.78 15.33
CA PRO A 502 10.92 -24.06 15.21
C PRO A 502 11.85 -25.27 15.19
N ALA A 503 11.30 -26.43 15.54
CA ALA A 503 11.94 -27.73 15.30
C ALA A 503 12.41 -27.89 13.84
N GLU A 504 11.66 -27.36 12.86
CA GLU A 504 12.06 -27.32 11.45
C GLU A 504 13.35 -26.52 11.23
N TRP A 505 13.43 -25.31 11.82
CA TRP A 505 14.59 -24.41 11.67
C TRP A 505 15.81 -24.88 12.49
N GLN A 506 15.60 -25.69 13.53
CA GLN A 506 16.69 -26.35 14.26
C GLN A 506 17.42 -27.41 13.41
N SER A 507 16.84 -27.84 12.28
CA SER A 507 17.46 -28.79 11.35
C SER A 507 18.29 -28.14 10.23
N LEU A 508 18.43 -26.80 10.24
CA LEU A 508 19.10 -26.06 9.17
C LEU A 508 20.63 -26.31 9.10
N PRO A 509 21.24 -26.34 7.90
CA PRO A 509 22.69 -26.42 7.74
C PRO A 509 23.46 -25.21 8.30
N VAL A 510 22.77 -24.08 8.53
CA VAL A 510 23.34 -22.85 9.08
C VAL A 510 22.98 -22.75 10.56
N ARG A 511 23.98 -22.76 11.44
CA ARG A 511 23.79 -22.62 12.89
C ARG A 511 23.22 -21.24 13.22
N LEU A 512 21.97 -21.20 13.71
CA LEU A 512 21.30 -19.96 14.09
C LEU A 512 21.86 -19.36 15.40
N PRO A 513 21.79 -18.03 15.57
CA PRO A 513 22.37 -17.29 16.70
C PRO A 513 21.51 -17.33 17.97
N SER A 514 20.88 -18.47 18.27
CA SER A 514 19.69 -18.51 19.13
C SER A 514 19.95 -18.12 20.59
N ALA A 515 21.04 -18.60 21.21
CA ALA A 515 21.34 -18.28 22.60
C ALA A 515 21.59 -16.78 22.83
N SER A 516 22.48 -16.16 22.03
CA SER A 516 22.76 -14.72 22.13
C SER A 516 21.57 -13.86 21.70
N SER A 517 20.75 -14.33 20.77
CA SER A 517 19.51 -13.62 20.39
C SER A 517 18.44 -13.71 21.48
N ALA A 518 18.33 -14.82 22.21
CA ALA A 518 17.43 -14.95 23.35
C ALA A 518 17.87 -14.04 24.51
N GLU A 519 19.17 -13.97 24.81
CA GLU A 519 19.75 -13.04 25.78
C GLU A 519 19.49 -11.58 25.37
N THR A 520 19.75 -11.23 24.11
CA THR A 520 19.49 -9.88 23.56
C THR A 520 18.00 -9.50 23.66
N CYS A 521 17.09 -10.42 23.36
CA CYS A 521 15.64 -10.22 23.55
C CYS A 521 15.27 -10.01 25.02
N HIS A 522 15.80 -10.84 25.93
CA HIS A 522 15.50 -10.76 27.37
C HIS A 522 15.96 -9.42 27.94
N VAL A 523 17.19 -9.01 27.63
CA VAL A 523 17.76 -7.71 27.97
C VAL A 523 16.89 -6.56 27.48
N ALA A 524 16.51 -6.56 26.20
CA ALA A 524 15.70 -5.48 25.62
C ALA A 524 14.29 -5.41 26.23
N ALA A 525 13.69 -6.55 26.61
CA ALA A 525 12.40 -6.58 27.27
C ALA A 525 12.46 -6.12 28.74
N ASP A 526 13.52 -6.46 29.48
CA ASP A 526 13.75 -5.93 30.83
C ASP A 526 14.05 -4.43 30.80
N GLU A 527 14.78 -3.93 29.78
CA GLU A 527 15.01 -2.50 29.58
C GLU A 527 13.68 -1.76 29.32
N VAL A 528 12.82 -2.25 28.41
CA VAL A 528 11.47 -1.70 28.18
C VAL A 528 10.62 -1.70 29.45
N THR A 529 10.65 -2.80 30.22
CA THR A 529 9.89 -2.92 31.47
C THR A 529 10.35 -1.91 32.50
N THR A 530 11.67 -1.81 32.71
CA THR A 530 12.29 -0.87 33.66
C THR A 530 11.98 0.58 33.30
N ILE A 531 12.03 0.94 32.01
CA ILE A 531 11.69 2.28 31.53
C ILE A 531 10.19 2.56 31.73
N ALA A 532 9.32 1.56 31.51
CA ALA A 532 7.88 1.71 31.73
C ALA A 532 7.53 1.96 33.20
N GLU A 533 8.08 1.17 34.14
CA GLU A 533 7.88 1.38 35.58
C GLU A 533 8.40 2.75 36.03
N GLN A 534 9.60 3.15 35.57
CA GLN A 534 10.18 4.45 35.90
C GLN A 534 9.34 5.62 35.35
N PHE A 535 8.86 5.54 34.11
CA PHE A 535 8.06 6.62 33.52
C PHE A 535 6.67 6.72 34.13
N LEU A 536 5.97 5.58 34.32
CA LEU A 536 4.63 5.56 34.91
C LEU A 536 4.66 5.97 36.39
N GLY A 537 5.72 5.65 37.13
CA GLY A 537 5.89 6.03 38.54
C GLY A 537 6.22 7.52 38.78
N HIS A 538 6.78 8.22 37.79
CA HIS A 538 7.17 9.64 37.92
C HIS A 538 6.31 10.62 37.12
N SER A 539 5.49 10.14 36.18
CA SER A 539 4.64 10.98 35.34
C SER A 539 3.18 10.52 35.37
N ASN A 540 2.24 11.47 35.41
CA ASN A 540 0.79 11.23 35.41
C ASN A 540 0.13 11.52 34.06
N VAL A 541 0.91 11.68 32.98
CA VAL A 541 0.35 11.89 31.63
C VAL A 541 -0.36 10.64 31.10
N LEU A 542 -1.37 10.82 30.25
CA LEU A 542 -1.89 9.82 29.32
C LEU A 542 -0.72 9.21 28.54
N ILE A 543 -0.85 7.98 28.03
CA ILE A 543 0.28 7.23 27.46
C ILE A 543 -0.01 6.86 25.99
N SER A 544 0.98 7.01 25.11
CA SER A 544 0.84 6.72 23.68
C SER A 544 0.37 5.28 23.40
N PRO A 545 -0.53 5.06 22.41
CA PRO A 545 -0.92 3.71 21.99
C PRO A 545 0.28 2.84 21.56
N GLN A 546 1.34 3.45 21.01
CA GLN A 546 2.56 2.76 20.60
C GLN A 546 3.35 2.20 21.80
N PHE A 547 3.38 2.92 22.92
CA PHE A 547 3.96 2.45 24.19
C PHE A 547 3.25 1.17 24.66
N SER A 548 1.92 1.15 24.56
CA SER A 548 1.09 -0.01 24.94
C SER A 548 1.37 -1.23 24.06
N PHE A 549 1.57 -1.02 22.76
CA PHE A 549 1.97 -2.08 21.82
C PHE A 549 3.37 -2.63 22.12
N CYS A 550 4.34 -1.76 22.40
CA CYS A 550 5.69 -2.17 22.78
C CYS A 550 5.71 -3.06 24.04
N LEU A 551 4.97 -2.66 25.08
CA LEU A 551 4.75 -3.49 26.27
C LEU A 551 4.11 -4.84 25.93
N PHE A 552 3.11 -4.87 25.05
CA PHE A 552 2.46 -6.11 24.62
C PHE A 552 3.43 -7.06 23.91
N VAL A 553 4.30 -6.55 23.03
CA VAL A 553 5.34 -7.33 22.34
C VAL A 553 6.34 -7.91 23.35
N CYS A 554 6.87 -7.10 24.27
CA CYS A 554 7.80 -7.57 25.30
C CYS A 554 7.16 -8.61 26.23
N GLY A 555 5.92 -8.38 26.69
CA GLY A 555 5.16 -9.34 27.50
C GLY A 555 4.91 -10.67 26.78
N LYS A 556 4.62 -10.66 25.47
CA LYS A 556 4.53 -11.88 24.67
C LYS A 556 5.88 -12.60 24.61
N MET A 557 6.97 -11.87 24.35
CA MET A 557 8.30 -12.48 24.22
C MET A 557 8.74 -13.15 25.53
N LEU A 558 8.49 -12.53 26.70
CA LEU A 558 8.76 -13.14 28.01
C LEU A 558 8.00 -14.47 28.22
N LEU A 559 6.74 -14.55 27.80
CA LEU A 559 5.96 -15.80 27.81
C LEU A 559 6.54 -16.86 26.84
N THR A 560 6.96 -16.45 25.64
CA THR A 560 7.62 -17.34 24.67
C THR A 560 8.96 -17.86 25.21
N HIS A 561 9.75 -17.01 25.87
CA HIS A 561 11.00 -17.41 26.52
C HIS A 561 10.77 -18.47 27.60
N ALA A 562 9.86 -18.19 28.54
CA ALA A 562 9.52 -19.08 29.64
C ALA A 562 9.04 -20.46 29.15
N ALA A 563 8.18 -20.49 28.14
CA ALA A 563 7.68 -21.74 27.57
C ALA A 563 8.73 -22.50 26.75
N TYR A 564 9.53 -21.82 25.92
CA TYR A 564 10.53 -22.45 25.05
C TYR A 564 11.69 -23.06 25.86
N TYR A 565 12.16 -22.36 26.91
CA TYR A 565 13.22 -22.85 27.79
C TYR A 565 12.72 -23.61 29.03
N GLN A 566 11.39 -23.77 29.18
CA GLN A 566 10.75 -24.38 30.35
C GLN A 566 11.16 -23.73 31.68
N SER A 567 11.41 -22.42 31.65
CA SER A 567 11.85 -21.61 32.79
C SER A 567 10.68 -20.91 33.48
N ALA A 568 10.89 -20.49 34.74
CA ALA A 568 9.90 -19.70 35.46
C ALA A 568 9.75 -18.31 34.82
N LEU A 569 8.51 -17.85 34.66
CA LEU A 569 8.20 -16.52 34.11
C LEU A 569 8.74 -15.43 35.06
N THR A 570 9.46 -14.45 34.51
CA THR A 570 10.13 -13.40 35.29
C THR A 570 9.14 -12.38 35.86
N SER A 571 9.54 -11.72 36.94
CA SER A 571 8.77 -10.61 37.54
C SER A 571 8.48 -9.48 36.55
N SER A 572 9.36 -9.28 35.57
CA SER A 572 9.20 -8.31 34.48
C SER A 572 7.88 -8.48 33.73
N PHE A 573 7.36 -9.71 33.61
CA PHE A 573 6.05 -9.95 32.99
C PHE A 573 4.89 -9.39 33.82
N ASP A 574 4.95 -9.53 35.15
CA ASP A 574 3.94 -8.96 36.06
C ASP A 574 4.04 -7.43 36.09
N SER A 575 5.25 -6.87 36.01
CA SER A 575 5.48 -5.43 35.80
C SER A 575 4.90 -4.92 34.47
N VAL A 576 5.01 -5.69 33.36
CA VAL A 576 4.37 -5.38 32.07
C VAL A 576 2.84 -5.39 32.19
N LEU A 577 2.25 -6.37 32.89
CA LEU A 577 0.81 -6.40 33.15
C LEU A 577 0.36 -5.18 33.95
N SER A 578 1.01 -4.88 35.07
CA SER A 578 0.69 -3.72 35.91
C SER A 578 0.84 -2.40 35.15
N SER A 579 1.85 -2.29 34.27
CA SER A 579 2.04 -1.13 33.40
C SER A 579 0.88 -0.95 32.42
N LEU A 580 0.41 -2.03 31.80
CA LEU A 580 -0.75 -1.98 30.88
C LEU A 580 -2.07 -1.68 31.60
N GLU A 581 -2.25 -2.12 32.84
CA GLU A 581 -3.39 -1.76 33.69
C GLU A 581 -3.39 -0.26 34.05
N GLU A 582 -2.24 0.27 34.44
CA GLU A 582 -2.07 1.69 34.76
C GLU A 582 -2.27 2.58 33.53
N ILE A 583 -1.75 2.19 32.37
CA ILE A 583 -2.04 2.86 31.09
C ILE A 583 -3.53 2.83 30.78
N SER A 584 -4.18 1.68 30.97
CA SER A 584 -5.62 1.54 30.73
C SER A 584 -6.45 2.44 31.65
N ARG A 585 -6.08 2.54 32.94
CA ARG A 585 -6.70 3.46 33.90
C ARG A 585 -6.63 4.89 33.40
N ARG A 586 -5.44 5.35 32.98
CA ARG A 586 -5.23 6.70 32.43
C ARG A 586 -6.06 6.98 31.18
N TRP A 587 -6.24 6.00 30.29
CA TRP A 587 -7.10 6.14 29.09
C TRP A 587 -8.59 6.26 29.40
N ASN A 588 -9.05 5.75 30.54
CA ASN A 588 -10.46 5.79 30.96
C ASN A 588 -10.79 7.00 31.86
N GLY A 589 -9.80 7.57 32.54
CA GLY A 589 -9.99 8.61 33.56
C GLY A 589 -10.39 8.05 34.93
N GLU A 590 -10.92 8.90 35.82
CA GLU A 590 -11.30 8.50 37.19
C GLU A 590 -12.64 7.76 37.28
N GLN A 591 -13.38 7.65 36.18
CA GLN A 591 -14.71 7.04 36.13
C GLN A 591 -14.64 5.53 35.79
N PRO A 592 -15.60 4.71 36.24
CA PRO A 592 -15.64 3.29 35.91
C PRO A 592 -15.69 3.08 34.37
N PRO A 593 -14.97 2.08 33.84
CA PRO A 593 -14.68 1.99 32.41
C PRO A 593 -15.93 1.68 31.59
N ALA A 594 -16.37 2.65 30.77
CA ALA A 594 -17.54 2.50 29.90
C ALA A 594 -17.30 1.58 28.69
N ARG A 595 -16.05 1.43 28.23
CA ARG A 595 -15.62 0.56 27.11
C ARG A 595 -14.15 0.13 27.30
N ALA A 596 -13.74 -0.95 26.64
CA ALA A 596 -12.34 -1.41 26.64
C ALA A 596 -11.46 -0.59 25.68
N ASN A 597 -10.34 -0.05 26.19
CA ASN A 597 -9.29 0.64 25.42
C ASN A 597 -8.17 -0.32 24.97
N LEU A 598 -7.25 0.14 24.11
CA LEU A 598 -6.19 -0.70 23.53
C LEU A 598 -5.30 -1.38 24.60
N ALA A 599 -4.92 -0.68 25.66
CA ALA A 599 -4.07 -1.24 26.73
C ALA A 599 -4.81 -2.32 27.55
N SER A 600 -6.10 -2.13 27.84
CA SER A 600 -6.92 -3.19 28.46
C SER A 600 -7.02 -4.44 27.58
N LYS A 601 -7.16 -4.27 26.25
CA LYS A 601 -7.21 -5.36 25.29
C LYS A 601 -5.88 -6.14 25.23
N PHE A 602 -4.74 -5.45 25.32
CA PHE A 602 -3.42 -6.10 25.46
C PHE A 602 -3.25 -6.82 26.79
N CYS A 603 -3.59 -6.19 27.92
CA CYS A 603 -3.47 -6.81 29.25
C CYS A 603 -4.30 -8.10 29.35
N SER A 604 -5.56 -8.08 28.91
CA SER A 604 -6.43 -9.26 28.90
C SER A 604 -5.89 -10.39 28.02
N ARG A 605 -5.29 -10.07 26.87
CA ARG A 605 -4.63 -11.06 26.00
C ARG A 605 -3.42 -11.71 26.70
N LEU A 606 -2.54 -10.94 27.35
CA LEU A 606 -1.41 -11.50 28.08
C LEU A 606 -1.83 -12.33 29.31
N LYS A 607 -2.91 -11.92 30.01
CA LYS A 607 -3.49 -12.72 31.10
C LYS A 607 -4.06 -14.06 30.61
N LYS A 608 -4.78 -14.07 29.47
CA LYS A 608 -5.23 -15.31 28.80
C LYS A 608 -4.04 -16.24 28.51
N ALA A 609 -2.98 -15.72 27.89
CA ALA A 609 -1.77 -16.47 27.55
C ALA A 609 -1.08 -17.12 28.76
N ARG A 610 -1.08 -16.45 29.93
CA ARG A 610 -0.46 -16.97 31.16
C ARG A 610 -1.21 -18.19 31.71
N ILE A 611 -2.54 -18.25 31.53
CA ILE A 611 -3.41 -19.31 32.06
C ILE A 611 -3.42 -20.53 31.14
N GLU A 612 -3.53 -20.30 29.84
CA GLU A 612 -3.73 -21.33 28.82
C GLU A 612 -2.41 -21.83 28.20
N GLY A 613 -1.28 -21.17 28.49
CA GLY A 613 0.04 -21.46 27.94
C GLY A 613 0.36 -20.67 26.67
N SER A 614 1.65 -20.55 26.35
CA SER A 614 2.14 -19.69 25.25
C SER A 614 1.63 -20.08 23.85
N GLY A 615 1.12 -21.30 23.69
CA GLY A 615 0.54 -21.79 22.44
C GLY A 615 -0.92 -21.36 22.19
N SER A 616 -1.65 -20.88 23.21
CA SER A 616 -3.07 -20.52 23.03
C SER A 616 -3.28 -19.10 22.50
N VAL A 617 -2.40 -18.15 22.85
CA VAL A 617 -2.49 -16.77 22.37
C VAL A 617 -1.84 -16.66 21.00
N ASP A 618 -2.59 -17.26 20.08
CA ASP A 618 -2.53 -16.96 18.68
C ASP A 618 -2.84 -15.47 18.48
N ILE A 619 -1.84 -14.74 18.02
CA ILE A 619 -1.97 -13.31 17.66
C ILE A 619 -2.92 -13.09 16.49
N ARG A 620 -3.28 -14.15 15.75
CA ARG A 620 -4.30 -14.16 14.70
C ARG A 620 -5.74 -14.10 15.25
N GLU A 621 -5.99 -14.33 16.54
CA GLU A 621 -7.34 -14.14 17.10
C GLU A 621 -7.72 -12.64 17.10
N ALA A 622 -8.56 -12.26 16.14
CA ALA A 622 -9.39 -11.08 16.24
C ALA A 622 -10.33 -11.26 17.45
N PHE A 623 -10.17 -10.44 18.49
CA PHE A 623 -11.00 -10.54 19.69
C PHE A 623 -12.34 -9.86 19.41
N ALA A 624 -13.26 -10.60 18.80
CA ALA A 624 -14.65 -10.19 18.68
C ALA A 624 -15.25 -10.14 20.10
N GLU A 625 -15.61 -8.94 20.55
CA GLU A 625 -16.37 -8.75 21.78
C GLU A 625 -17.76 -9.38 21.62
N LYS A 626 -17.90 -10.65 22.04
CA LYS A 626 -19.23 -11.18 22.41
C LYS A 626 -19.72 -10.32 23.57
N GLN A 627 -20.80 -9.58 23.37
CA GLN A 627 -21.46 -8.88 24.46
C GLN A 627 -21.98 -9.91 25.46
N ASP A 628 -21.45 -9.90 26.69
CA ASP A 628 -22.03 -10.66 27.78
C ASP A 628 -23.46 -10.18 28.02
N THR A 629 -24.41 -11.11 27.97
CA THR A 629 -25.84 -10.79 28.06
C THR A 629 -26.19 -10.34 29.48
N ILE A 630 -26.49 -9.05 29.63
CA ILE A 630 -26.95 -8.46 30.89
C ILE A 630 -28.17 -9.26 31.40
N PRO A 631 -28.11 -9.88 32.60
CA PRO A 631 -29.20 -10.70 33.11
C PRO A 631 -30.47 -9.87 33.34
N SER A 632 -31.56 -10.24 32.68
CA SER A 632 -32.83 -9.50 32.74
C SER A 632 -33.57 -9.73 34.07
N SER A 633 -33.47 -8.77 34.99
CA SER A 633 -34.29 -8.72 36.20
C SER A 633 -35.73 -8.26 35.86
N ARG A 634 -36.72 -8.97 36.41
CA ARG A 634 -38.15 -8.90 36.04
C ARG A 634 -38.91 -7.69 36.62
N ASN A 635 -40.15 -7.55 36.12
CA ASN A 635 -41.32 -6.83 36.67
C ASN A 635 -41.39 -5.31 36.35
N ALA A 636 -42.56 -4.72 36.05
CA ALA A 636 -43.91 -5.28 35.80
C ALA A 636 -44.80 -4.28 35.00
N ASP A 637 -46.06 -4.68 34.78
CA ASP A 637 -47.22 -3.93 34.27
C ASP A 637 -47.18 -3.48 32.79
N VAL A 638 -47.99 -4.02 31.84
CA VAL A 638 -49.44 -4.33 31.73
C VAL A 638 -50.27 -3.19 31.12
N SER A 639 -50.56 -3.27 29.81
CA SER A 639 -51.90 -3.65 29.33
C SER A 639 -52.07 -3.74 27.80
N PHE A 640 -52.91 -4.70 27.39
CA PHE A 640 -53.77 -4.87 26.20
C PHE A 640 -53.90 -3.73 25.14
N ARG A 641 -54.28 -3.99 23.87
CA ARG A 641 -55.15 -5.10 23.36
C ARG A 641 -55.00 -5.36 21.83
N ASN A 642 -55.33 -6.59 21.40
CA ASN A 642 -55.50 -6.96 19.99
C ASN A 642 -56.78 -6.40 19.35
N THR A 643 -56.70 -6.02 18.07
CA THR A 643 -57.65 -6.39 16.98
C THR A 643 -56.94 -6.26 15.63
N GLY A 644 -57.21 -7.15 14.67
CA GLY A 644 -56.72 -7.03 13.28
C GLY A 644 -57.64 -7.76 12.31
N LEU A 645 -57.53 -7.50 10.99
CA LEU A 645 -58.32 -8.18 9.95
C LEU A 645 -57.69 -8.09 8.55
N GLN A 646 -57.54 -9.26 7.92
CA GLN A 646 -57.62 -9.66 6.49
C GLN A 646 -57.08 -8.80 5.31
N ARG A 647 -56.67 -9.55 4.28
CA ARG A 647 -56.30 -9.14 2.90
C ARG A 647 -57.46 -8.45 2.16
N MET A 648 -57.15 -7.59 1.17
CA MET A 648 -57.40 -7.86 -0.26
C MET A 648 -56.72 -6.82 -1.18
N SER A 649 -56.79 -7.01 -2.51
CA SER A 649 -55.95 -6.36 -3.53
C SER A 649 -56.73 -5.93 -4.78
N THR A 650 -56.41 -4.76 -5.37
CA THR A 650 -56.65 -4.42 -6.80
C THR A 650 -55.86 -3.16 -7.24
N SER A 651 -55.83 -2.90 -8.56
CA SER A 651 -55.21 -1.76 -9.27
C SER A 651 -56.11 -0.49 -9.29
N THR A 652 -55.84 0.66 -9.94
CA THR A 652 -55.04 0.98 -11.15
C THR A 652 -54.70 2.50 -11.28
N GLU A 653 -53.52 2.84 -11.86
CA GLU A 653 -53.12 4.03 -12.67
C GLU A 653 -53.32 5.54 -12.29
N VAL A 654 -52.21 6.32 -12.48
CA VAL A 654 -52.09 7.72 -13.03
C VAL A 654 -52.74 8.88 -12.21
N THR A 655 -52.06 9.97 -11.77
CA THR A 655 -51.13 10.93 -12.46
C THR A 655 -50.17 11.66 -11.48
N VAL A 656 -49.21 12.45 -12.00
CA VAL A 656 -48.18 13.28 -11.30
C VAL A 656 -48.20 14.69 -11.97
N PRO A 657 -47.98 15.89 -11.32
CA PRO A 657 -46.96 16.19 -10.29
C PRO A 657 -47.37 17.12 -9.10
N GLY A 658 -46.53 17.15 -8.05
CA GLY A 658 -46.58 18.12 -6.95
C GLY A 658 -45.36 18.00 -6.00
N ALA A 659 -44.91 19.12 -5.44
CA ALA A 659 -43.67 19.23 -4.65
C ALA A 659 -43.64 18.38 -3.36
N LEU A 660 -42.42 17.98 -2.94
CA LEU A 660 -42.14 17.36 -1.65
C LEU A 660 -41.35 18.32 -0.74
N GLU A 661 -42.02 18.84 0.28
CA GLU A 661 -41.42 19.06 1.59
C GLU A 661 -41.79 17.83 2.45
N GLY A 662 -40.85 17.25 3.21
CA GLY A 662 -41.14 16.03 3.98
C GLY A 662 -39.94 15.54 4.79
N GLU A 663 -40.18 15.25 6.07
CA GLU A 663 -39.14 14.96 7.08
C GLU A 663 -38.52 13.56 6.99
N ILE A 664 -37.38 13.38 7.65
CA ILE A 664 -36.60 12.14 7.68
C ILE A 664 -37.25 11.12 8.64
N GLY A 665 -37.61 9.94 8.12
CA GLY A 665 -38.21 8.84 8.90
C GLY A 665 -37.43 7.52 8.78
N ILE A 666 -36.22 7.44 9.34
CA ILE A 666 -35.39 6.21 9.30
C ILE A 666 -35.68 5.33 10.53
N ASN A 667 -36.63 4.40 10.39
CA ASN A 667 -36.76 3.27 11.32
C ASN A 667 -35.82 2.13 10.85
N GLY A 668 -34.60 2.11 11.38
CA GLY A 668 -33.59 1.14 10.99
C GLY A 668 -33.70 -0.18 11.75
N THR A 669 -33.99 -1.28 11.05
CA THR A 669 -33.48 -2.61 11.45
C THR A 669 -32.02 -2.70 11.04
N GLN A 670 -31.10 -2.27 11.91
CA GLN A 670 -29.67 -2.35 11.65
C GLN A 670 -29.21 -3.81 11.64
N THR A 671 -28.86 -4.32 10.46
CA THR A 671 -27.86 -5.40 10.36
C THR A 671 -26.50 -4.84 10.78
N GLU A 672 -25.80 -5.54 11.66
CA GLU A 672 -24.71 -4.98 12.44
C GLU A 672 -23.47 -4.60 11.59
N SER A 673 -22.88 -3.43 11.90
CA SER A 673 -21.63 -2.95 11.30
C SER A 673 -20.41 -3.59 11.98
N PRO A 674 -19.32 -3.91 11.26
CA PRO A 674 -18.12 -4.55 11.82
C PRO A 674 -17.23 -3.59 12.66
N GLU A 675 -17.82 -2.78 13.53
CA GLU A 675 -17.10 -1.87 14.45
C GLU A 675 -16.35 -2.60 15.58
N SER A 676 -16.59 -3.89 15.77
CA SER A 676 -16.00 -4.73 16.82
C SER A 676 -14.55 -5.17 16.56
N ILE A 677 -14.00 -4.87 15.38
CA ILE A 677 -12.62 -5.26 15.02
C ILE A 677 -11.61 -4.34 15.72
N SER A 678 -10.99 -4.84 16.79
CA SER A 678 -9.77 -4.26 17.37
C SER A 678 -8.62 -4.24 16.35
N LEU A 679 -7.65 -3.33 16.52
CA LEU A 679 -6.41 -3.29 15.71
C LEU A 679 -5.87 -4.71 15.50
N ALA A 680 -5.85 -5.14 14.24
CA ALA A 680 -5.73 -6.54 13.85
C ALA A 680 -4.30 -6.84 13.40
N PHE A 681 -3.51 -7.42 14.31
CA PHE A 681 -2.08 -7.64 14.11
C PHE A 681 -1.77 -8.62 12.97
N PRO A 682 -0.70 -8.37 12.21
CA PRO A 682 -0.25 -9.34 11.22
C PRO A 682 0.23 -10.61 11.92
N PRO A 683 0.14 -11.78 11.26
CA PRO A 683 0.85 -12.95 11.73
C PRO A 683 2.36 -12.65 11.74
N LEU A 684 2.99 -12.78 12.91
CA LEU A 684 4.44 -13.00 12.97
C LEU A 684 4.78 -14.31 12.21
N PRO A 685 6.04 -14.48 11.79
CA PRO A 685 6.46 -15.67 11.03
C PRO A 685 6.08 -16.99 11.71
N LEU A 686 6.07 -18.07 10.91
CA LEU A 686 5.78 -19.45 11.33
C LEU A 686 6.59 -19.90 12.57
N SER A 687 7.69 -19.22 12.90
CA SER A 687 8.44 -19.38 14.14
C SER A 687 7.62 -19.29 15.44
N PHE A 688 6.45 -18.65 15.42
CA PHE A 688 5.61 -18.44 16.60
C PHE A 688 4.27 -19.19 16.57
N GLN A 689 4.12 -20.20 15.71
CA GLN A 689 2.89 -20.98 15.57
C GLN A 689 3.04 -22.39 16.16
N MET A 690 3.12 -22.49 17.50
CA MET A 690 3.03 -23.80 18.18
C MET A 690 1.58 -24.31 18.19
N GLY A 691 1.21 -25.07 17.15
CA GLY A 691 -0.10 -25.71 17.03
C GLY A 691 -0.01 -27.24 16.98
N ASN A 692 -0.53 -27.90 18.01
CA ASN A 692 -0.93 -29.32 18.01
C ASN A 692 0.08 -30.37 17.49
N ALA A 693 1.22 -30.50 18.17
CA ALA A 693 1.80 -31.84 18.35
C ALA A 693 0.97 -32.59 19.43
N THR A 694 0.52 -33.81 19.15
CA THR A 694 -0.21 -34.63 20.13
C THR A 694 0.71 -35.13 21.24
N HIS A 695 0.14 -35.32 22.44
CA HIS A 695 0.87 -35.38 23.72
C HIS A 695 1.63 -36.71 23.99
N ASP A 696 1.81 -37.57 22.97
CA ASP A 696 2.21 -38.98 23.12
C ASP A 696 3.53 -39.39 22.44
N SER A 697 4.13 -38.57 21.56
CA SER A 697 5.23 -39.02 20.68
C SER A 697 6.65 -38.91 21.25
N MET A 698 6.85 -38.31 22.43
CA MET A 698 8.19 -37.90 22.89
C MET A 698 9.00 -38.99 23.64
N PHE A 699 8.47 -40.21 23.81
CA PHE A 699 9.06 -41.28 24.64
C PHE A 699 9.44 -42.56 23.86
N ALA A 700 10.05 -42.45 22.67
CA ALA A 700 10.37 -43.63 21.83
C ALA A 700 11.68 -43.58 21.03
N ALA A 701 12.72 -42.85 21.47
CA ALA A 701 13.92 -42.61 20.62
C ALA A 701 15.32 -42.69 21.30
N GLN A 702 15.50 -43.45 22.38
CA GLN A 702 16.85 -43.75 22.93
C GLN A 702 17.01 -45.20 23.43
N ALA A 703 17.22 -46.17 22.52
CA ALA A 703 17.94 -47.42 22.81
C ALA A 703 18.16 -48.31 21.56
N LYS A 704 19.37 -48.28 20.99
CA LYS A 704 20.24 -49.42 20.62
C LYS A 704 21.15 -49.12 19.43
N ALA A 705 22.43 -49.43 19.60
CA ALA A 705 23.37 -49.67 18.52
C ALA A 705 23.63 -51.18 18.38
N GLY A 706 24.09 -51.62 17.20
CA GLY A 706 24.57 -52.99 16.97
C GLY A 706 24.21 -53.55 15.59
N ASN A 707 25.25 -53.77 14.78
CA ASN A 707 25.43 -54.71 13.65
C ASN A 707 24.18 -55.21 12.90
N ASP A 708 24.17 -55.18 11.56
CA ASP A 708 24.91 -56.19 10.78
C ASP A 708 25.46 -55.71 9.42
N MET A 709 26.18 -56.57 8.68
CA MET A 709 26.76 -56.29 7.35
C MET A 709 25.93 -56.88 6.19
N GLY A 710 25.98 -56.25 5.00
CA GLY A 710 25.36 -56.80 3.78
C GLY A 710 25.57 -55.98 2.49
N GLU A 711 26.49 -56.47 1.65
CA GLU A 711 26.61 -56.34 0.18
C GLU A 711 26.16 -55.07 -0.59
N VAL A 712 27.20 -54.29 -0.95
CA VAL A 712 27.49 -53.68 -2.28
C VAL A 712 26.50 -53.96 -3.44
N VAL A 713 26.04 -52.87 -4.07
CA VAL A 713 25.95 -52.75 -5.55
C VAL A 713 26.45 -51.35 -5.94
N GLU A 714 27.30 -51.26 -6.97
CA GLU A 714 27.80 -49.98 -7.51
C GLU A 714 26.76 -49.35 -8.45
N PHE A 715 26.75 -48.02 -8.62
CA PHE A 715 26.98 -47.41 -9.95
C PHE A 715 27.19 -45.88 -9.88
N ASN A 716 28.06 -45.45 -10.79
CA ASN A 716 28.66 -44.14 -11.07
C ASN A 716 27.82 -42.83 -11.07
N GLU A 717 28.59 -41.74 -10.94
CA GLU A 717 28.56 -40.50 -11.75
C GLU A 717 27.81 -39.20 -11.34
N HIS A 718 28.63 -38.14 -11.29
CA HIS A 718 28.45 -36.79 -11.83
C HIS A 718 27.13 -35.99 -11.66
N SER A 719 27.27 -34.95 -10.82
CA SER A 719 27.23 -33.52 -11.23
C SER A 719 25.94 -32.69 -11.07
N SER A 720 26.17 -31.38 -11.26
CA SER A 720 25.23 -30.27 -11.40
C SER A 720 24.57 -29.71 -10.12
N TYR A 721 24.84 -28.43 -9.90
CA TYR A 721 23.83 -27.52 -9.38
C TYR A 721 22.66 -27.49 -10.37
N ARG A 722 21.46 -27.83 -9.93
CA ARG A 722 20.21 -27.41 -10.59
C ARG A 722 19.19 -26.95 -9.57
N SER A 723 18.71 -25.74 -9.80
CA SER A 723 17.33 -25.28 -9.66
C SER A 723 16.43 -26.14 -8.75
N ARG A 724 16.18 -25.68 -7.52
CA ARG A 724 15.07 -26.22 -6.73
C ARG A 724 13.77 -25.51 -7.11
N LEU A 725 13.05 -26.04 -8.08
CA LEU A 725 11.61 -26.05 -7.90
C LEU A 725 11.25 -27.12 -6.87
N ALA A 726 10.23 -26.86 -6.07
CA ALA A 726 9.70 -27.84 -5.15
C ALA A 726 9.19 -29.05 -5.96
N VAL A 727 9.86 -30.20 -5.82
CA VAL A 727 9.23 -31.49 -6.10
C VAL A 727 8.08 -31.61 -5.12
N LEU A 728 6.87 -31.30 -5.59
CA LEU A 728 5.63 -31.69 -4.93
C LEU A 728 5.72 -33.20 -4.71
N LYS A 729 5.87 -33.62 -3.45
CA LYS A 729 5.60 -35.02 -3.10
C LYS A 729 4.16 -35.30 -3.53
N LEU A 730 4.01 -36.23 -4.46
CA LEU A 730 2.73 -36.78 -4.87
C LEU A 730 2.11 -37.54 -3.69
N ASN A 731 1.51 -36.79 -2.76
CA ASN A 731 0.33 -37.27 -2.07
C ASN A 731 -0.69 -37.53 -3.16
N SER A 732 -0.95 -38.80 -3.44
CA SER A 732 -1.96 -39.20 -4.41
C SER A 732 -3.32 -38.71 -3.94
N ALA A 733 -3.82 -37.63 -4.57
CA ALA A 733 -5.22 -37.27 -4.48
C ALA A 733 -6.07 -38.51 -4.88
N PRO A 734 -7.20 -38.76 -4.22
CA PRO A 734 -8.03 -39.92 -4.54
C PRO A 734 -8.48 -39.85 -6.00
N THR A 735 -8.11 -40.87 -6.78
CA THR A 735 -8.23 -40.87 -8.26
C THR A 735 -9.66 -40.63 -8.75
N SER A 736 -10.66 -40.90 -7.90
CA SER A 736 -12.08 -40.76 -8.18
C SER A 736 -12.59 -39.33 -8.39
N ALA A 737 -11.82 -38.29 -8.08
CA ALA A 737 -12.28 -36.90 -8.20
C ALA A 737 -12.33 -36.40 -9.67
N MET A 738 -11.32 -36.74 -10.48
CA MET A 738 -11.23 -36.24 -11.86
C MET A 738 -12.10 -37.01 -12.86
N ASP A 739 -12.41 -38.29 -12.59
CA ASP A 739 -13.31 -39.10 -13.43
C ASP A 739 -14.73 -38.51 -13.51
N ASP A 740 -15.12 -37.70 -12.52
CA ASP A 740 -16.47 -37.12 -12.37
C ASP A 740 -16.58 -35.67 -12.88
N LEU A 741 -15.46 -34.99 -13.11
CA LEU A 741 -15.40 -33.59 -13.54
C LEU A 741 -16.24 -33.29 -14.80
N PRO A 742 -16.27 -34.13 -15.86
CA PRO A 742 -17.11 -33.84 -17.04
C PRO A 742 -18.60 -33.76 -16.69
N ARG A 743 -19.07 -34.61 -15.77
CA ARG A 743 -20.46 -34.65 -15.31
C ARG A 743 -20.80 -33.47 -14.38
N LYS A 744 -19.84 -33.02 -13.58
CA LYS A 744 -19.93 -31.77 -12.79
C LYS A 744 -20.12 -30.56 -13.73
N LEU A 745 -19.25 -30.43 -14.74
CA LEU A 745 -19.29 -29.31 -15.69
C LEU A 745 -20.55 -29.30 -16.58
N ASP A 746 -21.09 -30.46 -16.97
CA ASP A 746 -22.39 -30.55 -17.67
C ASP A 746 -23.56 -29.93 -16.88
N ALA A 747 -23.50 -29.96 -15.54
CA ALA A 747 -24.54 -29.37 -14.70
C ALA A 747 -24.63 -27.83 -14.82
N PHE A 748 -23.58 -27.16 -15.29
CA PHE A 748 -23.58 -25.72 -15.56
C PHE A 748 -24.31 -25.33 -16.86
N GLY A 749 -24.67 -26.29 -17.72
CA GLY A 749 -25.33 -26.03 -19.00
C GLY A 749 -26.54 -25.07 -18.96
N PRO A 750 -27.45 -25.14 -17.95
CA PRO A 750 -28.54 -24.19 -17.78
C PRO A 750 -28.07 -22.77 -17.39
N ALA A 751 -27.08 -22.66 -16.49
CA ALA A 751 -26.55 -21.37 -16.04
C ALA A 751 -25.80 -20.64 -17.16
N ILE A 752 -25.00 -21.38 -17.95
CA ILE A 752 -24.34 -20.87 -19.17
C ILE A 752 -25.39 -20.34 -20.16
N GLN A 753 -26.51 -21.05 -20.34
CA GLN A 753 -27.61 -20.61 -21.21
C GLN A 753 -28.37 -19.39 -20.66
N GLU A 754 -28.54 -19.24 -19.33
CA GLU A 754 -29.07 -18.01 -18.74
C GLU A 754 -28.13 -16.83 -19.01
N LEU A 755 -26.83 -16.97 -18.72
CA LEU A 755 -25.83 -15.93 -18.97
C LEU A 755 -25.79 -15.50 -20.44
N MET A 756 -25.80 -16.45 -21.38
CA MET A 756 -25.87 -16.17 -22.82
C MET A 756 -27.16 -15.43 -23.21
N LYS A 757 -28.31 -15.82 -22.65
CA LYS A 757 -29.61 -15.22 -22.93
C LYS A 757 -29.74 -13.80 -22.38
N LEU A 758 -29.24 -13.55 -21.16
CA LEU A 758 -29.26 -12.23 -20.52
C LEU A 758 -28.35 -11.22 -21.22
N SER A 759 -27.23 -11.69 -21.77
CA SER A 759 -26.18 -10.83 -22.32
C SER A 759 -26.30 -10.57 -23.83
N GLY A 760 -27.11 -11.36 -24.54
CA GLY A 760 -27.19 -11.37 -26.00
C GLY A 760 -26.08 -12.15 -26.70
N THR A 761 -25.53 -13.22 -26.09
CA THR A 761 -24.50 -14.08 -26.70
C THR A 761 -25.11 -15.16 -27.62
N PRO A 762 -24.86 -15.16 -28.94
CA PRO A 762 -25.46 -16.14 -29.87
C PRO A 762 -24.84 -17.54 -29.81
N GLY A 763 -23.53 -17.63 -29.61
CA GLY A 763 -22.79 -18.88 -29.62
C GLY A 763 -21.53 -18.82 -28.75
N LEU A 764 -21.27 -19.91 -28.04
CA LEU A 764 -20.17 -20.04 -27.09
C LEU A 764 -19.56 -21.45 -27.18
N SER A 765 -18.24 -21.55 -27.08
CA SER A 765 -17.49 -22.80 -26.93
C SER A 765 -16.74 -22.78 -25.60
N LEU A 766 -16.93 -23.82 -24.79
CA LEU A 766 -16.20 -24.10 -23.55
C LEU A 766 -15.39 -25.38 -23.76
N SER A 767 -14.12 -25.37 -23.39
CA SER A 767 -13.23 -26.53 -23.47
C SER A 767 -12.30 -26.58 -22.27
N VAL A 768 -12.12 -27.77 -21.70
CA VAL A 768 -11.20 -28.03 -20.58
C VAL A 768 -10.30 -29.21 -20.94
N ALA A 769 -9.00 -29.06 -20.71
CA ALA A 769 -8.01 -30.12 -20.85
C ALA A 769 -7.13 -30.18 -19.61
N THR A 770 -6.61 -31.37 -19.28
CA THR A 770 -5.75 -31.62 -18.14
C THR A 770 -4.65 -32.61 -18.54
N LYS A 771 -3.38 -32.33 -18.22
CA LYS A 771 -2.23 -33.22 -18.50
C LYS A 771 -2.18 -33.70 -19.96
N ASN A 772 -2.36 -32.77 -20.90
CA ASN A 772 -2.41 -33.03 -22.35
C ASN A 772 -3.51 -34.00 -22.80
N GLN A 773 -4.61 -34.13 -22.06
CA GLN A 773 -5.83 -34.79 -22.51
C GLN A 773 -7.02 -33.83 -22.43
N PRO A 774 -7.83 -33.64 -23.49
CA PRO A 774 -9.10 -32.92 -23.38
C PRO A 774 -10.06 -33.73 -22.50
N VAL A 775 -10.61 -33.10 -21.46
CA VAL A 775 -11.51 -33.75 -20.49
C VAL A 775 -12.96 -33.31 -20.64
N TYR A 776 -13.21 -32.11 -21.18
CA TYR A 776 -14.56 -31.58 -21.38
C TYR A 776 -14.65 -30.65 -22.58
N HIS A 777 -15.72 -30.76 -23.37
CA HIS A 777 -16.05 -29.83 -24.45
C HIS A 777 -17.57 -29.61 -24.48
N ALA A 778 -18.00 -28.35 -24.48
CA ALA A 778 -19.40 -27.98 -24.61
C ALA A 778 -19.57 -26.78 -25.55
N ASN A 779 -20.43 -26.96 -26.55
CA ASN A 779 -20.70 -25.97 -27.59
C ASN A 779 -22.16 -25.56 -27.55
N TYR A 780 -22.42 -24.29 -27.28
CA TYR A 780 -23.75 -23.72 -27.07
C TYR A 780 -24.12 -22.76 -28.19
N GLY A 781 -25.39 -22.74 -28.58
CA GLY A 781 -25.92 -21.79 -29.55
C GLY A 781 -25.35 -21.93 -30.97
N PHE A 782 -25.10 -20.80 -31.63
CA PHE A 782 -24.91 -20.72 -33.07
C PHE A 782 -23.73 -19.82 -33.49
N ARG A 783 -22.87 -20.35 -34.36
CA ARG A 783 -21.84 -19.57 -35.09
C ARG A 783 -22.46 -18.64 -36.13
N ASP A 784 -23.62 -19.04 -36.67
CA ASP A 784 -24.47 -18.22 -37.53
C ASP A 784 -25.92 -18.37 -37.06
N LEU A 785 -26.40 -17.38 -36.31
CA LEU A 785 -27.74 -17.35 -35.74
C LEU A 785 -28.85 -17.31 -36.81
N GLN A 786 -28.59 -16.63 -37.93
CA GLN A 786 -29.55 -16.48 -39.03
C GLN A 786 -29.77 -17.82 -39.76
N ASN A 787 -28.68 -18.52 -40.04
CA ASN A 787 -28.72 -19.83 -40.71
C ASN A 787 -28.81 -21.01 -39.73
N ARG A 788 -28.89 -20.75 -38.41
CA ARG A 788 -28.90 -21.72 -37.31
C ARG A 788 -27.76 -22.75 -37.35
N LEU A 789 -26.59 -22.33 -37.83
CA LEU A 789 -25.39 -23.17 -37.83
C LEU A 789 -24.81 -23.19 -36.41
N LYS A 790 -24.67 -24.37 -35.82
CA LYS A 790 -24.18 -24.55 -34.44
C LYS A 790 -22.72 -24.13 -34.28
N VAL A 791 -22.31 -23.84 -33.05
CA VAL A 791 -20.89 -23.85 -32.67
C VAL A 791 -20.40 -25.31 -32.61
N THR A 792 -19.14 -25.53 -32.97
CA THR A 792 -18.37 -26.76 -32.81
C THR A 792 -17.01 -26.43 -32.19
N GLU A 793 -16.30 -27.45 -31.71
CA GLU A 793 -14.92 -27.37 -31.24
C GLU A 793 -13.92 -26.97 -32.35
N GLU A 794 -14.33 -27.14 -33.61
CA GLU A 794 -13.61 -26.71 -34.81
C GLU A 794 -14.10 -25.35 -35.36
N THR A 795 -15.10 -24.71 -34.74
CA THR A 795 -15.55 -23.36 -35.14
C THR A 795 -14.40 -22.37 -34.97
N ILE A 796 -14.06 -21.64 -36.03
CA ILE A 796 -13.04 -20.60 -36.01
C ILE A 796 -13.65 -19.30 -35.48
N PHE A 797 -13.14 -18.83 -34.32
CA PHE A 797 -13.45 -17.55 -33.69
C PHE A 797 -12.31 -16.54 -33.92
N PRO A 798 -12.58 -15.22 -33.92
CA PRO A 798 -11.57 -14.22 -33.56
C PRO A 798 -11.23 -14.38 -32.08
N VAL A 799 -9.96 -14.58 -31.76
CA VAL A 799 -9.50 -14.79 -30.36
C VAL A 799 -8.64 -13.64 -29.83
N CYS A 800 -8.75 -12.49 -30.50
CA CYS A 800 -8.48 -11.18 -29.93
C CYS A 800 -7.07 -11.09 -29.32
N SER A 801 -6.92 -10.41 -28.17
CA SER A 801 -5.62 -10.20 -27.54
C SER A 801 -4.96 -11.43 -26.91
N LEU A 802 -5.53 -12.64 -27.05
CA LEU A 802 -4.75 -13.86 -26.76
C LEU A 802 -3.52 -14.01 -27.67
N ALA A 803 -3.51 -13.31 -28.82
CA ALA A 803 -2.34 -13.15 -29.68
C ALA A 803 -1.09 -12.62 -28.95
N LYS A 804 -1.25 -11.86 -27.85
CA LYS A 804 -0.14 -11.25 -27.10
C LYS A 804 0.83 -12.28 -26.53
N GLY A 805 0.31 -13.36 -25.95
CA GLY A 805 1.12 -14.46 -25.42
C GLY A 805 1.91 -15.20 -26.52
N LEU A 806 1.39 -15.28 -27.74
CA LEU A 806 2.11 -15.86 -28.88
C LEU A 806 3.16 -14.91 -29.47
N SER A 807 2.90 -13.60 -29.52
CA SER A 807 3.92 -12.61 -29.91
C SER A 807 5.09 -12.63 -28.91
N ALA A 808 4.80 -12.72 -27.61
CA ALA A 808 5.82 -12.91 -26.57
C ALA A 808 6.58 -14.24 -26.75
N ALA A 809 5.89 -15.36 -27.02
CA ALA A 809 6.56 -16.65 -27.27
C ALA A 809 7.44 -16.67 -28.52
N ALA A 810 7.04 -15.96 -29.59
CA ALA A 810 7.88 -15.80 -30.78
C ALA A 810 9.16 -15.02 -30.44
N MET A 811 9.07 -13.89 -29.72
CA MET A 811 10.24 -13.15 -29.24
C MET A 811 11.09 -14.01 -28.28
N GLY A 812 10.47 -14.84 -27.45
CA GLY A 812 11.14 -15.79 -26.55
C GLY A 812 12.03 -16.79 -27.28
N ILE A 813 11.68 -17.20 -28.50
CA ILE A 813 12.55 -18.03 -29.35
C ILE A 813 13.81 -17.26 -29.73
N LEU A 814 13.67 -16.00 -30.19
CA LEU A 814 14.83 -15.14 -30.52
C LEU A 814 15.71 -14.83 -29.31
N VAL A 815 15.14 -14.77 -28.10
CA VAL A 815 15.90 -14.61 -26.85
C VAL A 815 16.66 -15.91 -26.48
N ASP A 816 16.06 -17.09 -26.67
CA ASP A 816 16.73 -18.39 -26.46
C ASP A 816 17.88 -18.62 -27.46
N ASP A 817 17.68 -18.21 -28.72
CA ASP A 817 18.70 -18.23 -29.78
C ASP A 817 19.80 -17.16 -29.61
N GLY A 818 19.69 -16.26 -28.62
CA GLY A 818 20.65 -15.18 -28.36
C GLY A 818 20.64 -14.03 -29.39
N ILE A 819 19.59 -13.95 -30.21
CA ILE A 819 19.36 -12.87 -31.19
C ILE A 819 18.79 -11.63 -30.50
N ALA A 820 18.03 -11.83 -29.42
CA ALA A 820 17.38 -10.79 -28.61
C ALA A 820 17.69 -10.94 -27.11
N SER A 821 17.32 -9.94 -26.30
CA SER A 821 17.17 -10.06 -24.85
C SER A 821 15.94 -9.25 -24.42
N TRP A 822 15.33 -9.57 -23.28
CA TRP A 822 14.17 -8.83 -22.79
C TRP A 822 14.52 -7.39 -22.37
N GLU A 823 15.77 -7.18 -21.98
CA GLU A 823 16.40 -5.92 -21.60
C GLU A 823 16.92 -5.11 -22.81
N MET A 824 16.86 -5.67 -24.03
CA MET A 824 17.21 -4.97 -25.26
C MET A 824 16.32 -3.75 -25.44
N LEU A 825 16.93 -2.59 -25.74
CA LEU A 825 16.21 -1.34 -25.96
C LEU A 825 15.42 -1.40 -27.27
N VAL A 826 14.20 -0.87 -27.27
CA VAL A 826 13.29 -0.92 -28.42
C VAL A 826 13.89 -0.23 -29.65
N LYS A 827 14.69 0.83 -29.47
CA LYS A 827 15.39 1.51 -30.57
C LYS A 827 16.41 0.61 -31.31
N ASP A 828 16.99 -0.36 -30.61
CA ASP A 828 18.01 -1.26 -31.14
C ASP A 828 17.37 -2.50 -31.79
N ALA A 829 16.28 -3.02 -31.20
CA ALA A 829 15.44 -4.06 -31.80
C ALA A 829 14.66 -3.57 -33.03
N THR A 830 14.12 -2.35 -32.94
CA THR A 830 13.15 -1.75 -33.87
C THR A 830 13.68 -0.42 -34.41
N PRO A 831 14.52 -0.40 -35.47
CA PRO A 831 15.10 0.84 -36.02
C PRO A 831 14.08 1.85 -36.60
N SER A 832 12.79 1.52 -36.63
CA SER A 832 11.69 2.43 -36.96
C SER A 832 11.07 3.12 -35.72
N PHE A 833 11.38 2.66 -34.51
CA PHE A 833 10.92 3.23 -33.24
C PHE A 833 11.77 4.46 -32.88
N HIS A 834 11.18 5.63 -33.07
CA HIS A 834 11.77 6.94 -32.82
C HIS A 834 10.69 7.88 -32.27
N PRO A 835 10.15 7.63 -31.06
CA PRO A 835 9.17 8.52 -30.45
C PRO A 835 9.76 9.91 -30.22
N ASN A 836 8.91 10.93 -30.29
CA ASN A 836 9.29 12.32 -30.04
C ASN A 836 9.78 12.58 -28.60
N ASP A 837 9.45 11.67 -27.67
CA ASP A 837 9.90 11.69 -26.28
C ASP A 837 11.25 10.97 -26.12
N THR A 838 12.23 11.67 -25.54
CA THR A 838 13.61 11.16 -25.43
C THR A 838 13.79 10.05 -24.41
N ASP A 839 12.94 9.95 -23.39
CA ASP A 839 13.03 8.90 -22.39
C ASP A 839 12.36 7.61 -22.89
N LEU A 840 11.22 7.72 -23.59
CA LEU A 840 10.63 6.60 -24.33
C LEU A 840 11.62 6.05 -25.36
N TYR A 841 12.29 6.90 -26.14
CA TYR A 841 13.27 6.45 -27.14
C TYR A 841 14.47 5.76 -26.47
N ASN A 842 15.06 6.37 -25.44
CA ASN A 842 16.34 5.90 -24.93
C ASN A 842 16.27 4.74 -23.94
N ASN A 843 15.21 4.64 -23.15
CA ASN A 843 15.17 3.79 -21.95
C ASN A 843 14.18 2.63 -22.02
N THR A 844 13.25 2.62 -22.99
CA THR A 844 12.25 1.53 -23.12
C THR A 844 12.90 0.25 -23.63
N THR A 845 12.70 -0.85 -22.91
CA THR A 845 13.11 -2.22 -23.28
C THR A 845 11.97 -3.02 -23.94
N LEU A 846 12.29 -4.15 -24.58
CA LEU A 846 11.27 -5.09 -25.07
C LEU A 846 10.36 -5.59 -23.93
N ALA A 847 10.91 -5.85 -22.74
CA ALA A 847 10.13 -6.22 -21.56
C ALA A 847 9.09 -5.15 -21.19
N ASP A 848 9.42 -3.85 -21.32
CA ASP A 848 8.52 -2.77 -20.93
C ASP A 848 7.29 -2.66 -21.85
N LEU A 849 7.45 -2.98 -23.15
CA LEU A 849 6.34 -3.05 -24.09
C LEU A 849 5.48 -4.30 -23.85
N TYR A 850 6.11 -5.48 -23.78
CA TYR A 850 5.41 -6.77 -23.60
C TYR A 850 4.71 -6.90 -22.23
N SER A 851 5.20 -6.21 -21.19
CA SER A 851 4.54 -6.15 -19.88
C SER A 851 3.61 -4.95 -19.67
N HIS A 852 3.43 -4.10 -20.69
CA HIS A 852 2.61 -2.88 -20.61
C HIS A 852 3.02 -1.88 -19.50
N ARG A 853 4.33 -1.65 -19.31
CA ARG A 853 4.86 -0.68 -18.32
C ARG A 853 5.71 0.45 -18.92
N SER A 854 5.73 0.59 -20.25
CA SER A 854 6.48 1.64 -20.97
C SER A 854 5.97 3.08 -20.78
N GLY A 855 4.80 3.28 -20.16
CA GLY A 855 4.22 4.61 -19.95
C GLY A 855 3.63 5.29 -21.19
N MET A 856 3.62 4.65 -22.35
CA MET A 856 3.07 5.20 -23.60
C MET A 856 1.54 5.38 -23.54
N SER A 857 1.03 6.54 -23.97
CA SER A 857 -0.40 6.85 -24.10
C SER A 857 -1.14 5.88 -25.05
N SER A 858 -2.40 5.52 -24.79
CA SER A 858 -3.15 4.62 -25.69
C SER A 858 -3.67 5.36 -26.92
N CYS A 859 -3.75 4.65 -28.06
CA CYS A 859 -4.42 5.15 -29.27
C CYS A 859 -5.49 4.20 -29.82
N GLY A 860 -5.91 3.17 -29.06
CA GLY A 860 -6.81 2.12 -29.56
C GLY A 860 -8.13 2.65 -30.17
N ASN A 861 -8.73 3.68 -29.56
CA ASN A 861 -9.94 4.34 -30.05
C ASN A 861 -9.74 5.20 -31.33
N LEU A 862 -8.50 5.40 -31.78
CA LEU A 862 -8.17 5.98 -33.10
C LEU A 862 -7.92 4.92 -34.18
N VAL A 863 -7.74 3.65 -33.82
CA VAL A 863 -7.35 2.58 -34.76
C VAL A 863 -8.57 1.80 -35.25
N GLY A 864 -9.45 1.40 -34.33
CA GLY A 864 -10.66 0.62 -34.64
C GLY A 864 -11.84 1.52 -35.02
N GLY A 865 -12.29 1.41 -36.27
CA GLY A 865 -13.48 2.11 -36.77
C GLY A 865 -14.79 1.34 -36.57
N CYS A 866 -15.86 1.87 -37.14
CA CYS A 866 -17.09 1.14 -37.41
C CYS A 866 -16.89 0.09 -38.51
N GLU A 867 -17.86 -0.81 -38.70
CA GLU A 867 -17.95 -1.77 -39.83
C GLU A 867 -16.68 -2.63 -40.00
N GLY A 868 -15.96 -2.86 -38.90
CA GLY A 868 -14.69 -3.57 -38.85
C GLY A 868 -13.50 -2.83 -39.48
N ASN A 869 -13.61 -1.54 -39.79
CA ASN A 869 -12.57 -0.73 -40.42
C ASN A 869 -11.31 -0.59 -39.54
N LEU A 870 -10.16 -0.45 -40.20
CA LEU A 870 -8.93 0.07 -39.61
C LEU A 870 -8.74 1.49 -40.13
N LEU A 871 -8.50 2.45 -39.23
CA LEU A 871 -8.39 3.87 -39.58
C LEU A 871 -6.94 4.32 -39.83
N ILE A 872 -5.97 3.47 -39.50
CA ILE A 872 -4.53 3.68 -39.70
C ILE A 872 -3.99 2.61 -40.64
N SER A 873 -3.19 3.00 -41.63
CA SER A 873 -2.55 2.07 -42.58
C SER A 873 -1.32 1.40 -41.97
N LYS A 874 -0.90 0.26 -42.54
CA LYS A 874 0.34 -0.44 -42.16
C LYS A 874 1.59 0.43 -42.25
N ASP A 875 1.69 1.22 -43.32
CA ASP A 875 2.86 2.07 -43.61
C ASP A 875 2.92 3.32 -42.68
N ASP A 876 1.82 3.57 -41.97
CA ASP A 876 1.68 4.64 -40.97
C ASP A 876 1.76 4.12 -39.53
N CYS A 877 1.76 2.80 -39.26
CA CYS A 877 1.78 2.22 -37.90
C CYS A 877 2.84 2.88 -37.02
N MET A 878 4.11 2.85 -37.46
CA MET A 878 5.23 3.40 -36.70
C MET A 878 5.21 4.93 -36.62
N ARG A 879 4.51 5.63 -37.52
CA ARG A 879 4.31 7.08 -37.40
C ARG A 879 3.39 7.39 -36.22
N VAL A 880 2.29 6.65 -36.08
CA VAL A 880 1.38 6.77 -34.93
C VAL A 880 2.08 6.39 -33.64
N VAL A 881 2.81 5.26 -33.62
CA VAL A 881 3.62 4.83 -32.46
C VAL A 881 4.59 5.93 -32.00
N ASN A 882 5.31 6.53 -32.94
CA ASN A 882 6.30 7.58 -32.64
C ASN A 882 5.67 8.93 -32.20
N HIS A 883 4.36 9.11 -32.38
CA HIS A 883 3.61 10.27 -31.87
C HIS A 883 2.80 9.96 -30.59
N GLN A 884 2.85 8.72 -30.07
CA GLN A 884 2.32 8.41 -28.74
C GLN A 884 3.14 9.17 -27.68
N THR A 885 2.46 9.85 -26.76
CA THR A 885 3.10 10.66 -25.71
C THR A 885 3.48 9.79 -24.52
N LEU A 886 4.57 10.13 -23.83
CA LEU A 886 4.82 9.61 -22.49
C LEU A 886 3.76 10.15 -21.52
N VAL A 887 3.14 9.26 -20.76
CA VAL A 887 2.24 9.59 -19.64
C VAL A 887 3.04 9.28 -18.36
N PRO A 888 3.61 10.27 -17.64
CA PRO A 888 4.59 10.00 -16.59
C PRO A 888 4.06 9.16 -15.41
N THR A 889 2.75 9.20 -15.14
CA THR A 889 2.10 8.35 -14.12
C THR A 889 2.05 6.87 -14.49
N ASN A 890 2.28 6.54 -15.75
CA ASN A 890 2.18 5.19 -16.30
C ASN A 890 3.56 4.54 -16.51
N LEU A 891 4.65 5.30 -16.35
CA LEU A 891 6.01 4.79 -16.53
C LEU A 891 6.36 3.82 -15.39
N GLY A 892 6.80 2.60 -15.73
CA GLY A 892 7.06 1.52 -14.77
C GLY A 892 5.80 0.93 -14.10
N SER A 893 4.61 1.43 -14.44
CA SER A 893 3.32 1.01 -13.89
C SER A 893 2.47 0.31 -14.96
N PHE A 894 1.59 -0.61 -14.57
CA PHE A 894 0.77 -1.33 -15.55
C PHE A 894 -0.25 -0.41 -16.23
N ALA A 895 -0.07 -0.20 -17.54
CA ALA A 895 -0.93 0.62 -18.40
C ALA A 895 -1.15 -0.08 -19.75
N TYR A 896 -2.19 -0.93 -19.80
CA TYR A 896 -2.49 -1.81 -20.95
C TYR A 896 -2.59 -1.03 -22.28
N ASN A 897 -1.62 -1.24 -23.17
CA ASN A 897 -1.51 -0.54 -24.45
C ASN A 897 -1.28 -1.55 -25.59
N SER A 898 -2.31 -1.80 -26.42
CA SER A 898 -2.18 -2.72 -27.55
C SER A 898 -1.25 -2.21 -28.66
N THR A 899 -1.11 -0.90 -28.85
CA THR A 899 -0.26 -0.32 -29.91
C THR A 899 1.24 -0.46 -29.58
N ALA A 900 1.60 -0.62 -28.30
CA ALA A 900 2.96 -0.97 -27.90
C ALA A 900 3.45 -2.26 -28.57
N TYR A 901 2.55 -3.20 -28.88
CA TYR A 901 2.91 -4.44 -29.57
C TYR A 901 3.27 -4.24 -31.04
N ASP A 902 2.87 -3.15 -31.70
CA ASP A 902 3.30 -2.86 -33.09
C ASP A 902 4.81 -2.55 -33.17
N ALA A 903 5.36 -1.89 -32.14
CA ALA A 903 6.80 -1.72 -32.00
C ALA A 903 7.52 -3.05 -31.73
N CYS A 904 6.88 -3.97 -30.99
CA CYS A 904 7.37 -5.34 -30.83
C CYS A 904 7.30 -6.14 -32.14
N ASP A 905 6.23 -6.00 -32.92
CA ASP A 905 6.00 -6.77 -34.15
C ASP A 905 6.99 -6.35 -35.27
N GLU A 906 7.26 -5.05 -35.42
CA GLU A 906 8.31 -4.55 -36.33
C GLU A 906 9.73 -4.84 -35.81
N GLY A 907 9.94 -4.86 -34.49
CA GLY A 907 11.21 -5.31 -33.89
C GLY A 907 11.48 -6.79 -34.11
N PHE A 908 10.47 -7.63 -33.89
CA PHE A 908 10.52 -9.06 -34.18
C PHE A 908 10.87 -9.32 -35.64
N LYS A 909 10.26 -8.58 -36.56
CA LYS A 909 10.52 -8.65 -38.01
C LYS A 909 11.92 -8.13 -38.40
N SER A 910 12.42 -7.11 -37.71
CA SER A 910 13.79 -6.60 -37.83
C SER A 910 14.83 -7.64 -37.39
N LEU A 911 14.62 -8.27 -36.23
CA LEU A 911 15.53 -9.25 -35.62
C LEU A 911 15.51 -10.63 -36.31
N SER A 912 14.33 -11.16 -36.66
CA SER A 912 14.20 -12.47 -37.32
C SER A 912 14.34 -12.42 -38.85
N GLY A 913 14.25 -11.23 -39.45
CA GLY A 913 14.11 -11.07 -40.91
C GLY A 913 12.77 -11.55 -41.49
N THR A 914 11.81 -11.96 -40.67
CA THR A 914 10.52 -12.53 -41.12
C THR A 914 9.31 -11.88 -40.43
N PRO A 915 8.16 -11.73 -41.11
CA PRO A 915 6.93 -11.29 -40.45
C PRO A 915 6.49 -12.27 -39.36
N LEU A 916 6.02 -11.74 -38.22
CA LEU A 916 5.53 -12.54 -37.09
C LEU A 916 4.46 -13.58 -37.49
N ASP A 917 3.61 -13.25 -38.46
CA ASP A 917 2.55 -14.15 -38.92
C ASP A 917 3.04 -15.29 -39.83
N ASP A 918 4.19 -15.13 -40.52
CA ASP A 918 4.87 -16.24 -41.20
C ASP A 918 5.73 -17.05 -40.23
N PHE A 919 6.42 -16.40 -39.28
CA PHE A 919 7.25 -17.07 -38.29
C PHE A 919 6.43 -17.97 -37.37
N LEU A 920 5.33 -17.46 -36.79
CA LEU A 920 4.41 -18.28 -35.98
C LEU A 920 3.83 -19.45 -36.79
N GLN A 921 3.52 -19.23 -38.07
CA GLN A 921 3.02 -20.29 -38.94
C GLN A 921 4.05 -21.41 -39.13
N GLN A 922 5.33 -21.06 -39.32
CA GLN A 922 6.41 -22.03 -39.55
C GLN A 922 6.85 -22.72 -38.25
N HIS A 923 7.24 -21.95 -37.23
CA HIS A 923 7.94 -22.45 -36.05
C HIS A 923 7.03 -22.91 -34.90
N VAL A 924 5.74 -22.53 -34.89
CA VAL A 924 4.81 -22.89 -33.80
C VAL A 924 3.57 -23.62 -34.30
N PHE A 925 2.87 -23.08 -35.31
CA PHE A 925 1.59 -23.63 -35.75
C PHE A 925 1.76 -24.94 -36.54
N THR A 926 2.75 -25.02 -37.43
CA THR A 926 3.06 -26.27 -38.15
C THR A 926 3.54 -27.37 -37.21
N GLU A 927 4.49 -27.07 -36.32
CA GLU A 927 5.05 -28.02 -35.35
C GLU A 927 4.01 -28.59 -34.38
N LEU A 928 3.08 -27.76 -33.88
CA LEU A 928 1.98 -28.20 -33.02
C LEU A 928 0.76 -28.74 -33.79
N GLY A 929 0.81 -28.80 -35.13
CA GLY A 929 -0.29 -29.30 -35.96
C GLY A 929 -1.58 -28.48 -35.84
N LEU A 930 -1.45 -27.16 -35.75
CA LEU A 930 -2.56 -26.21 -35.65
C LEU A 930 -3.11 -25.89 -37.05
N ARG A 931 -4.13 -26.63 -37.49
CA ARG A 931 -4.61 -26.62 -38.88
C ARG A 931 -5.66 -25.55 -39.18
N ARG A 932 -6.24 -24.93 -38.15
CA ARG A 932 -7.34 -23.95 -38.24
C ARG A 932 -7.00 -22.64 -37.51
N THR A 933 -5.70 -22.42 -37.26
CA THR A 933 -5.15 -21.26 -36.54
C THR A 933 -4.44 -20.32 -37.51
N PHE A 934 -4.86 -19.06 -37.53
CA PHE A 934 -4.43 -18.07 -38.52
C PHE A 934 -4.21 -16.68 -37.89
N MET A 935 -3.08 -16.05 -38.23
CA MET A 935 -2.83 -14.63 -37.94
C MET A 935 -3.27 -13.71 -39.10
N ARG A 936 -3.64 -14.28 -40.24
CA ARG A 936 -4.28 -13.64 -41.40
C ARG A 936 -5.77 -14.03 -41.41
N PRO A 937 -6.64 -13.43 -42.24
CA PRO A 937 -7.98 -13.98 -42.44
C PRO A 937 -7.90 -15.46 -42.86
N PRO A 938 -8.80 -16.34 -42.41
CA PRO A 938 -8.84 -17.73 -42.86
C PRO A 938 -9.03 -17.81 -44.39
N PRO A 939 -8.60 -18.91 -45.03
CA PRO A 939 -8.86 -19.15 -46.45
C PRO A 939 -10.32 -18.92 -46.84
N SER A 940 -10.59 -18.47 -48.07
CA SER A 940 -11.94 -18.12 -48.53
C SER A 940 -12.90 -19.32 -48.61
N ASP A 941 -12.33 -20.52 -48.68
CA ASP A 941 -12.95 -21.84 -48.68
C ASP A 941 -13.00 -22.48 -47.27
N ALA A 942 -12.45 -21.82 -46.23
CA ALA A 942 -12.50 -22.31 -44.86
C ALA A 942 -13.96 -22.40 -44.36
N ASP A 943 -14.36 -23.62 -44.00
CA ASP A 943 -15.65 -23.92 -43.39
C ASP A 943 -15.67 -23.63 -41.89
N ASP A 944 -16.85 -23.77 -41.28
CA ASP A 944 -17.06 -23.60 -39.83
C ASP A 944 -16.39 -22.34 -39.23
N VAL A 945 -16.59 -21.17 -39.88
CA VAL A 945 -16.15 -19.86 -39.37
C VAL A 945 -17.35 -19.11 -38.80
N THR A 946 -17.17 -18.43 -37.66
CA THR A 946 -18.26 -17.68 -37.01
C THR A 946 -18.58 -16.34 -37.68
N LYS A 947 -19.85 -15.92 -37.61
CA LYS A 947 -20.27 -14.51 -37.75
C LYS A 947 -19.99 -13.77 -36.45
N SER A 948 -19.85 -12.45 -36.53
CA SER A 948 -19.58 -11.55 -35.41
C SER A 948 -20.83 -10.75 -35.02
N TYR A 949 -21.12 -10.61 -33.72
CA TYR A 949 -22.34 -9.95 -33.23
C TYR A 949 -22.09 -8.93 -32.10
N ASN A 950 -22.82 -7.81 -32.08
CA ASN A 950 -22.86 -6.91 -30.92
C ASN A 950 -24.26 -6.97 -30.29
N ALA A 951 -24.34 -6.96 -28.95
CA ALA A 951 -25.63 -6.95 -28.25
C ALA A 951 -26.24 -5.54 -28.21
N LEU A 952 -27.49 -5.44 -28.68
CA LEU A 952 -28.35 -4.27 -28.53
C LEU A 952 -28.83 -4.11 -27.08
N ASP A 953 -29.44 -2.96 -26.79
CA ASP A 953 -29.84 -2.56 -25.42
C ASP A 953 -30.95 -3.45 -24.82
N ASP A 954 -31.67 -4.19 -25.66
CA ASP A 954 -32.70 -5.19 -25.31
C ASP A 954 -32.13 -6.63 -25.21
N GLY A 955 -30.82 -6.80 -25.38
CA GLY A 955 -30.16 -8.11 -25.49
C GLY A 955 -30.24 -8.75 -26.88
N THR A 956 -30.86 -8.10 -27.89
CA THR A 956 -30.92 -8.65 -29.25
C THR A 956 -29.51 -8.69 -29.87
N PRO A 957 -29.03 -9.85 -30.35
CA PRO A 957 -27.74 -9.94 -31.03
C PRO A 957 -27.82 -9.40 -32.47
N TRP A 958 -27.09 -8.32 -32.75
CA TRP A 958 -27.00 -7.71 -34.07
C TRP A 958 -25.75 -8.18 -34.81
N SER A 959 -25.91 -8.75 -36.01
CA SER A 959 -24.76 -9.18 -36.83
C SER A 959 -24.00 -7.98 -37.37
N ILE A 960 -22.69 -7.93 -37.13
CA ILE A 960 -21.79 -6.89 -37.62
C ILE A 960 -20.81 -7.47 -38.66
N PRO A 961 -20.15 -6.64 -39.48
CA PRO A 961 -19.01 -7.08 -40.29
C PRO A 961 -17.91 -7.69 -39.41
N ARG A 962 -17.26 -8.77 -39.87
CA ARG A 962 -16.09 -9.33 -39.19
C ARG A 962 -14.98 -8.27 -39.11
N PRO A 963 -14.31 -8.08 -37.95
CA PRO A 963 -13.21 -7.11 -37.83
C PRO A 963 -12.10 -7.37 -38.86
N LYS A 964 -11.71 -6.33 -39.62
CA LYS A 964 -10.74 -6.41 -40.73
C LYS A 964 -9.27 -6.42 -40.25
N LEU A 965 -9.03 -6.66 -38.95
CA LEU A 965 -7.70 -6.84 -38.36
C LEU A 965 -6.93 -7.91 -39.15
N GLY A 966 -5.87 -7.48 -39.84
CA GLY A 966 -5.00 -8.34 -40.65
C GLY A 966 -5.08 -8.17 -42.17
N MET A 967 -5.77 -7.14 -42.68
CA MET A 967 -5.67 -6.68 -44.08
C MET A 967 -4.85 -5.38 -44.15
N ASP A 968 -3.58 -5.46 -43.74
CA ASP A 968 -2.59 -4.36 -43.72
C ASP A 968 -2.94 -3.13 -42.85
N GLY A 969 -2.82 -3.29 -41.52
CA GLY A 969 -2.88 -2.20 -40.54
C GLY A 969 -2.40 -2.64 -39.14
N ILE A 970 -2.54 -1.73 -38.16
CA ILE A 970 -2.07 -1.86 -36.77
C ILE A 970 -2.54 -3.15 -36.06
N GLY A 971 -1.69 -3.63 -35.14
CA GLY A 971 -2.05 -4.46 -33.99
C GLY A 971 -1.75 -5.93 -34.14
N CYS A 972 -0.62 -6.33 -34.73
CA CYS A 972 -0.44 -7.69 -35.24
C CYS A 972 -0.40 -8.77 -34.15
N GLY A 973 0.65 -8.79 -33.33
CA GLY A 973 0.72 -9.55 -32.09
C GLY A 973 -0.27 -9.09 -31.03
N SER A 974 -0.86 -7.90 -31.19
CA SER A 974 -1.80 -7.34 -30.22
C SER A 974 -3.20 -7.99 -30.22
N GLY A 975 -3.64 -8.56 -31.36
CA GLY A 975 -5.05 -8.92 -31.54
C GLY A 975 -5.51 -9.66 -32.82
N ARG A 976 -4.63 -10.08 -33.76
CA ARG A 976 -5.06 -10.64 -35.07
C ARG A 976 -5.49 -12.12 -35.08
N LEU A 977 -5.19 -12.88 -34.03
CA LEU A 977 -5.32 -14.34 -34.03
C LEU A 977 -6.78 -14.80 -34.22
N ARG A 978 -6.96 -15.82 -35.05
CA ARG A 978 -8.21 -16.56 -35.27
C ARG A 978 -7.91 -18.05 -35.15
N SER A 979 -8.72 -18.80 -34.40
CA SER A 979 -8.49 -20.22 -34.12
C SER A 979 -9.77 -20.91 -33.65
N CYS A 980 -9.71 -22.24 -33.51
CA CYS A 980 -10.75 -23.09 -32.93
C CYS A 980 -10.32 -23.64 -31.56
N ALA A 981 -11.24 -24.27 -30.83
CA ALA A 981 -10.95 -24.82 -29.50
C ALA A 981 -9.98 -26.00 -29.58
N ALA A 982 -10.16 -26.87 -30.59
CA ALA A 982 -9.31 -28.04 -30.83
C ALA A 982 -7.83 -27.69 -31.08
N ASP A 983 -7.53 -26.53 -31.68
CA ASP A 983 -6.16 -26.04 -31.85
C ASP A 983 -5.65 -25.30 -30.59
N LEU A 984 -6.45 -24.40 -30.01
CA LEU A 984 -6.00 -23.59 -28.87
C LEU A 984 -5.67 -24.43 -27.64
N ILE A 985 -6.41 -25.50 -27.38
CA ILE A 985 -6.10 -26.44 -26.29
C ILE A 985 -4.69 -27.04 -26.45
N LYS A 986 -4.22 -27.33 -27.67
CA LYS A 986 -2.87 -27.86 -27.92
C LYS A 986 -1.80 -26.84 -27.53
N VAL A 987 -1.90 -25.59 -28.01
CA VAL A 987 -0.88 -24.57 -27.77
C VAL A 987 -0.86 -24.11 -26.31
N TYR A 988 -2.02 -24.04 -25.64
CA TYR A 988 -2.07 -23.69 -24.22
C TYR A 988 -1.65 -24.82 -23.29
N THR A 989 -1.84 -26.09 -23.69
CA THR A 989 -1.19 -27.22 -23.02
C THR A 989 0.34 -27.14 -23.19
N CYS A 990 0.81 -26.84 -24.41
CA CYS A 990 2.23 -26.64 -24.68
C CYS A 990 2.84 -25.52 -23.82
N PHE A 991 2.14 -24.39 -23.67
CA PHE A 991 2.51 -23.31 -22.75
C PHE A 991 2.63 -23.80 -21.29
N ILE A 992 1.59 -24.43 -20.74
CA ILE A 992 1.60 -24.79 -19.31
C ILE A 992 2.62 -25.89 -18.98
N GLN A 993 2.85 -26.82 -19.91
CA GLN A 993 3.90 -27.84 -19.78
C GLN A 993 5.29 -27.25 -19.92
N SER A 994 5.51 -26.31 -20.86
CA SER A 994 6.78 -25.57 -20.95
C SER A 994 7.04 -24.75 -19.69
N PHE A 995 6.04 -24.04 -19.16
CA PHE A 995 6.16 -23.31 -17.89
C PHE A 995 6.57 -24.25 -16.75
N ASN A 996 5.87 -25.37 -16.58
CA ASN A 996 6.17 -26.36 -15.54
C ASN A 996 7.56 -26.98 -15.69
N HIS A 997 8.03 -27.30 -16.89
CA HIS A 997 9.35 -27.92 -17.10
C HIS A 997 10.51 -26.91 -17.03
N GLU A 998 10.35 -25.72 -17.59
CA GLU A 998 11.35 -24.65 -17.53
C GLU A 998 11.58 -24.21 -16.08
N CYS A 999 10.50 -23.91 -15.34
CA CYS A 999 10.59 -23.73 -13.89
C CYS A 999 11.14 -24.99 -13.22
N HIS A 1000 10.60 -26.17 -13.55
CA HIS A 1000 11.08 -27.53 -13.23
C HIS A 1000 12.60 -27.59 -13.03
N THR A 1001 13.30 -27.23 -14.10
CA THR A 1001 14.72 -27.53 -14.29
C THR A 1001 15.63 -26.30 -14.26
N GLY A 1002 15.06 -25.08 -14.28
CA GLY A 1002 15.76 -23.83 -14.56
C GLY A 1002 16.37 -23.78 -15.97
N GLN A 1003 15.80 -24.52 -16.92
CA GLN A 1003 16.15 -24.41 -18.34
C GLN A 1003 15.23 -23.40 -19.02
N THR A 1004 15.73 -22.72 -20.04
CA THR A 1004 14.97 -21.75 -20.86
C THR A 1004 14.14 -22.40 -21.97
N SER A 1005 14.12 -23.73 -22.05
CA SER A 1005 13.35 -24.47 -23.06
C SER A 1005 12.94 -25.86 -22.60
N THR A 1006 11.99 -26.46 -23.31
CA THR A 1006 11.38 -27.75 -22.97
C THR A 1006 11.51 -28.76 -24.12
N PRO A 1007 12.01 -29.99 -23.89
CA PRO A 1007 12.15 -31.01 -24.93
C PRO A 1007 10.81 -31.30 -25.62
N GLY A 1008 10.79 -31.26 -26.95
CA GLY A 1008 9.58 -31.46 -27.76
C GLY A 1008 8.64 -30.26 -27.82
N SER A 1009 8.94 -29.15 -27.13
CA SER A 1009 8.20 -27.89 -27.27
C SER A 1009 8.90 -26.97 -28.27
N PRO A 1010 8.16 -26.33 -29.20
CA PRO A 1010 8.67 -25.21 -29.99
C PRO A 1010 8.74 -23.91 -29.16
N LEU A 1011 8.09 -23.85 -27.99
CA LEU A 1011 8.06 -22.67 -27.15
C LEU A 1011 9.31 -22.59 -26.26
N LYS A 1012 9.79 -21.36 -26.06
CA LYS A 1012 11.02 -21.01 -25.35
C LYS A 1012 10.77 -19.86 -24.38
N GLN A 1013 11.60 -19.73 -23.36
CA GLN A 1013 11.55 -18.66 -22.36
C GLN A 1013 10.18 -18.54 -21.68
N VAL A 1014 9.37 -19.60 -21.68
CA VAL A 1014 7.98 -19.56 -21.18
C VAL A 1014 7.93 -19.26 -19.69
N SER A 1015 8.91 -19.73 -18.92
CA SER A 1015 9.15 -19.37 -17.52
C SER A 1015 9.33 -17.85 -17.33
N ALA A 1016 10.19 -17.22 -18.13
CA ALA A 1016 10.43 -15.77 -18.09
C ALA A 1016 9.25 -14.95 -18.63
N ILE A 1017 8.57 -15.43 -19.66
CA ILE A 1017 7.37 -14.83 -20.26
C ILE A 1017 6.21 -14.80 -19.26
N MET A 1018 6.00 -15.90 -18.54
CA MET A 1018 4.90 -16.05 -17.58
C MET A 1018 5.28 -15.67 -16.14
N SER A 1019 6.47 -15.13 -15.92
CA SER A 1019 6.90 -14.56 -14.62
C SER A 1019 6.27 -13.17 -14.37
N PRO A 1020 6.23 -12.69 -13.12
CA PRO A 1020 5.72 -11.34 -12.82
C PRO A 1020 6.70 -10.25 -13.27
N HIS A 1021 6.27 -9.36 -14.17
CA HIS A 1021 7.06 -8.23 -14.67
C HIS A 1021 6.56 -6.85 -14.20
N VAL A 1022 5.27 -6.71 -13.89
CA VAL A 1022 4.69 -5.49 -13.30
C VAL A 1022 3.46 -5.84 -12.44
N PRO A 1023 3.26 -5.24 -11.25
CA PRO A 1023 2.01 -5.39 -10.51
C PRO A 1023 0.86 -4.70 -11.25
N MET A 1024 -0.29 -5.38 -11.36
CA MET A 1024 -1.51 -4.80 -11.93
C MET A 1024 -2.35 -4.10 -10.85
N LEU A 1025 -2.46 -4.73 -9.68
CA LEU A 1025 -3.24 -4.24 -8.54
C LEU A 1025 -2.50 -4.57 -7.24
N SER A 1026 -2.55 -3.66 -6.27
CA SER A 1026 -2.17 -3.97 -4.90
C SER A 1026 -3.34 -4.67 -4.21
N THR A 1027 -3.12 -5.87 -3.66
CA THR A 1027 -4.15 -6.62 -2.92
C THR A 1027 -3.59 -7.20 -1.63
N GLU A 1028 -4.44 -7.36 -0.62
CA GLU A 1028 -4.12 -8.06 0.63
C GLU A 1028 -4.08 -9.59 0.46
N ARG A 1029 -4.45 -10.11 -0.72
CA ARG A 1029 -4.74 -11.53 -0.99
C ARG A 1029 -3.71 -12.18 -1.92
N GLY A 1030 -2.47 -11.70 -1.87
CA GLY A 1030 -1.37 -12.19 -2.71
C GLY A 1030 -1.25 -11.45 -4.04
N GLU A 1031 -0.65 -12.14 -5.01
CA GLU A 1031 -0.19 -11.54 -6.26
C GLU A 1031 -1.35 -11.23 -7.23
N VAL A 1032 -1.35 -10.02 -7.83
CA VAL A 1032 -2.08 -9.73 -9.08
C VAL A 1032 -1.14 -8.93 -9.99
N SER A 1033 -0.61 -9.57 -11.03
CA SER A 1033 0.48 -9.02 -11.84
C SER A 1033 0.30 -9.31 -13.34
N TYR A 1034 1.09 -8.63 -14.16
CA TYR A 1034 1.25 -8.95 -15.57
C TYR A 1034 2.69 -9.40 -15.85
N GLY A 1035 2.84 -10.43 -16.67
CA GLY A 1035 4.09 -10.89 -17.28
C GLY A 1035 4.23 -10.34 -18.70
N LEU A 1036 4.86 -11.10 -19.59
CA LEU A 1036 5.02 -10.73 -21.00
C LEU A 1036 3.82 -11.26 -21.80
N GLY A 1037 2.76 -10.45 -21.92
CA GLY A 1037 1.53 -10.85 -22.61
C GLY A 1037 0.64 -11.85 -21.86
N TRP A 1038 0.78 -11.95 -20.53
CA TRP A 1038 0.03 -12.86 -19.65
C TRP A 1038 -0.32 -12.18 -18.33
N ALA A 1039 -1.56 -12.33 -17.85
CA ALA A 1039 -1.94 -11.92 -16.50
C ALA A 1039 -1.73 -13.06 -15.50
N ARG A 1040 -1.47 -12.71 -14.24
CA ARG A 1040 -1.17 -13.61 -13.13
C ARG A 1040 -2.03 -13.22 -11.93
N VAL A 1041 -2.59 -14.21 -11.25
CA VAL A 1041 -3.26 -14.02 -9.96
C VAL A 1041 -2.99 -15.19 -9.03
N GLN A 1042 -2.65 -14.91 -7.77
CA GLN A 1042 -2.73 -15.91 -6.70
C GLN A 1042 -4.15 -15.86 -6.12
N LEU A 1043 -4.93 -16.93 -6.22
CA LEU A 1043 -6.25 -17.07 -5.60
C LEU A 1043 -6.12 -17.64 -4.17
N PRO A 1044 -7.04 -17.36 -3.22
CA PRO A 1044 -8.34 -16.69 -3.34
C PRO A 1044 -8.29 -15.17 -3.45
N ASN A 1045 -8.57 -14.64 -4.64
CA ASN A 1045 -8.43 -13.22 -4.98
C ASN A 1045 -9.39 -12.85 -6.13
N THR A 1046 -9.26 -11.63 -6.65
CA THR A 1046 -10.09 -11.08 -7.73
C THR A 1046 -9.47 -11.35 -9.10
N MET A 1047 -10.28 -11.76 -10.07
CA MET A 1047 -9.85 -12.13 -11.43
C MET A 1047 -10.62 -11.33 -12.50
N GLY A 1048 -10.14 -11.34 -13.75
CA GLY A 1048 -10.88 -10.79 -14.89
C GLY A 1048 -10.59 -9.31 -15.24
N HIS A 1049 -9.57 -8.72 -14.62
CA HIS A 1049 -9.26 -7.27 -14.69
C HIS A 1049 -8.86 -6.71 -16.06
N ILE A 1050 -8.39 -7.53 -17.00
CA ILE A 1050 -7.97 -7.08 -18.35
C ILE A 1050 -9.07 -7.23 -19.41
N GLY A 1051 -10.11 -8.01 -19.13
CA GLY A 1051 -11.29 -8.18 -19.97
C GLY A 1051 -12.34 -7.09 -19.75
N LEU A 1052 -13.58 -7.37 -20.17
CA LEU A 1052 -14.65 -6.38 -20.12
C LEU A 1052 -15.29 -6.26 -18.71
N ASN A 1053 -15.46 -7.36 -17.98
CA ASN A 1053 -16.14 -7.31 -16.67
C ASN A 1053 -15.42 -6.40 -15.65
N GLY A 1054 -14.08 -6.40 -15.63
CA GLY A 1054 -13.30 -5.50 -14.76
C GLY A 1054 -13.57 -4.01 -14.97
N ARG A 1055 -14.18 -3.62 -16.11
CA ARG A 1055 -14.59 -2.23 -16.43
C ARG A 1055 -16.07 -1.96 -16.13
N LEU A 1056 -16.87 -3.01 -15.98
CA LEU A 1056 -18.32 -2.93 -15.72
C LEU A 1056 -18.69 -3.15 -14.24
N MET A 1057 -17.71 -3.47 -13.38
CA MET A 1057 -17.91 -3.74 -11.96
C MET A 1057 -17.49 -2.54 -11.08
N PRO A 1058 -18.42 -1.69 -10.62
CA PRO A 1058 -18.11 -0.42 -9.93
C PRO A 1058 -17.55 -0.59 -8.50
N HIS A 1059 -17.60 -1.81 -7.95
CA HIS A 1059 -17.08 -2.16 -6.63
C HIS A 1059 -15.93 -3.18 -6.72
N GLY A 1060 -15.34 -3.34 -7.91
CA GLY A 1060 -14.34 -4.37 -8.21
C GLY A 1060 -14.95 -5.73 -8.58
N MET A 1061 -14.10 -6.59 -9.13
CA MET A 1061 -14.46 -7.98 -9.46
C MET A 1061 -14.64 -8.82 -8.19
N PRO A 1062 -15.46 -9.90 -8.21
CA PRO A 1062 -15.61 -10.78 -7.06
C PRO A 1062 -14.30 -11.46 -6.66
N VAL A 1063 -14.15 -11.74 -5.35
CA VAL A 1063 -13.15 -12.70 -4.86
C VAL A 1063 -13.70 -14.11 -5.01
N ILE A 1064 -13.02 -14.92 -5.81
CA ILE A 1064 -13.41 -16.30 -6.16
C ILE A 1064 -12.54 -17.34 -5.43
N VAL A 1065 -12.96 -18.61 -5.46
CA VAL A 1065 -12.18 -19.77 -4.97
C VAL A 1065 -11.87 -19.66 -3.45
N LYS A 1066 -12.84 -19.13 -2.68
CA LYS A 1066 -12.69 -18.82 -1.25
C LYS A 1066 -12.39 -20.09 -0.42
N GLY A 1067 -11.55 -19.97 0.60
CA GLY A 1067 -11.25 -21.05 1.56
C GLY A 1067 -10.19 -22.07 1.11
N VAL A 1068 -9.76 -22.05 -0.15
CA VAL A 1068 -8.64 -22.87 -0.65
C VAL A 1068 -7.31 -22.16 -0.40
N ALA A 1069 -6.22 -22.93 -0.35
CA ALA A 1069 -4.85 -22.42 -0.23
C ALA A 1069 -4.37 -21.70 -1.49
N ASP A 1070 -3.37 -20.80 -1.34
CA ASP A 1070 -2.75 -19.99 -2.40
C ASP A 1070 -2.51 -20.76 -3.72
N GLU A 1071 -3.35 -20.54 -4.74
CA GLU A 1071 -3.23 -21.15 -6.06
C GLU A 1071 -2.75 -20.12 -7.10
N LEU A 1072 -1.71 -20.45 -7.88
CA LEU A 1072 -1.27 -19.59 -8.97
C LEU A 1072 -2.10 -19.86 -10.23
N ILE A 1073 -2.71 -18.82 -10.77
CA ILE A 1073 -3.45 -18.85 -12.03
C ILE A 1073 -2.76 -17.93 -13.04
N LEU A 1074 -2.46 -18.47 -14.22
CA LEU A 1074 -1.98 -17.69 -15.38
C LEU A 1074 -3.15 -17.56 -16.35
N TYR A 1075 -3.46 -16.36 -16.83
CA TYR A 1075 -4.64 -16.16 -17.68
C TYR A 1075 -4.45 -15.04 -18.69
N HIS A 1076 -5.30 -15.04 -19.72
CA HIS A 1076 -5.45 -13.87 -20.58
C HIS A 1076 -6.89 -13.77 -21.11
N GLN A 1077 -7.38 -12.54 -21.28
CA GLN A 1077 -8.70 -12.24 -21.83
C GLN A 1077 -8.57 -11.47 -23.14
N GLY A 1078 -9.52 -11.66 -24.05
CA GLY A 1078 -9.54 -11.04 -25.36
C GLY A 1078 -10.93 -10.51 -25.70
N THR A 1079 -10.97 -9.27 -26.14
CA THR A 1079 -12.22 -8.53 -26.38
C THR A 1079 -12.07 -7.78 -27.69
N LEU A 1080 -12.98 -8.00 -28.66
CA LEU A 1080 -13.11 -7.25 -29.91
C LEU A 1080 -14.60 -7.04 -30.23
N PRO A 1081 -14.99 -6.09 -31.10
CA PRO A 1081 -16.34 -6.06 -31.63
C PRO A 1081 -16.68 -7.42 -32.25
N GLY A 1082 -17.74 -8.06 -31.74
CA GLY A 1082 -18.15 -9.38 -32.20
C GLY A 1082 -17.27 -10.58 -31.79
N ALA A 1083 -16.46 -10.46 -30.74
CA ALA A 1083 -15.81 -11.61 -30.09
C ALA A 1083 -15.39 -11.33 -28.64
N LEU A 1084 -15.57 -12.33 -27.76
CA LEU A 1084 -15.05 -12.37 -26.40
C LEU A 1084 -14.36 -13.73 -26.16
N VAL A 1085 -13.28 -13.74 -25.40
CA VAL A 1085 -12.52 -14.97 -25.11
C VAL A 1085 -11.73 -14.85 -23.81
N VAL A 1086 -11.56 -15.96 -23.11
CA VAL A 1086 -10.63 -16.11 -21.99
C VAL A 1086 -9.93 -17.47 -22.05
N VAL A 1087 -8.66 -17.48 -21.67
CA VAL A 1087 -7.92 -18.70 -21.34
C VAL A 1087 -7.41 -18.61 -19.91
N ILE A 1088 -7.54 -19.70 -19.16
CA ILE A 1088 -7.02 -19.91 -17.81
C ILE A 1088 -6.11 -21.14 -17.82
N LEU A 1089 -4.92 -21.02 -17.23
CA LEU A 1089 -3.94 -22.08 -17.03
C LEU A 1089 -3.72 -22.26 -15.52
N ILE A 1090 -3.75 -23.51 -15.06
CA ILE A 1090 -3.61 -23.91 -13.65
C ILE A 1090 -2.35 -24.80 -13.52
N PRO A 1091 -1.16 -24.23 -13.22
CA PRO A 1091 0.11 -24.96 -13.32
C PRO A 1091 0.18 -26.21 -12.44
N ARG A 1092 -0.40 -26.19 -11.23
CA ARG A 1092 -0.39 -27.32 -10.29
C ARG A 1092 -1.08 -28.58 -10.85
N THR A 1093 -2.13 -28.43 -11.64
CA THR A 1093 -2.92 -29.56 -12.17
C THR A 1093 -2.63 -29.89 -13.63
N GLU A 1094 -1.85 -29.04 -14.32
CA GLU A 1094 -1.69 -29.02 -15.78
C GLU A 1094 -3.04 -28.86 -16.52
N THR A 1095 -3.92 -28.02 -15.97
CA THR A 1095 -5.26 -27.79 -16.52
C THR A 1095 -5.32 -26.49 -17.33
N VAL A 1096 -6.00 -26.55 -18.47
CA VAL A 1096 -6.33 -25.44 -19.36
C VAL A 1096 -7.85 -25.34 -19.41
N VAL A 1097 -8.41 -24.15 -19.13
CA VAL A 1097 -9.82 -23.80 -19.40
C VAL A 1097 -9.82 -22.74 -20.49
N LEU A 1098 -10.57 -22.97 -21.56
CA LEU A 1098 -10.74 -22.06 -22.69
C LEU A 1098 -12.23 -21.79 -22.90
N VAL A 1099 -12.62 -20.52 -22.95
CA VAL A 1099 -14.00 -20.11 -23.28
C VAL A 1099 -13.98 -19.04 -24.35
N MET A 1100 -14.74 -19.23 -25.43
CA MET A 1100 -14.84 -18.32 -26.58
C MET A 1100 -16.31 -18.03 -26.88
N SER A 1101 -16.65 -16.79 -27.25
CA SER A 1101 -17.97 -16.45 -27.80
C SER A 1101 -17.86 -15.52 -29.02
N ASN A 1102 -18.89 -15.56 -29.87
CA ASN A 1102 -18.92 -14.83 -31.13
C ASN A 1102 -19.56 -13.44 -31.04
N SER A 1103 -19.52 -12.81 -29.86
CA SER A 1103 -20.21 -11.55 -29.63
C SER A 1103 -19.54 -10.63 -28.62
N LEU A 1104 -19.59 -9.32 -28.89
CA LEU A 1104 -19.42 -8.30 -27.84
C LEU A 1104 -20.79 -8.10 -27.17
N SER A 1105 -21.02 -8.89 -26.11
CA SER A 1105 -22.27 -8.93 -25.36
C SER A 1105 -22.38 -7.83 -24.30
N LEU A 1106 -23.53 -7.73 -23.63
CA LEU A 1106 -23.75 -6.76 -22.54
C LEU A 1106 -22.86 -7.00 -21.30
N THR A 1107 -22.26 -8.18 -21.18
CA THR A 1107 -21.25 -8.56 -20.17
C THR A 1107 -20.29 -9.60 -20.76
N ASP A 1108 -19.12 -9.77 -20.16
CA ASP A 1108 -18.14 -10.79 -20.56
C ASP A 1108 -18.58 -12.18 -20.07
N VAL A 1109 -19.38 -12.88 -20.87
CA VAL A 1109 -19.86 -14.24 -20.54
C VAL A 1109 -18.72 -15.26 -20.50
N PRO A 1110 -17.74 -15.28 -21.44
CA PRO A 1110 -16.59 -16.18 -21.34
C PRO A 1110 -15.85 -16.08 -20.01
N ASP A 1111 -15.59 -14.87 -19.52
CA ASP A 1111 -14.97 -14.63 -18.21
C ASP A 1111 -15.78 -15.25 -17.06
N TRP A 1112 -17.08 -14.91 -16.94
CA TRP A 1112 -17.95 -15.49 -15.89
C TRP A 1112 -18.04 -17.01 -15.95
N VAL A 1113 -18.16 -17.59 -17.15
CA VAL A 1113 -18.20 -19.05 -17.33
C VAL A 1113 -16.87 -19.68 -16.94
N SER A 1114 -15.74 -19.06 -17.26
CA SER A 1114 -14.42 -19.57 -16.89
C SER A 1114 -14.16 -19.54 -15.38
N GLN A 1115 -14.64 -18.52 -14.67
CA GLN A 1115 -14.50 -18.42 -13.21
C GLN A 1115 -15.41 -19.42 -12.48
N MET A 1116 -16.63 -19.66 -12.98
CA MET A 1116 -17.52 -20.73 -12.49
C MET A 1116 -16.91 -22.14 -12.70
N VAL A 1117 -16.32 -22.39 -13.86
CA VAL A 1117 -15.59 -23.63 -14.15
C VAL A 1117 -14.34 -23.76 -13.25
N LEU A 1118 -13.70 -22.65 -12.88
CA LEU A 1118 -12.54 -22.64 -11.99
C LEU A 1118 -12.92 -22.98 -10.53
N GLU A 1119 -14.04 -22.47 -10.00
CA GLU A 1119 -14.51 -22.84 -8.66
C GLU A 1119 -14.86 -24.35 -8.57
N GLU A 1120 -15.36 -24.96 -9.65
CA GLU A 1120 -15.60 -26.42 -9.72
C GLU A 1120 -14.30 -27.24 -9.80
N ILE A 1121 -13.31 -26.79 -10.58
CA ILE A 1121 -11.99 -27.46 -10.70
C ILE A 1121 -11.20 -27.39 -9.38
N MET A 1122 -11.51 -26.42 -8.52
CA MET A 1122 -10.91 -26.27 -7.19
C MET A 1122 -11.70 -26.99 -6.08
N ASP A 1123 -12.74 -27.76 -6.44
CA ASP A 1123 -13.65 -28.46 -5.51
C ASP A 1123 -14.23 -27.53 -4.40
N ILE A 1124 -14.59 -26.29 -4.77
CA ILE A 1124 -15.29 -25.37 -3.86
C ILE A 1124 -16.69 -25.94 -3.55
N PRO A 1125 -17.15 -25.93 -2.27
CA PRO A 1125 -18.51 -26.31 -1.91
C PRO A 1125 -19.57 -25.47 -2.66
N ILE A 1126 -20.66 -26.09 -3.10
CA ILE A 1126 -21.70 -25.44 -3.92
C ILE A 1126 -22.37 -24.29 -3.15
N GLU A 1127 -22.43 -24.39 -1.83
CA GLU A 1127 -22.88 -23.34 -0.91
C GLU A 1127 -21.96 -22.10 -0.84
N ASP A 1128 -20.69 -22.22 -1.23
CA ASP A 1128 -19.68 -21.13 -1.28
C ASP A 1128 -19.42 -20.60 -2.70
N HIS A 1129 -20.01 -21.22 -3.73
CA HIS A 1129 -19.92 -20.79 -5.14
C HIS A 1129 -20.38 -19.35 -5.32
N THR A 1130 -19.70 -18.63 -6.20
CA THR A 1130 -19.97 -17.22 -6.48
C THR A 1130 -21.17 -17.09 -7.44
N ASP A 1131 -22.18 -16.28 -7.07
CA ASP A 1131 -23.34 -16.01 -7.95
C ASP A 1131 -22.97 -15.07 -9.12
N PHE A 1132 -22.32 -15.65 -10.12
CA PHE A 1132 -21.95 -14.99 -11.37
C PHE A 1132 -23.18 -14.48 -12.16
N ALA A 1133 -24.40 -15.00 -11.93
CA ALA A 1133 -25.60 -14.50 -12.58
C ALA A 1133 -26.02 -13.13 -12.02
N THR A 1134 -25.87 -12.90 -10.71
CA THR A 1134 -26.07 -11.58 -10.09
C THR A 1134 -24.98 -10.59 -10.46
N TYR A 1135 -23.71 -11.01 -10.55
CA TYR A 1135 -22.63 -10.16 -11.09
C TYR A 1135 -22.87 -9.79 -12.56
N ALA A 1136 -23.29 -10.75 -13.40
CA ALA A 1136 -23.70 -10.49 -14.78
C ALA A 1136 -24.87 -9.50 -14.89
N LYS A 1137 -25.90 -9.63 -14.04
CA LYS A 1137 -27.04 -8.68 -14.00
C LYS A 1137 -26.57 -7.26 -13.62
N THR A 1138 -25.57 -7.15 -12.74
CA THR A 1138 -24.96 -5.89 -12.33
C THR A 1138 -24.15 -5.25 -13.45
N SER A 1139 -23.23 -5.98 -14.10
CA SER A 1139 -22.41 -5.48 -15.20
C SER A 1139 -23.25 -5.09 -16.43
N ILE A 1140 -24.32 -5.84 -16.72
CA ILE A 1140 -25.30 -5.49 -17.76
C ILE A 1140 -25.96 -4.14 -17.47
N ALA A 1141 -26.44 -3.91 -16.24
CA ALA A 1141 -27.05 -2.63 -15.86
C ALA A 1141 -26.07 -1.44 -15.99
N ILE A 1142 -24.80 -1.65 -15.63
CA ILE A 1142 -23.73 -0.66 -15.80
C ILE A 1142 -23.42 -0.39 -17.28
N ASN A 1143 -23.43 -1.41 -18.14
CA ASN A 1143 -23.24 -1.29 -19.60
C ASN A 1143 -24.40 -0.51 -20.25
N LEU A 1144 -25.65 -0.85 -19.91
CA LEU A 1144 -26.84 -0.18 -20.43
C LEU A 1144 -26.89 1.30 -20.03
N GLY A 1145 -26.60 1.61 -18.75
CA GLY A 1145 -26.54 2.99 -18.25
C GLY A 1145 -25.36 3.83 -18.77
N TRP A 1146 -24.50 3.30 -19.65
CA TRP A 1146 -23.34 4.03 -20.19
C TRP A 1146 -23.76 5.34 -20.87
N TYR A 1147 -24.71 5.28 -21.80
CA TYR A 1147 -25.09 6.45 -22.60
C TYR A 1147 -25.59 7.60 -21.73
N ASP A 1148 -26.46 7.29 -20.76
CA ASP A 1148 -27.03 8.30 -19.86
C ASP A 1148 -25.97 8.92 -18.96
N ARG A 1149 -25.00 8.15 -18.44
CA ARG A 1149 -23.87 8.70 -17.66
C ARG A 1149 -23.01 9.66 -18.48
N ILE A 1150 -22.71 9.31 -19.73
CA ILE A 1150 -21.91 10.18 -20.61
C ILE A 1150 -22.68 11.44 -21.02
N ALA A 1151 -23.98 11.31 -21.34
CA ALA A 1151 -24.84 12.44 -21.64
C ALA A 1151 -25.00 13.40 -20.44
N GLN A 1152 -25.23 12.86 -19.23
CA GLN A 1152 -25.30 13.65 -18.00
C GLN A 1152 -23.96 14.32 -17.67
N GLY A 1153 -22.83 13.62 -17.81
CA GLY A 1153 -21.49 14.19 -17.62
C GLY A 1153 -21.18 15.34 -18.59
N LEU A 1154 -21.63 15.23 -19.85
CA LEU A 1154 -21.57 16.34 -20.81
C LEU A 1154 -22.44 17.53 -20.37
N MET A 1155 -23.67 17.28 -19.90
CA MET A 1155 -24.59 18.34 -19.46
C MET A 1155 -24.10 19.05 -18.18
N GLN A 1156 -23.53 18.33 -17.21
CA GLN A 1156 -23.06 18.89 -15.94
C GLN A 1156 -21.96 19.95 -16.10
N VAL A 1157 -21.12 19.84 -17.14
CA VAL A 1157 -20.04 20.80 -17.43
C VAL A 1157 -20.41 21.80 -18.53
N GLN A 1158 -21.70 21.86 -18.93
CA GLN A 1158 -22.19 22.78 -19.95
C GLN A 1158 -22.50 24.17 -19.34
N PRO A 1159 -22.13 25.29 -19.98
CA PRO A 1159 -22.47 26.62 -19.49
C PRO A 1159 -23.98 26.85 -19.40
N GLN A 1160 -24.44 27.48 -18.30
CA GLN A 1160 -25.86 27.82 -18.08
C GLN A 1160 -26.45 28.76 -19.17
N THR A 1161 -25.60 29.46 -19.91
CA THR A 1161 -26.00 30.27 -21.08
C THR A 1161 -25.18 29.82 -22.28
N ILE A 1162 -25.82 29.03 -23.14
CA ILE A 1162 -25.24 28.51 -24.38
C ILE A 1162 -25.08 29.66 -25.39
N LYS A 1163 -23.85 29.91 -25.82
CA LYS A 1163 -23.53 30.88 -26.88
C LYS A 1163 -23.88 30.27 -28.24
N PRO A 1164 -24.46 31.03 -29.19
CA PRO A 1164 -24.74 30.52 -30.53
C PRO A 1164 -23.44 30.17 -31.28
N HIS A 1165 -23.51 29.15 -32.14
CA HIS A 1165 -22.43 28.82 -33.06
C HIS A 1165 -22.34 29.82 -34.22
N ARG A 1166 -21.16 29.92 -34.84
CA ARG A 1166 -20.96 30.60 -36.14
C ARG A 1166 -21.72 29.88 -37.27
N SER A 1167 -21.78 30.51 -38.45
CA SER A 1167 -22.30 29.89 -39.68
C SER A 1167 -21.64 28.52 -39.91
N LEU A 1168 -22.44 27.48 -40.19
CA LEU A 1168 -21.96 26.08 -40.21
C LEU A 1168 -20.88 25.86 -41.27
N GLU A 1169 -20.92 26.64 -42.34
CA GLU A 1169 -19.96 26.68 -43.44
C GLU A 1169 -18.54 27.00 -42.97
N SER A 1170 -18.39 27.74 -41.86
CA SER A 1170 -17.08 28.13 -41.34
C SER A 1170 -16.25 26.94 -40.84
N TYR A 1171 -16.91 25.89 -40.33
CA TYR A 1171 -16.28 24.68 -39.79
C TYR A 1171 -15.98 23.61 -40.86
N ILE A 1172 -16.55 23.70 -42.06
CA ILE A 1172 -16.41 22.67 -43.12
C ILE A 1172 -14.95 22.59 -43.57
N GLY A 1173 -14.33 21.42 -43.47
CA GLY A 1173 -12.94 21.22 -43.87
C GLY A 1173 -12.40 19.85 -43.51
N LYS A 1174 -11.24 19.51 -44.07
CA LYS A 1174 -10.39 18.43 -43.56
C LYS A 1174 -9.49 19.01 -42.48
N TYR A 1175 -9.34 18.29 -41.38
CA TYR A 1175 -8.41 18.59 -40.30
C TYR A 1175 -7.50 17.36 -40.13
N LEU A 1176 -6.19 17.56 -39.97
CA LEU A 1176 -5.19 16.50 -39.80
C LEU A 1176 -4.48 16.63 -38.46
N ASP A 1177 -4.16 15.50 -37.84
CA ASP A 1177 -3.34 15.45 -36.63
C ASP A 1177 -1.89 15.89 -36.90
N GLU A 1178 -1.08 16.00 -35.86
CA GLU A 1178 0.33 16.41 -35.97
C GLU A 1178 1.18 15.42 -36.79
N SER A 1179 0.94 14.11 -36.66
CA SER A 1179 1.60 13.08 -37.47
C SER A 1179 1.10 13.05 -38.92
N ARG A 1180 0.02 13.78 -39.23
CA ARG A 1180 -0.70 13.85 -40.53
C ARG A 1180 -1.22 12.51 -41.04
N VAL A 1181 -1.35 11.51 -40.18
CA VAL A 1181 -1.88 10.18 -40.51
C VAL A 1181 -3.38 10.16 -40.31
N PHE A 1182 -3.86 10.64 -39.16
CA PHE A 1182 -5.27 10.64 -38.83
C PHE A 1182 -5.91 11.96 -39.25
N SER A 1183 -7.04 11.86 -39.96
CA SER A 1183 -7.76 13.03 -40.39
C SER A 1183 -9.25 12.95 -40.11
N VAL A 1184 -9.85 14.12 -39.89
CA VAL A 1184 -11.27 14.31 -39.64
C VAL A 1184 -11.81 15.23 -40.72
N VAL A 1185 -12.84 14.79 -41.45
CA VAL A 1185 -13.50 15.64 -42.46
C VAL A 1185 -14.84 16.09 -41.92
N VAL A 1186 -14.97 17.41 -41.74
CA VAL A 1186 -16.20 18.07 -41.32
C VAL A 1186 -16.96 18.55 -42.55
N THR A 1187 -18.23 18.18 -42.64
CA THR A 1187 -19.16 18.49 -43.74
C THR A 1187 -20.48 18.99 -43.19
N ALA A 1188 -21.24 19.73 -44.01
CA ALA A 1188 -22.61 20.13 -43.69
C ALA A 1188 -23.59 19.49 -44.69
N LYS A 1189 -24.73 19.00 -44.18
CA LYS A 1189 -25.86 18.53 -44.98
C LYS A 1189 -27.16 18.91 -44.28
N GLU A 1190 -28.12 19.50 -45.00
CA GLU A 1190 -29.47 19.79 -44.51
C GLU A 1190 -29.49 20.60 -43.19
N GLY A 1191 -28.55 21.54 -43.03
CA GLY A 1191 -28.42 22.37 -41.82
C GLY A 1191 -27.79 21.66 -40.61
N VAL A 1192 -27.25 20.44 -40.80
CA VAL A 1192 -26.59 19.64 -39.76
C VAL A 1192 -25.13 19.43 -40.13
N LEU A 1193 -24.23 19.58 -39.14
CA LEU A 1193 -22.82 19.23 -39.29
C LEU A 1193 -22.59 17.73 -39.04
N PHE A 1194 -21.68 17.17 -39.81
CA PHE A 1194 -21.18 15.81 -39.64
C PHE A 1194 -19.66 15.82 -39.69
N TRP A 1195 -19.03 15.00 -38.84
CA TRP A 1195 -17.59 14.75 -38.93
C TRP A 1195 -17.34 13.28 -39.25
N ALA A 1196 -16.28 12.98 -40.02
CA ALA A 1196 -15.99 11.63 -40.50
C ALA A 1196 -14.50 11.31 -40.36
N PHE A 1197 -14.16 10.20 -39.71
CA PHE A 1197 -12.77 9.74 -39.59
C PHE A 1197 -12.25 9.24 -40.95
N GLN A 1198 -11.06 9.71 -41.31
CA GLN A 1198 -10.46 9.61 -42.64
C GLN A 1198 -11.36 10.07 -43.81
N GLY A 1199 -12.44 10.80 -43.52
CA GLY A 1199 -13.47 11.15 -44.51
C GLY A 1199 -14.36 9.99 -44.96
N MET A 1200 -14.34 8.85 -44.27
CA MET A 1200 -15.11 7.66 -44.64
C MET A 1200 -16.59 7.80 -44.25
N ASP A 1201 -17.51 7.52 -45.18
CA ASP A 1201 -18.96 7.56 -44.93
C ASP A 1201 -19.40 6.64 -43.77
N SER A 1202 -18.77 5.46 -43.65
CA SER A 1202 -18.97 4.48 -42.57
C SER A 1202 -18.43 4.95 -41.21
N GLU A 1203 -17.58 5.97 -41.19
CA GLU A 1203 -17.06 6.64 -39.99
C GLU A 1203 -17.67 8.02 -39.75
N ARG A 1204 -18.79 8.34 -40.41
CA ARG A 1204 -19.49 9.60 -40.20
C ARG A 1204 -20.28 9.57 -38.88
N TYR A 1205 -20.20 10.64 -38.11
CA TYR A 1205 -21.04 10.88 -36.93
C TYR A 1205 -21.66 12.28 -37.01
N LYS A 1206 -22.88 12.43 -36.47
CA LYS A 1206 -23.57 13.73 -36.39
C LYS A 1206 -22.89 14.59 -35.32
N LEU A 1207 -22.58 15.85 -35.65
CA LEU A 1207 -22.24 16.86 -34.65
C LEU A 1207 -23.52 17.53 -34.15
N THR A 1208 -23.64 17.63 -32.83
CA THR A 1208 -24.69 18.38 -32.12
C THR A 1208 -24.02 19.54 -31.39
N HIS A 1209 -24.59 20.75 -31.50
CA HIS A 1209 -24.03 21.95 -30.87
C HIS A 1209 -24.04 21.86 -29.34
N TYR A 1210 -23.03 22.47 -28.69
CA TYR A 1210 -22.81 22.39 -27.24
C TYR A 1210 -22.63 23.76 -26.57
N ASP A 1211 -21.63 24.55 -26.97
CA ASP A 1211 -21.48 25.96 -26.57
C ASP A 1211 -20.56 26.70 -27.56
N GLY A 1212 -21.02 27.80 -28.15
CA GLY A 1212 -20.23 28.60 -29.08
C GLY A 1212 -19.67 27.77 -30.24
N ASP A 1213 -18.34 27.70 -30.34
CA ASP A 1213 -17.59 26.90 -31.32
C ASP A 1213 -17.37 25.42 -30.89
N THR A 1214 -18.09 24.94 -29.87
CA THR A 1214 -17.98 23.58 -29.29
C THR A 1214 -19.15 22.69 -29.71
N PHE A 1215 -18.87 21.41 -29.99
CA PHE A 1215 -19.84 20.39 -30.40
C PHE A 1215 -19.62 19.07 -29.66
N THR A 1216 -20.67 18.24 -29.59
CA THR A 1216 -20.60 16.84 -29.18
C THR A 1216 -20.99 15.91 -30.33
N TRP A 1217 -20.45 14.69 -30.33
CA TRP A 1217 -20.66 13.67 -31.35
C TRP A 1217 -21.18 12.34 -30.79
N LEU A 1218 -21.61 12.34 -29.52
CA LEU A 1218 -22.21 11.19 -28.84
C LEU A 1218 -23.42 10.65 -29.63
N GLN A 1219 -23.52 9.32 -29.76
CA GLN A 1219 -24.65 8.61 -30.39
C GLN A 1219 -25.24 7.58 -29.41
N PRO A 1220 -26.52 7.21 -29.53
CA PRO A 1220 -27.13 6.16 -28.72
C PRO A 1220 -26.34 4.85 -28.77
N ARG A 1221 -26.25 4.12 -27.64
CA ARG A 1221 -25.49 2.85 -27.52
C ARG A 1221 -25.86 1.88 -28.65
N ASN A 1222 -27.15 1.64 -28.84
CA ASN A 1222 -27.69 0.82 -29.94
C ASN A 1222 -27.13 1.16 -31.34
N ASP A 1223 -26.91 2.42 -31.68
CA ASP A 1223 -26.44 2.81 -33.02
C ASP A 1223 -24.93 2.62 -33.19
N LEU A 1224 -24.16 2.74 -32.09
CA LEU A 1224 -22.76 2.35 -32.06
C LEU A 1224 -22.60 0.82 -32.15
N SER A 1225 -23.43 0.08 -31.40
CA SER A 1225 -23.48 -1.39 -31.43
C SER A 1225 -23.82 -1.93 -32.82
N ARG A 1226 -24.84 -1.39 -33.49
CA ARG A 1226 -25.21 -1.78 -34.87
C ARG A 1226 -24.10 -1.58 -35.89
N ARG A 1227 -23.31 -0.51 -35.71
CA ARG A 1227 -22.13 -0.19 -36.54
C ARG A 1227 -20.90 -1.01 -36.17
N GLY A 1228 -20.96 -1.91 -35.19
CA GLY A 1228 -19.82 -2.72 -34.76
C GLY A 1228 -18.70 -1.89 -34.12
N ARG A 1229 -19.00 -0.68 -33.62
CA ARG A 1229 -18.00 0.18 -32.98
C ARG A 1229 -17.71 -0.32 -31.56
N TRP A 1230 -16.49 -0.06 -31.10
CA TRP A 1230 -16.11 -0.18 -29.69
C TRP A 1230 -16.76 0.94 -28.85
N VAL A 1231 -17.20 0.60 -27.63
CA VAL A 1231 -17.96 1.53 -26.74
C VAL A 1231 -17.54 1.39 -25.25
N LEU A 1232 -16.35 0.83 -24.97
CA LEU A 1232 -15.99 0.25 -23.66
C LEU A 1232 -14.51 0.50 -23.27
N GLY A 1233 -13.98 1.68 -23.61
CA GLY A 1233 -12.60 2.10 -23.32
C GLY A 1233 -12.47 3.54 -22.85
N ASN A 1234 -11.56 4.30 -23.46
CA ASN A 1234 -11.29 5.73 -23.20
C ASN A 1234 -12.54 6.62 -23.33
N ASP A 1235 -13.54 6.14 -24.06
CA ASP A 1235 -14.84 6.73 -24.32
C ASP A 1235 -15.85 6.61 -23.15
N ASN A 1236 -15.39 6.16 -21.98
CA ASN A 1236 -16.06 6.38 -20.69
C ASN A 1236 -15.85 7.80 -20.13
N ASP A 1237 -14.96 8.61 -20.73
CA ASP A 1237 -14.80 10.03 -20.42
C ASP A 1237 -15.80 10.90 -21.23
N PRO A 1238 -16.66 11.72 -20.59
CA PRO A 1238 -17.52 12.66 -21.30
C PRO A 1238 -16.77 13.59 -22.26
N LEU A 1239 -15.53 13.97 -21.96
CA LEU A 1239 -14.75 14.86 -22.81
C LEU A 1239 -14.17 14.19 -24.06
N PHE A 1240 -14.11 12.84 -24.12
CA PHE A 1240 -13.88 12.11 -25.38
C PHE A 1240 -14.98 12.40 -26.41
N TRP A 1241 -16.20 12.63 -25.94
CA TRP A 1241 -17.37 12.90 -26.78
C TRP A 1241 -17.58 14.39 -27.11
N LYS A 1242 -16.62 15.26 -26.78
CA LYS A 1242 -16.65 16.71 -27.00
C LYS A 1242 -15.49 17.17 -27.90
N ILE A 1243 -15.76 18.13 -28.79
CA ILE A 1243 -14.76 18.77 -29.66
C ILE A 1243 -14.95 20.29 -29.69
N GLU A 1244 -13.88 21.03 -29.86
CA GLU A 1244 -13.88 22.50 -29.89
C GLU A 1244 -13.17 23.01 -31.17
N PHE A 1245 -13.80 23.92 -31.90
CA PHE A 1245 -13.22 24.53 -33.11
C PHE A 1245 -12.44 25.80 -32.77
N GLY A 1246 -11.11 25.74 -32.87
CA GLY A 1246 -10.23 26.88 -32.63
C GLY A 1246 -10.16 27.83 -33.82
N VAL A 1247 -10.36 29.12 -33.55
CA VAL A 1247 -10.23 30.22 -34.53
C VAL A 1247 -8.87 30.92 -34.47
N ASP A 1248 -8.49 31.60 -35.55
CA ASP A 1248 -7.38 32.55 -35.61
C ASP A 1248 -7.80 33.98 -35.20
N GLU A 1249 -6.82 34.91 -35.15
CA GLU A 1249 -7.02 36.33 -34.85
C GLU A 1249 -8.01 37.05 -35.78
N ARG A 1250 -8.32 36.46 -36.94
CA ARG A 1250 -9.27 36.98 -37.94
C ARG A 1250 -10.65 36.31 -37.83
N GLY A 1251 -10.86 35.46 -36.82
CA GLY A 1251 -12.11 34.74 -36.58
C GLY A 1251 -12.34 33.56 -37.54
N SER A 1252 -11.33 33.12 -38.29
CA SER A 1252 -11.41 31.97 -39.20
C SER A 1252 -11.10 30.68 -38.44
N VAL A 1253 -11.94 29.64 -38.59
CA VAL A 1253 -11.71 28.32 -37.98
C VAL A 1253 -10.48 27.66 -38.62
N LYS A 1254 -9.46 27.34 -37.82
CA LYS A 1254 -8.18 26.75 -38.28
C LYS A 1254 -7.84 25.39 -37.67
N ARG A 1255 -8.49 24.99 -36.58
CA ARG A 1255 -8.20 23.73 -35.89
C ARG A 1255 -9.43 23.13 -35.21
N VAL A 1256 -9.39 21.82 -35.00
CA VAL A 1256 -10.24 21.12 -34.03
C VAL A 1256 -9.37 20.70 -32.85
N LEU A 1257 -9.89 20.85 -31.63
CA LEU A 1257 -9.32 20.35 -30.40
C LEU A 1257 -10.16 19.17 -29.92
N TRP A 1258 -9.53 18.02 -29.67
CA TRP A 1258 -10.20 16.80 -29.21
C TRP A 1258 -9.31 16.00 -28.25
N ARG A 1259 -9.89 15.47 -27.17
CA ARG A 1259 -9.23 14.56 -26.23
C ARG A 1259 -9.64 13.12 -26.53
N HIS A 1260 -8.90 12.42 -27.39
CA HIS A 1260 -9.20 11.01 -27.73
C HIS A 1260 -8.69 9.99 -26.71
N ASP A 1261 -7.95 10.42 -25.69
CA ASP A 1261 -7.54 9.61 -24.54
C ASP A 1261 -7.63 10.47 -23.26
N PRO A 1262 -8.29 10.01 -22.18
CA PRO A 1262 -8.47 10.79 -20.95
C PRO A 1262 -7.16 11.12 -20.22
N SER A 1263 -6.07 10.37 -20.47
CA SER A 1263 -4.73 10.64 -19.91
C SER A 1263 -3.96 11.73 -20.67
N LEU A 1264 -4.47 12.18 -21.83
CA LEU A 1264 -3.85 13.21 -22.66
C LEU A 1264 -4.52 14.57 -22.51
N ASN A 1265 -3.78 15.61 -22.88
CA ASN A 1265 -4.34 16.95 -23.09
C ASN A 1265 -5.17 17.01 -24.39
N LEU A 1266 -5.81 18.15 -24.67
CA LEU A 1266 -6.49 18.38 -25.95
C LEU A 1266 -5.47 18.33 -27.10
N ILE A 1267 -5.69 17.44 -28.06
CA ILE A 1267 -4.84 17.26 -29.24
C ILE A 1267 -5.38 18.09 -30.41
N VAL A 1268 -4.46 18.68 -31.17
CA VAL A 1268 -4.73 19.71 -32.17
C VAL A 1268 -4.75 19.12 -33.57
N TYR A 1269 -5.91 19.16 -34.22
CA TYR A 1269 -6.08 18.79 -35.62
C TYR A 1269 -6.14 20.06 -36.47
N SER A 1270 -5.15 20.30 -37.33
CA SER A 1270 -5.00 21.53 -38.13
C SER A 1270 -5.66 21.41 -39.52
N ARG A 1271 -6.25 22.51 -40.00
CA ARG A 1271 -7.00 22.63 -41.27
C ARG A 1271 -6.12 22.92 -42.48
#